data_AF-A0A8I5Y7L4-F1
#
_entry.id   AF-A0A8I5Y7L4-F1
#
_cell.length_a   1.000
_cell.length_b   1.000
_cell.length_c   1.000
_cell.angle_alpha   90.00
_cell.angle_beta   90.00
_cell.angle_gamma   90.00
#
_symmetry.space_group_name_H-M   'P 1'
#
loop_
_entity.id
_entity.type
_entity.pdbx_description
1 polymer ?
#
loop_
_entity_poly.entity_id
_entity_poly.type
_entity_poly.pdbx_seq_one_letter_code
_entity_poly.pdbx_strand_id
1 'polypeptide(L)'
;MAKSSLAGVDGALTWVNNAAKKEELETANKNDSSKKLSVERVYQKKTQLEHILLRPDTYIGSVEPLTQLMWVYDEDVGMNCREVTFVPGLYKIFDEILVNAADNKQRDKNMTCIKVSIDPESNIISIWNNGKGIPVVEHKVEKVYVPALIFGQLLTSSNYDDDEKKVTGGRNGYGAKLCNIFSTKFTVETACKEYKHSFKQTWMNNMMKTSEAKIKHFDGEDYTCITFQPDLAKFKMEKLDKDIVALMTRRAYDLAGSCKGVKVMFNGKKLPVNGFRSYVDLYVKDKLDETGVALKVIHELANERWDVCLTLSEKGFQQISFVNSIATTKGGRHVDYVVDQVVGKLIEVVKKKNKAGVSVKPFQVKNHIWVFINCLIENPTFDSQTKENMTLQPKSFGSKCQLSEKFFKAASNCGIVESILNWVKFKAQTQLNKKCSSVKYSKIKGIPKLDDANDAGGKHSLECTLILTEGDSAKSLAVSGLGVIGRDRYGVFPLRGKILNVREASHKQIMENAEINNIIKIVGLQYKKSYDDAESLKTLRYGKIMIMTDQDQDGSHIKGLLINFIHHNWPSLLKHGFLEEFITPIVKASKNKQELSFYSIPEFDEWKKHIENQKAWKIKYYKGLGTSTAKEAKEYFADMERHRILFRYAGPEDDAAITLAFSKKKIDDRKEWLTNFMEDRRQRRLHGLPEQFLYGTATKHLTYNDFINKELILFSNSDNERSIPSLVDGFKPGQRKVLFTCFKRNDKREVKVAQLAGSVAEMSAYHHGEQALMMTIVNLAQNFVGSNNINLLQPIGQFGTRLHGGKDAASPRYIFTMLSSLARLLFPAVDDNLLKFLYDDNQRVEPEWYIPIIPMVLINGAEGIGTGWACKLPNYDAREIVNNVRRMLEGLDPHPMLPNYKNFKGTIQELGQNQYAVSGEIFVVDRNTVEITELPVRTWTQVYKEQVLEPMLNGTDKTPALISDYKEYHTDTTVKFVVKMTEEKLAQAEAAGLHKVFKLQTTLTCNSMVLFDHMGCLKKYETVQDILKEFFDLRLSYYGLRKEWLVGMLGAESTKLNNQARFILEKIQGKITIENRSKKDLIQMLVQRGYESDPVKAWKEAQEKAAEEEDAQNPHDDSSSDSGTPSGPDFNYILNMSLWSLTKEKVEELIKQRDTKGREVNDLKRKSPSDLWKEDLAAFVEELDKVEAQEREDILAGMSGKAVKGKVGKAKVKKLQLEETMPSPYGRRIVPEITAMKADASRKLLKKKKGDPDTTVVKVEFDEEFSGTPAEGTGEETLTPSAPVNKGPKPKREKKEPGTRVRKTPASTGKPNTKKVKKRNPWSDDESKSESDLEEAEPVVIPRDSLLRRAAAERPKYTFDFSEEEEDDADDDDDNNDLEELKVKASPITNDGEDEFVPSDGIDKDEYAFSPGKSKATPEKSSHDKKSQDFGNLFSFPSYSQKSEDDSAKFDSNEEDTTSVFAPSFGLKQTDKVPSQTVAAKKGKAPSDAAAPKAKRAPRQRKVVEPANSDSDSELGNIPKKTAAPKGKGRGAKKRKASGSENEGDYNPGRKPSKTASKKPKKTSFDQDSDVDIFPSDFTSEPPALPRTGRARKEVKYFAESDEEEDVDFAMFN
;
A
#
# COMPACT_ATOMS: atom_id res chain seq x y z
N MET A 1 68.42 7.75 46.13
CA MET A 1 69.24 7.91 47.36
C MET A 1 69.82 6.54 47.74
N ALA A 2 70.50 6.38 48.89
CA ALA A 2 71.30 5.21 49.33
C ALA A 2 70.76 3.81 48.94
N LYS A 3 71.55 2.80 48.53
CA LYS A 3 72.76 2.15 49.13
C LYS A 3 72.50 1.45 50.48
N SER A 4 73.15 0.33 50.87
CA SER A 4 73.84 -0.80 50.21
C SER A 4 74.38 -1.79 51.30
N SER A 5 74.98 -2.94 50.92
CA SER A 5 76.02 -3.72 51.66
C SER A 5 75.66 -4.37 53.03
N LEU A 6 75.76 -5.71 53.24
CA LEU A 6 76.95 -6.60 53.48
C LEU A 6 77.59 -6.46 54.90
N ALA A 7 78.17 -7.47 55.58
CA ALA A 7 78.12 -8.95 55.51
C ALA A 7 78.94 -9.62 56.66
N GLY A 8 78.75 -10.93 56.93
CA GLY A 8 79.71 -11.84 57.62
C GLY A 8 79.64 -11.94 59.16
N VAL A 9 80.28 -12.91 59.86
CA VAL A 9 81.15 -14.06 59.47
C VAL A 9 81.06 -15.19 60.56
N ASP A 10 81.06 -16.47 60.14
CA ASP A 10 81.40 -17.78 60.82
C ASP A 10 80.98 -18.12 62.28
N GLY A 11 80.75 -19.40 62.64
CA GLY A 11 80.70 -20.63 61.83
C GLY A 11 80.76 -21.95 62.64
N ALA A 12 80.60 -23.09 61.95
CA ALA A 12 80.84 -24.49 62.40
C ALA A 12 79.92 -25.05 63.52
N LEU A 13 79.58 -26.35 63.65
CA LEU A 13 79.59 -27.59 62.82
C LEU A 13 78.77 -28.63 63.65
N THR A 14 78.11 -29.72 63.23
CA THR A 14 77.45 -30.30 62.03
C THR A 14 76.89 -31.68 62.46
N TRP A 15 75.89 -32.29 61.79
CA TRP A 15 75.91 -33.74 61.42
C TRP A 15 74.77 -34.16 60.45
N VAL A 16 75.14 -34.92 59.41
CA VAL A 16 74.36 -35.96 58.68
C VAL A 16 73.08 -35.60 57.89
N ASN A 17 73.21 -35.68 56.56
CA ASN A 17 72.40 -36.34 55.51
C ASN A 17 70.84 -36.30 55.55
N ASN A 18 70.11 -36.21 54.42
CA ASN A 18 70.55 -36.19 53.00
C ASN A 18 69.52 -35.49 52.09
N ALA A 19 69.96 -34.94 50.95
CA ALA A 19 69.09 -34.40 49.92
C ALA A 19 69.60 -34.70 48.49
N ALA A 20 68.97 -35.66 47.80
CA ALA A 20 69.05 -35.94 46.36
C ALA A 20 67.91 -36.94 46.02
N LYS A 21 67.12 -36.83 44.96
CA LYS A 21 67.43 -36.56 43.56
C LYS A 21 66.26 -35.88 42.83
N LYS A 22 66.58 -35.22 41.71
CA LYS A 22 65.71 -34.95 40.55
C LYS A 22 66.42 -35.54 39.32
N GLU A 23 65.64 -35.88 38.28
CA GLU A 23 66.10 -36.40 36.97
C GLU A 23 66.82 -37.77 36.92
N GLU A 24 66.04 -38.77 36.49
CA GLU A 24 66.32 -40.00 35.71
C GLU A 24 65.01 -40.83 35.79
N LEU A 25 64.40 -41.40 34.75
CA LEU A 25 64.84 -41.69 33.39
C LEU A 25 63.76 -41.30 32.34
N GLU A 26 64.18 -41.05 31.09
CA GLU A 26 63.40 -41.44 29.90
C GLU A 26 63.83 -42.85 29.43
N THR A 27 63.05 -43.46 28.52
CA THR A 27 63.23 -44.78 27.86
C THR A 27 62.65 -46.02 28.56
N ALA A 28 61.35 -46.25 28.35
CA ALA A 28 60.74 -47.58 28.44
C ALA A 28 59.53 -47.74 27.48
N ASN A 29 59.76 -48.42 26.35
CA ASN A 29 58.80 -49.09 25.45
C ASN A 29 57.38 -48.52 25.23
N LYS A 30 57.16 -48.01 24.02
CA LYS A 30 55.89 -48.25 23.30
C LYS A 30 55.74 -49.75 23.01
N ASN A 31 55.13 -50.51 23.92
CA ASN A 31 54.47 -51.80 23.65
C ASN A 31 53.87 -52.37 24.95
N ASP A 32 52.61 -52.04 25.25
CA ASP A 32 51.69 -53.03 25.83
C ASP A 32 50.23 -52.66 25.54
N SER A 33 49.54 -53.52 24.81
CA SER A 33 48.14 -53.34 24.40
C SER A 33 47.19 -53.91 25.44
N SER A 34 46.19 -53.12 25.86
CA SER A 34 44.96 -53.62 26.47
C SER A 34 45.13 -54.59 27.66
N LYS A 35 45.86 -54.20 28.70
CA LYS A 35 45.68 -54.82 30.02
C LYS A 35 44.23 -54.59 30.48
N LYS A 36 43.36 -55.59 30.32
CA LYS A 36 42.01 -55.60 30.87
C LYS A 36 42.12 -55.36 32.38
N LEU A 37 41.54 -54.26 32.86
CA LEU A 37 41.26 -54.04 34.27
C LEU A 37 40.43 -55.24 34.77
N SER A 38 40.71 -55.72 35.99
CA SER A 38 39.91 -56.79 36.58
C SER A 38 38.46 -56.32 36.78
N VAL A 39 37.51 -57.26 36.80
CA VAL A 39 36.06 -56.96 36.83
C VAL A 39 35.72 -56.04 38.01
N GLU A 40 36.37 -56.25 39.15
CA GLU A 40 36.20 -55.50 40.40
C GLU A 40 36.80 -54.08 40.33
N ARG A 41 37.79 -53.86 39.45
CA ARG A 41 38.37 -52.54 39.19
C ARG A 41 37.57 -51.74 38.16
N VAL A 42 36.90 -52.42 37.22
CA VAL A 42 35.96 -51.81 36.26
C VAL A 42 34.65 -51.44 36.96
N TYR A 43 33.98 -52.42 37.58
CA TYR A 43 32.63 -52.28 38.12
C TYR A 43 32.67 -51.98 39.63
N GLN A 44 32.96 -50.73 39.96
CA GLN A 44 33.08 -50.28 41.36
C GLN A 44 31.72 -49.83 41.93
N LYS A 45 31.23 -50.50 42.97
CA LYS A 45 30.15 -49.97 43.82
C LYS A 45 30.70 -48.86 44.73
N LYS A 46 30.02 -47.72 44.78
CA LYS A 46 30.30 -46.61 45.72
C LYS A 46 29.12 -46.43 46.67
N THR A 47 29.40 -45.93 47.88
CA THR A 47 28.39 -45.37 48.77
C THR A 47 27.85 -44.04 48.22
N GLN A 48 26.70 -43.58 48.71
CA GLN A 48 26.11 -42.31 48.28
C GLN A 48 27.01 -41.11 48.61
N LEU A 49 27.71 -41.13 49.75
CA LEU A 49 28.64 -40.07 50.17
C LEU A 49 29.90 -40.05 49.29
N GLU A 50 30.49 -41.22 48.99
CA GLU A 50 31.59 -41.31 48.01
C GLU A 50 31.15 -40.83 46.63
N HIS A 51 29.94 -41.17 46.18
CA HIS A 51 29.43 -40.74 44.88
C HIS A 51 29.26 -39.22 44.82
N ILE A 52 28.70 -38.59 45.86
CA ILE A 52 28.59 -37.13 45.98
C ILE A 52 29.97 -36.46 45.91
N LEU A 53 30.98 -37.01 46.59
CA LEU A 53 32.35 -36.46 46.57
C LEU A 53 33.13 -36.75 45.28
N LEU A 54 32.78 -37.81 44.54
CA LEU A 54 33.43 -38.20 43.28
C LEU A 54 32.76 -37.55 42.05
N ARG A 55 31.46 -37.24 42.14
CA ARG A 55 30.62 -36.67 41.08
C ARG A 55 29.75 -35.54 41.67
N PRO A 56 30.35 -34.41 42.09
CA PRO A 56 29.63 -33.29 42.72
C PRO A 56 28.55 -32.65 41.82
N ASP A 57 28.77 -32.67 40.51
CA ASP A 57 28.01 -31.87 39.54
C ASP A 57 26.49 -32.10 39.60
N THR A 58 26.05 -33.36 39.69
CA THR A 58 24.62 -33.71 39.80
C THR A 58 23.96 -33.29 41.13
N TYR A 59 24.73 -32.83 42.11
CA TYR A 59 24.25 -32.46 43.46
C TYR A 59 24.40 -30.97 43.77
N ILE A 60 25.52 -30.36 43.40
CA ILE A 60 25.83 -28.95 43.68
C ILE A 60 26.19 -28.13 42.43
N GLY A 61 26.29 -28.75 41.25
CA GLY A 61 26.92 -28.16 40.07
C GLY A 61 28.44 -28.29 40.10
N SER A 62 29.09 -27.85 39.02
CA SER A 62 30.53 -28.06 38.82
C SER A 62 31.40 -27.52 39.96
N VAL A 63 32.48 -28.27 40.25
CA VAL A 63 33.58 -27.84 41.15
C VAL A 63 34.76 -27.24 40.38
N GLU A 64 34.64 -27.12 39.06
CA GLU A 64 35.57 -26.36 38.22
C GLU A 64 35.24 -24.85 38.30
N PRO A 65 36.24 -23.97 38.28
CA PRO A 65 36.02 -22.54 38.06
C PRO A 65 35.34 -22.29 36.71
N LEU A 66 34.29 -21.47 36.74
CA LEU A 66 33.55 -21.01 35.56
C LEU A 66 33.63 -19.48 35.50
N THR A 67 34.03 -18.93 34.36
CA THR A 67 33.94 -17.50 34.06
C THR A 67 32.68 -17.24 33.25
N GLN A 68 31.82 -16.36 33.72
CA GLN A 68 30.63 -15.92 32.98
C GLN A 68 30.19 -14.51 33.38
N LEU A 69 29.47 -13.83 32.49
CA LEU A 69 28.91 -12.50 32.75
C LEU A 69 27.74 -12.62 33.75
N MET A 70 27.89 -12.03 34.93
CA MET A 70 26.90 -12.11 36.01
C MET A 70 26.66 -10.77 36.69
N TRP A 71 25.45 -10.64 37.25
CA TRP A 71 25.17 -9.64 38.27
C TRP A 71 25.83 -10.02 39.59
N VAL A 72 26.57 -9.08 40.17
CA VAL A 72 27.18 -9.15 41.51
C VAL A 72 26.99 -7.82 42.26
N TYR A 73 27.47 -7.75 43.50
CA TYR A 73 27.47 -6.53 44.30
C TYR A 73 28.88 -6.28 44.84
N ASP A 74 29.61 -5.35 44.22
CA ASP A 74 30.88 -4.84 44.72
C ASP A 74 30.63 -3.61 45.62
N GLU A 75 31.24 -3.50 46.82
CA GLU A 75 30.90 -2.41 47.77
C GLU A 75 31.13 -1.00 47.20
N ASP A 76 32.10 -0.83 46.29
CA ASP A 76 32.46 0.47 45.68
C ASP A 76 31.56 0.88 44.50
N VAL A 77 30.89 -0.09 43.84
CA VAL A 77 30.15 0.12 42.58
C VAL A 77 28.64 -0.11 42.75
N GLY A 78 28.25 -0.90 43.76
CA GLY A 78 26.89 -1.38 43.94
C GLY A 78 26.55 -2.55 43.02
N MET A 79 25.31 -2.58 42.54
CA MET A 79 24.79 -3.68 41.70
C MET A 79 25.27 -3.52 40.25
N ASN A 80 26.23 -4.35 39.83
CA ASN A 80 26.85 -4.28 38.51
C ASN A 80 26.81 -5.64 37.80
N CYS A 81 26.99 -5.62 36.47
CA CYS A 81 27.04 -6.82 35.64
C CYS A 81 28.42 -6.86 34.96
N ARG A 82 29.24 -7.85 35.35
CA ARG A 82 30.64 -8.00 34.89
C ARG A 82 30.97 -9.47 34.71
N GLU A 83 32.10 -9.76 34.09
CA GLU A 83 32.65 -11.11 34.12
C GLU A 83 33.12 -11.44 35.54
N VAL A 84 32.79 -12.66 35.96
CA VAL A 84 33.03 -13.17 37.31
C VAL A 84 33.52 -14.59 37.20
N THR A 85 34.68 -14.88 37.77
CA THR A 85 35.21 -16.26 37.86
C THR A 85 34.86 -16.84 39.21
N PHE A 86 34.07 -17.91 39.23
CA PHE A 86 33.55 -18.49 40.47
C PHE A 86 33.38 -20.01 40.32
N VAL A 87 33.24 -20.73 41.43
CA VAL A 87 32.96 -22.17 41.42
C VAL A 87 31.47 -22.42 41.72
N PRO A 88 30.69 -22.95 40.76
CA PRO A 88 29.24 -23.13 40.93
C PRO A 88 28.87 -23.94 42.18
N GLY A 89 29.59 -25.03 42.46
CA GLY A 89 29.37 -25.88 43.63
C GLY A 89 29.56 -25.15 44.96
N LEU A 90 30.53 -24.24 45.05
CA LEU A 90 30.79 -23.45 46.26
C LEU A 90 29.68 -22.41 46.49
N TYR A 91 29.24 -21.73 45.43
CA TYR A 91 28.08 -20.83 45.51
C TYR A 91 26.80 -21.59 45.87
N LYS A 92 26.61 -22.82 45.36
CA LYS A 92 25.41 -23.60 45.60
C LYS A 92 25.29 -24.15 47.02
N ILE A 93 26.40 -24.54 47.67
CA ILE A 93 26.34 -24.96 49.08
C ILE A 93 26.04 -23.80 50.05
N PHE A 94 26.39 -22.56 49.68
CA PHE A 94 25.96 -21.35 50.38
C PHE A 94 24.47 -21.08 50.15
N ASP A 95 24.02 -21.11 48.88
CA ASP A 95 22.62 -20.87 48.51
C ASP A 95 21.65 -21.84 49.20
N GLU A 96 21.97 -23.14 49.29
CA GLU A 96 21.07 -24.08 49.97
C GLU A 96 20.93 -23.79 51.48
N ILE A 97 21.98 -23.31 52.19
CA ILE A 97 21.82 -22.88 53.59
C ILE A 97 21.00 -21.58 53.68
N LEU A 98 21.23 -20.64 52.76
CA LEU A 98 20.51 -19.37 52.72
C LEU A 98 19.01 -19.57 52.42
N VAL A 99 18.67 -20.50 51.51
CA VAL A 99 17.28 -20.89 51.20
C VAL A 99 16.63 -21.63 52.37
N ASN A 100 17.36 -22.45 53.13
CA ASN A 100 16.80 -23.05 54.36
C ASN A 100 16.45 -21.98 55.43
N ALA A 101 17.26 -20.93 55.57
CA ALA A 101 16.91 -19.78 56.42
C ALA A 101 15.71 -18.99 55.87
N ALA A 102 15.60 -18.83 54.54
CA ALA A 102 14.44 -18.21 53.89
C ALA A 102 13.14 -18.99 54.09
N ASP A 103 13.20 -20.32 53.98
CA ASP A 103 12.07 -21.24 54.20
C ASP A 103 11.50 -21.12 55.61
N ASN A 104 12.31 -20.74 56.60
CA ASN A 104 11.80 -20.53 57.96
C ASN A 104 10.81 -19.35 58.06
N LYS A 105 10.79 -18.41 57.10
CA LYS A 105 9.72 -17.39 57.00
C LYS A 105 8.35 -17.97 56.67
N GLN A 106 8.32 -19.08 55.93
CA GLN A 106 7.08 -19.77 55.55
C GLN A 106 6.59 -20.69 56.67
N ARG A 107 7.53 -21.27 57.44
CA ARG A 107 7.26 -22.08 58.64
C ARG A 107 6.80 -21.23 59.82
N ASP A 108 7.46 -20.09 60.04
CA ASP A 108 7.15 -19.13 61.09
C ASP A 108 7.04 -17.71 60.52
N LYS A 109 5.79 -17.22 60.49
CA LYS A 109 5.46 -15.86 60.05
C LYS A 109 6.13 -14.79 60.94
N ASN A 110 6.53 -15.11 62.17
CA ASN A 110 7.16 -14.18 63.11
C ASN A 110 8.68 -14.00 62.89
N MET A 111 9.32 -14.81 62.03
CA MET A 111 10.72 -14.58 61.67
C MET A 111 10.90 -13.20 61.05
N THR A 112 11.88 -12.44 61.54
CA THR A 112 12.05 -11.01 61.23
C THR A 112 13.48 -10.62 60.86
N CYS A 113 14.47 -11.47 61.08
CA CYS A 113 15.87 -11.18 60.78
C CYS A 113 16.67 -12.42 60.34
N ILE A 114 17.44 -12.24 59.26
CA ILE A 114 18.50 -13.16 58.84
C ILE A 114 19.82 -12.38 58.86
N LYS A 115 20.89 -13.01 59.34
CA LYS A 115 22.25 -12.47 59.36
C LYS A 115 23.14 -13.40 58.55
N VAL A 116 23.86 -12.84 57.59
CA VAL A 116 24.89 -13.52 56.81
C VAL A 116 26.23 -12.91 57.21
N SER A 117 27.18 -13.75 57.59
CA SER A 117 28.56 -13.35 57.86
C SER A 117 29.49 -14.17 56.98
N ILE A 118 30.42 -13.50 56.30
CA ILE A 118 31.47 -14.12 55.48
C ILE A 118 32.79 -13.47 55.88
N ASP A 119 33.72 -14.30 56.33
CA ASP A 119 35.11 -13.97 56.64
C ASP A 119 36.02 -14.63 55.60
N PRO A 120 36.55 -13.87 54.62
CA PRO A 120 37.46 -14.40 53.59
C PRO A 120 38.86 -14.75 54.11
N GLU A 121 39.27 -14.29 55.30
CA GLU A 121 40.60 -14.58 55.85
C GLU A 121 40.63 -15.94 56.56
N SER A 122 39.59 -16.27 57.33
CA SER A 122 39.43 -17.60 57.93
C SER A 122 38.67 -18.61 57.05
N ASN A 123 38.12 -18.16 55.91
CA ASN A 123 37.20 -18.91 55.04
C ASN A 123 35.93 -19.39 55.77
N ILE A 124 35.48 -18.68 56.80
CA ILE A 124 34.29 -19.04 57.58
C ILE A 124 33.05 -18.29 57.05
N ILE A 125 31.99 -19.05 56.80
CA ILE A 125 30.67 -18.53 56.45
C ILE A 125 29.70 -18.90 57.58
N SER A 126 28.86 -17.95 58.01
CA SER A 126 27.85 -18.16 59.04
C SER A 126 26.51 -17.54 58.63
N ILE A 127 25.43 -18.32 58.70
CA ILE A 127 24.07 -17.89 58.40
C ILE A 127 23.22 -18.14 59.65
N TRP A 128 22.61 -17.08 60.17
CA TRP A 128 21.77 -17.09 61.36
C TRP A 128 20.38 -16.55 61.03
N ASN A 129 19.34 -17.15 61.59
CA ASN A 129 17.97 -16.63 61.53
C ASN A 129 17.30 -16.70 62.90
N ASN A 130 16.39 -15.77 63.18
CA ASN A 130 15.43 -15.91 64.28
C ASN A 130 14.15 -16.64 63.81
N GLY A 131 13.09 -16.55 64.61
CA GLY A 131 11.88 -17.33 64.40
C GLY A 131 12.10 -18.80 64.76
N LYS A 132 11.04 -19.59 64.73
CA LYS A 132 10.99 -20.95 65.31
C LYS A 132 12.24 -21.78 64.99
N GLY A 133 12.87 -22.27 66.06
CA GLY A 133 14.08 -23.06 66.01
C GLY A 133 13.80 -24.53 65.71
N ILE A 134 14.87 -25.30 65.56
CA ILE A 134 14.78 -26.73 65.24
C ILE A 134 14.48 -27.51 66.54
N PRO A 135 13.47 -28.41 66.57
CA PRO A 135 13.10 -29.20 67.74
C PRO A 135 14.30 -29.91 68.39
N VAL A 136 14.70 -29.51 69.59
CA VAL A 136 15.80 -30.15 70.33
C VAL A 136 15.25 -31.34 71.11
N VAL A 137 14.91 -32.40 70.37
CA VAL A 137 14.29 -33.63 70.86
C VAL A 137 14.87 -34.84 70.12
N GLU A 138 14.89 -36.01 70.77
CA GLU A 138 15.28 -37.27 70.14
C GLU A 138 14.18 -37.75 69.17
N HIS A 139 14.56 -38.12 67.95
CA HIS A 139 13.63 -38.65 66.97
C HIS A 139 13.25 -40.10 67.29
N LYS A 140 11.95 -40.34 67.52
CA LYS A 140 11.43 -41.62 68.06
C LYS A 140 11.89 -42.87 67.31
N VAL A 141 12.06 -42.79 65.99
CA VAL A 141 12.50 -43.89 65.12
C VAL A 141 14.03 -43.97 65.05
N GLU A 142 14.69 -42.85 64.68
CA GLU A 142 16.12 -42.83 64.32
C GLU A 142 17.10 -42.77 65.51
N LYS A 143 16.60 -42.62 66.75
CA LYS A 143 17.39 -42.62 68.00
C LYS A 143 18.52 -41.59 68.05
N VAL A 144 18.33 -40.47 67.36
CA VAL A 144 19.22 -39.32 67.34
C VAL A 144 18.41 -38.03 67.48
N TYR A 145 19.02 -36.96 68.01
CA TYR A 145 18.39 -35.65 68.07
C TYR A 145 18.03 -35.13 66.67
N VAL A 146 16.86 -34.51 66.50
CA VAL A 146 16.38 -34.02 65.20
C VAL A 146 17.39 -33.10 64.48
N PRO A 147 18.12 -32.17 65.15
CA PRO A 147 19.18 -31.41 64.48
C PRO A 147 20.38 -32.27 64.04
N ALA A 148 20.72 -33.34 64.77
CA ALA A 148 21.75 -34.29 64.36
C ALA A 148 21.31 -35.09 63.12
N LEU A 149 20.04 -35.50 63.07
CA LEU A 149 19.43 -36.20 61.94
C LEU A 149 19.45 -35.35 60.66
N ILE A 150 18.86 -34.15 60.70
CA ILE A 150 18.57 -33.38 59.47
C ILE A 150 19.78 -32.65 58.88
N PHE A 151 20.92 -32.62 59.58
CA PHE A 151 22.21 -32.10 59.08
C PHE A 151 23.31 -33.16 58.96
N GLY A 152 23.21 -34.29 59.67
CA GLY A 152 24.21 -35.37 59.66
C GLY A 152 23.86 -36.58 58.79
N GLN A 153 22.60 -36.73 58.34
CA GLN A 153 22.17 -37.84 57.47
C GLN A 153 21.55 -37.33 56.16
N LEU A 154 21.95 -37.94 55.04
CA LEU A 154 21.36 -37.69 53.72
C LEU A 154 19.88 -38.10 53.68
N LEU A 155 19.15 -37.62 52.66
CA LEU A 155 17.74 -37.96 52.44
C LEU A 155 16.79 -37.64 53.62
N THR A 156 17.07 -36.55 54.35
CA THR A 156 16.22 -36.07 55.46
C THR A 156 15.59 -34.72 55.10
N SER A 157 14.25 -34.63 55.18
CA SER A 157 13.44 -33.47 54.78
C SER A 157 12.13 -33.41 55.56
N SER A 158 11.60 -32.21 55.79
CA SER A 158 10.19 -32.00 56.19
C SER A 158 9.24 -31.90 54.99
N ASN A 159 9.77 -31.88 53.77
CA ASN A 159 9.06 -31.48 52.56
C ASN A 159 8.94 -32.67 51.56
N TYR A 160 8.82 -33.88 52.09
CA TYR A 160 8.54 -35.11 51.34
C TYR A 160 7.03 -35.44 51.27
N ASP A 161 6.24 -34.92 52.20
CA ASP A 161 4.79 -34.84 52.04
C ASP A 161 4.48 -33.71 51.03
N ASP A 162 4.03 -34.14 49.85
CA ASP A 162 3.60 -33.32 48.72
C ASP A 162 2.07 -33.17 48.62
N ASP A 163 1.31 -33.85 49.49
CA ASP A 163 -0.14 -33.64 49.62
C ASP A 163 -0.41 -32.30 50.32
N GLU A 164 0.39 -31.95 51.33
CA GLU A 164 0.52 -30.58 51.80
C GLU A 164 1.17 -29.68 50.72
N LYS A 165 0.50 -28.57 50.38
CA LYS A 165 0.91 -27.66 49.29
C LYS A 165 1.84 -26.57 49.82
N LYS A 166 3.14 -26.83 49.77
CA LYS A 166 4.20 -26.05 50.40
C LYS A 166 4.80 -25.02 49.42
N VAL A 167 4.97 -23.78 49.88
CA VAL A 167 5.65 -22.68 49.15
C VAL A 167 7.11 -22.48 49.59
N THR A 168 7.82 -23.59 49.79
CA THR A 168 9.22 -23.65 50.23
C THR A 168 10.18 -23.98 49.08
N GLY A 169 11.46 -23.62 49.22
CA GLY A 169 12.54 -23.92 48.29
C GLY A 169 13.29 -25.23 48.59
N GLY A 170 13.17 -25.75 49.82
CA GLY A 170 13.53 -27.12 50.17
C GLY A 170 12.55 -28.14 49.56
N ARG A 171 13.06 -29.10 48.79
CA ARG A 171 12.28 -30.24 48.25
C ARG A 171 12.98 -31.54 48.63
N ASN A 172 14.09 -31.83 47.97
CA ASN A 172 14.71 -33.16 47.86
C ASN A 172 15.48 -33.64 49.11
N GLY A 173 15.53 -32.89 50.20
CA GLY A 173 16.21 -33.28 51.46
C GLY A 173 17.74 -33.29 51.46
N TYR A 174 18.39 -32.80 50.39
CA TYR A 174 19.86 -32.82 50.26
C TYR A 174 20.58 -31.58 50.81
N GLY A 175 20.13 -30.36 50.48
CA GLY A 175 20.94 -29.13 50.48
C GLY A 175 21.86 -28.92 51.70
N ALA A 176 21.32 -28.97 52.92
CA ALA A 176 22.11 -28.76 54.13
C ALA A 176 23.20 -29.83 54.37
N LYS A 177 22.98 -31.07 53.93
CA LYS A 177 23.99 -32.15 53.99
C LYS A 177 25.05 -31.97 52.91
N LEU A 178 24.70 -31.46 51.74
CA LEU A 178 25.69 -31.16 50.69
C LEU A 178 26.66 -30.08 51.19
N CYS A 179 26.18 -29.05 51.88
CA CYS A 179 27.04 -28.08 52.55
C CYS A 179 27.98 -28.72 53.59
N ASN A 180 27.47 -29.63 54.43
CA ASN A 180 28.27 -30.39 55.41
C ASN A 180 29.34 -31.29 54.72
N ILE A 181 28.97 -32.01 53.66
CA ILE A 181 29.86 -32.88 52.88
C ILE A 181 30.97 -32.07 52.17
N PHE A 182 30.68 -30.87 51.69
CA PHE A 182 31.68 -29.97 51.08
C PHE A 182 32.28 -28.95 52.05
N SER A 183 32.30 -29.27 53.35
CA SER A 183 32.97 -28.48 54.38
C SER A 183 34.07 -29.29 55.09
N THR A 184 35.17 -28.64 55.45
CA THR A 184 36.16 -29.18 56.39
C THR A 184 35.60 -29.21 57.81
N LYS A 185 34.72 -28.24 58.13
CA LYS A 185 34.05 -28.08 59.42
C LYS A 185 32.66 -27.48 59.23
N PHE A 186 31.64 -28.08 59.84
CA PHE A 186 30.25 -27.65 59.75
C PHE A 186 29.60 -27.70 61.14
N THR A 187 29.18 -26.56 61.67
CA THR A 187 28.61 -26.41 63.01
C THR A 187 27.15 -25.98 62.93
N VAL A 188 26.28 -26.75 63.58
CA VAL A 188 24.87 -26.41 63.81
C VAL A 188 24.73 -25.91 65.25
N GLU A 189 24.12 -24.76 65.44
CA GLU A 189 23.74 -24.22 66.74
C GLU A 189 22.30 -23.69 66.67
N THR A 190 21.39 -24.24 67.48
CA THR A 190 19.95 -23.93 67.41
C THR A 190 19.35 -23.95 68.81
N ALA A 191 18.31 -23.16 69.03
CA ALA A 191 17.57 -23.15 70.29
C ALA A 191 16.08 -23.05 70.03
N CYS A 192 15.29 -23.84 70.77
CA CYS A 192 13.85 -23.90 70.61
C CYS A 192 13.13 -23.90 71.98
N LYS A 193 12.37 -22.83 72.22
CA LYS A 193 11.61 -22.50 73.42
C LYS A 193 10.47 -23.48 73.70
N GLU A 194 9.89 -24.08 72.66
CA GLU A 194 8.92 -25.19 72.77
C GLU A 194 9.52 -26.41 73.49
N TYR A 195 10.80 -26.72 73.22
CA TYR A 195 11.52 -27.85 73.83
C TYR A 195 12.41 -27.43 75.01
N LYS A 196 12.47 -26.13 75.34
CA LYS A 196 13.28 -25.52 76.41
C LYS A 196 14.77 -25.93 76.40
N HIS A 197 15.31 -26.19 75.21
CA HIS A 197 16.69 -26.63 75.01
C HIS A 197 17.37 -25.93 73.83
N SER A 198 18.68 -25.79 73.97
CA SER A 198 19.62 -25.39 72.94
C SER A 198 20.57 -26.56 72.63
N PHE A 199 21.00 -26.64 71.38
CA PHE A 199 21.79 -27.71 70.80
C PHE A 199 22.97 -27.12 70.04
N LYS A 200 24.16 -27.70 70.21
CA LYS A 200 25.35 -27.40 69.38
C LYS A 200 26.12 -28.66 69.04
N GLN A 201 26.31 -28.95 67.76
CA GLN A 201 27.12 -30.07 67.27
C GLN A 201 27.98 -29.64 66.07
N THR A 202 29.17 -30.22 65.92
CA THR A 202 30.11 -29.91 64.83
C THR A 202 30.56 -31.17 64.11
N TRP A 203 30.30 -31.21 62.81
CA TRP A 203 30.85 -32.18 61.88
C TRP A 203 32.18 -31.68 61.31
N MET A 204 33.04 -32.62 60.93
CA MET A 204 34.39 -32.38 60.43
C MET A 204 34.71 -33.38 59.31
N ASN A 205 35.64 -33.01 58.42
CA ASN A 205 36.13 -33.83 57.32
C ASN A 205 34.98 -34.38 56.45
N ASN A 206 34.29 -33.51 55.70
CA ASN A 206 33.27 -33.92 54.73
C ASN A 206 32.12 -34.75 55.34
N MET A 207 31.60 -34.32 56.49
CA MET A 207 30.61 -35.04 57.30
C MET A 207 31.06 -36.40 57.89
N MET A 208 32.29 -36.89 57.62
CA MET A 208 32.75 -38.21 58.05
C MET A 208 33.08 -38.31 59.55
N LYS A 209 33.28 -37.19 60.25
CA LYS A 209 33.47 -37.14 61.70
C LYS A 209 32.47 -36.17 62.32
N THR A 210 32.06 -36.42 63.57
CA THR A 210 31.17 -35.54 64.33
C THR A 210 31.63 -35.42 65.79
N SER A 211 31.36 -34.28 66.41
CA SER A 211 31.46 -34.10 67.86
C SER A 211 30.26 -34.73 68.57
N GLU A 212 30.37 -34.91 69.88
CA GLU A 212 29.18 -35.07 70.73
C GLU A 212 28.26 -33.84 70.61
N ALA A 213 26.95 -34.04 70.82
CA ALA A 213 25.96 -32.98 70.81
C ALA A 213 25.92 -32.29 72.18
N LYS A 214 26.28 -31.00 72.21
CA LYS A 214 26.24 -30.18 73.43
C LYS A 214 24.83 -29.62 73.60
N ILE A 215 24.07 -30.22 74.51
CA ILE A 215 22.71 -29.81 74.84
C ILE A 215 22.69 -29.05 76.17
N LYS A 216 21.94 -27.95 76.22
CA LYS A 216 21.77 -27.12 77.43
C LYS A 216 20.33 -26.64 77.53
N HIS A 217 19.81 -26.49 78.75
CA HIS A 217 18.54 -25.80 78.99
C HIS A 217 18.56 -24.37 78.41
N PHE A 218 17.42 -23.91 77.91
CA PHE A 218 17.25 -22.63 77.23
C PHE A 218 15.83 -22.08 77.43
N ASP A 219 15.71 -20.79 77.72
CA ASP A 219 14.43 -20.08 77.95
C ASP A 219 14.40 -18.71 77.24
N GLY A 220 15.25 -18.52 76.23
CA GLY A 220 15.34 -17.30 75.42
C GLY A 220 14.47 -17.35 74.15
N GLU A 221 14.82 -16.50 73.17
CA GLU A 221 14.16 -16.48 71.85
C GLU A 221 14.74 -17.48 70.85
N ASP A 222 13.87 -18.07 70.04
CA ASP A 222 14.23 -19.08 69.05
C ASP A 222 15.18 -18.54 67.97
N TYR A 223 16.17 -19.38 67.62
CA TYR A 223 17.08 -19.12 66.51
C TYR A 223 17.69 -20.41 65.94
N THR A 224 18.24 -20.29 64.74
CA THR A 224 19.14 -21.27 64.13
C THR A 224 20.36 -20.56 63.56
N CYS A 225 21.52 -21.18 63.71
CA CYS A 225 22.81 -20.72 63.23
C CYS A 225 23.56 -21.88 62.58
N ILE A 226 23.95 -21.72 61.33
CA ILE A 226 24.77 -22.65 60.57
C ILE A 226 26.09 -21.97 60.25
N THR A 227 27.19 -22.49 60.78
CA THR A 227 28.55 -21.96 60.54
C THR A 227 29.39 -23.03 59.89
N PHE A 228 29.93 -22.75 58.71
CA PHE A 228 30.66 -23.72 57.91
C PHE A 228 31.94 -23.13 57.31
N GLN A 229 32.93 -23.99 57.14
CA GLN A 229 34.21 -23.69 56.50
C GLN A 229 34.32 -24.60 55.27
N PRO A 230 34.15 -24.08 54.05
CA PRO A 230 34.16 -24.88 52.83
C PRO A 230 35.47 -25.66 52.65
N ASP A 231 35.38 -26.83 52.04
CA ASP A 231 36.54 -27.61 51.61
C ASP A 231 37.06 -27.07 50.27
N LEU A 232 37.73 -25.91 50.35
CA LEU A 232 38.21 -25.17 49.19
C LEU A 232 39.14 -25.98 48.29
N ALA A 233 39.88 -26.96 48.83
CA ALA A 233 40.68 -27.89 48.05
C ALA A 233 39.83 -28.73 47.06
N LYS A 234 38.59 -29.09 47.43
CA LYS A 234 37.64 -29.76 46.52
C LYS A 234 37.05 -28.81 45.46
N PHE A 235 37.12 -27.51 45.69
CA PHE A 235 36.71 -26.45 44.76
C PHE A 235 37.88 -25.85 43.98
N LYS A 236 39.11 -26.40 44.12
CA LYS A 236 40.35 -25.88 43.50
C LYS A 236 40.70 -24.43 43.89
N MET A 237 40.35 -24.04 45.11
CA MET A 237 40.60 -22.71 45.68
C MET A 237 41.46 -22.79 46.94
N GLU A 238 42.21 -21.72 47.24
CA GLU A 238 42.99 -21.59 48.49
C GLU A 238 42.26 -20.73 49.55
N LYS A 239 41.47 -19.75 49.08
CA LYS A 239 40.70 -18.81 49.89
C LYS A 239 39.43 -18.38 49.16
N LEU A 240 38.47 -17.78 49.88
CA LEU A 240 37.36 -17.07 49.27
C LEU A 240 37.88 -15.78 48.60
N ASP A 241 37.89 -15.76 47.27
CA ASP A 241 38.29 -14.59 46.49
C ASP A 241 37.21 -13.49 46.45
N LYS A 242 37.51 -12.37 45.77
CA LYS A 242 36.59 -11.23 45.66
C LYS A 242 35.34 -11.54 44.84
N ASP A 243 35.42 -12.43 43.85
CA ASP A 243 34.36 -12.71 42.90
C ASP A 243 33.30 -13.62 43.51
N ILE A 244 33.71 -14.69 44.19
CA ILE A 244 32.79 -15.52 44.97
C ILE A 244 32.15 -14.72 46.12
N VAL A 245 32.90 -13.82 46.78
CA VAL A 245 32.37 -12.96 47.85
C VAL A 245 31.36 -11.93 47.30
N ALA A 246 31.64 -11.25 46.19
CA ALA A 246 30.69 -10.31 45.57
C ALA A 246 29.40 -11.02 45.10
N LEU A 247 29.51 -12.27 44.63
CA LEU A 247 28.38 -13.12 44.25
C LEU A 247 27.53 -13.55 45.46
N MET A 248 28.17 -13.99 46.56
CA MET A 248 27.47 -14.32 47.81
C MET A 248 26.85 -13.07 48.47
N THR A 249 27.51 -11.91 48.36
CA THR A 249 26.99 -10.61 48.82
C THR A 249 25.73 -10.24 48.04
N ARG A 250 25.75 -10.32 46.69
CA ARG A 250 24.54 -10.11 45.88
C ARG A 250 23.43 -11.06 46.28
N ARG A 251 23.73 -12.33 46.53
CA ARG A 251 22.73 -13.32 46.94
C ARG A 251 22.11 -13.04 48.33
N ALA A 252 22.78 -12.29 49.21
CA ALA A 252 22.16 -11.72 50.41
C ALA A 252 21.23 -10.52 50.10
N TYR A 253 21.55 -9.69 49.10
CA TYR A 253 20.65 -8.65 48.59
C TYR A 253 19.40 -9.24 47.91
N ASP A 254 19.55 -10.31 47.12
CA ASP A 254 18.44 -11.07 46.53
C ASP A 254 17.41 -11.46 47.59
N LEU A 255 17.89 -12.04 48.70
CA LEU A 255 17.05 -12.49 49.80
C LEU A 255 16.32 -11.33 50.48
N ALA A 256 16.97 -10.16 50.62
CA ALA A 256 16.35 -8.95 51.15
C ALA A 256 15.24 -8.40 50.22
N GLY A 257 15.33 -8.68 48.91
CA GLY A 257 14.30 -8.37 47.93
C GLY A 257 13.16 -9.40 47.90
N SER A 258 13.48 -10.70 47.97
CA SER A 258 12.52 -11.79 47.78
C SER A 258 11.74 -12.13 49.06
N CYS A 259 12.39 -12.11 50.23
CA CYS A 259 11.83 -12.59 51.50
C CYS A 259 11.02 -11.49 52.21
N LYS A 260 9.73 -11.39 51.86
CA LYS A 260 8.81 -10.37 52.38
C LYS A 260 8.79 -10.33 53.92
N GLY A 261 9.09 -9.17 54.49
CA GLY A 261 9.03 -8.93 55.94
C GLY A 261 10.25 -9.38 56.76
N VAL A 262 11.39 -9.68 56.12
CA VAL A 262 12.63 -10.08 56.80
C VAL A 262 13.74 -9.03 56.61
N LYS A 263 14.41 -8.65 57.71
CA LYS A 263 15.57 -7.75 57.72
C LYS A 263 16.84 -8.57 57.53
N VAL A 264 17.44 -8.54 56.34
CA VAL A 264 18.76 -9.16 56.09
C VAL A 264 19.89 -8.22 56.55
N MET A 265 20.87 -8.78 57.24
CA MET A 265 22.12 -8.11 57.60
C MET A 265 23.31 -8.89 57.03
N PHE A 266 24.30 -8.20 56.48
CA PHE A 266 25.51 -8.77 55.90
C PHE A 266 26.74 -8.20 56.62
N ASN A 267 27.62 -9.06 57.16
CA ASN A 267 28.78 -8.66 57.98
C ASN A 267 28.44 -7.58 59.03
N GLY A 268 27.30 -7.75 59.72
CA GLY A 268 26.79 -6.84 60.74
C GLY A 268 26.06 -5.59 60.22
N LYS A 269 26.23 -5.20 58.94
CA LYS A 269 25.54 -4.07 58.31
C LYS A 269 24.12 -4.48 57.89
N LYS A 270 23.07 -3.70 58.19
CA LYS A 270 21.70 -3.95 57.67
C LYS A 270 21.64 -3.55 56.19
N LEU A 271 21.15 -4.44 55.31
CA LEU A 271 21.06 -4.13 53.89
C LEU A 271 19.99 -3.03 53.62
N PRO A 272 20.24 -2.10 52.68
CA PRO A 272 19.36 -0.96 52.39
C PRO A 272 18.08 -1.31 51.59
N VAL A 273 17.71 -2.59 51.51
CA VAL A 273 16.48 -3.07 50.86
C VAL A 273 15.36 -3.18 51.87
N ASN A 274 14.15 -2.75 51.49
CA ASN A 274 12.93 -2.80 52.32
C ASN A 274 11.76 -3.54 51.64
N GLY A 275 12.04 -4.29 50.56
CA GLY A 275 11.06 -5.06 49.78
C GLY A 275 11.41 -5.10 48.29
N PHE A 276 10.69 -5.92 47.52
CA PHE A 276 11.07 -6.29 46.16
C PHE A 276 11.30 -5.10 45.22
N ARG A 277 10.43 -4.08 45.25
CA ARG A 277 10.63 -2.86 44.43
C ARG A 277 11.96 -2.16 44.73
N SER A 278 12.31 -1.97 46.01
CA SER A 278 13.58 -1.33 46.39
C SER A 278 14.82 -2.16 46.04
N TYR A 279 14.67 -3.48 45.84
CA TYR A 279 15.70 -4.34 45.27
C TYR A 279 15.81 -4.14 43.75
N VAL A 280 14.69 -4.02 43.02
CA VAL A 280 14.68 -3.70 41.57
C VAL A 280 15.33 -2.34 41.29
N ASP A 281 15.09 -1.34 42.16
CA ASP A 281 15.70 -0.01 42.01
C ASP A 281 17.25 -0.06 42.01
N LEU A 282 17.89 -1.04 42.67
CA LEU A 282 19.36 -1.24 42.61
C LEU A 282 19.89 -1.48 41.19
N TYR A 283 19.09 -2.08 40.31
CA TYR A 283 19.49 -2.43 38.94
C TYR A 283 19.23 -1.32 37.91
N VAL A 284 18.40 -0.32 38.27
CA VAL A 284 17.76 0.57 37.29
C VAL A 284 17.86 2.06 37.64
N LYS A 285 17.96 2.43 38.93
CA LYS A 285 17.81 3.82 39.41
C LYS A 285 18.71 4.84 38.70
N ASP A 286 19.94 4.45 38.37
CA ASP A 286 20.95 5.32 37.77
C ASP A 286 21.19 5.01 36.27
N LYS A 287 20.24 4.30 35.63
CA LYS A 287 20.25 4.01 34.19
C LYS A 287 19.32 4.95 33.40
N LEU A 288 19.86 5.48 32.31
CA LEU A 288 19.12 6.24 31.30
C LEU A 288 18.79 5.33 30.11
N ASP A 289 17.82 5.74 29.29
CA ASP A 289 17.57 5.19 27.96
C ASP A 289 18.42 5.86 26.86
N GLU A 290 18.34 5.35 25.62
CA GLU A 290 18.90 5.93 24.39
C GLU A 290 18.67 7.45 24.22
N THR A 291 17.66 8.04 24.88
CA THR A 291 17.32 9.47 24.81
C THR A 291 17.82 10.29 26.01
N GLY A 292 18.53 9.65 26.95
CA GLY A 292 19.03 10.28 28.18
C GLY A 292 17.98 10.41 29.28
N VAL A 293 16.86 9.68 29.20
CA VAL A 293 15.77 9.74 30.20
C VAL A 293 15.86 8.54 31.15
N ALA A 294 15.70 8.78 32.46
CA ALA A 294 15.82 7.73 33.48
C ALA A 294 14.77 6.61 33.30
N LEU A 295 15.22 5.35 33.37
CA LEU A 295 14.39 4.18 33.07
C LEU A 295 13.19 4.04 34.01
N LYS A 296 11.99 4.03 33.43
CA LYS A 296 10.71 4.03 34.16
C LYS A 296 10.26 2.62 34.54
N VAL A 297 10.62 2.19 35.75
CA VAL A 297 10.15 0.93 36.34
C VAL A 297 8.69 1.03 36.80
N ILE A 298 7.85 0.16 36.26
CA ILE A 298 6.47 -0.13 36.69
C ILE A 298 6.51 -1.22 37.75
N HIS A 299 5.61 -1.17 38.72
CA HIS A 299 5.50 -2.16 39.81
C HIS A 299 4.02 -2.47 40.09
N GLU A 300 3.69 -3.76 40.23
CA GLU A 300 2.40 -4.23 40.71
C GLU A 300 2.55 -5.50 41.55
N LEU A 301 2.00 -5.45 42.77
CA LEU A 301 1.75 -6.62 43.60
C LEU A 301 0.39 -7.21 43.17
N ALA A 302 0.40 -8.13 42.21
CA ALA A 302 -0.81 -8.70 41.62
C ALA A 302 -1.62 -9.55 42.63
N ASN A 303 -0.95 -10.12 43.63
CA ASN A 303 -1.52 -10.66 44.88
C ASN A 303 -0.37 -10.99 45.85
N GLU A 304 -0.67 -11.53 47.03
CA GLU A 304 0.33 -11.91 48.04
C GLU A 304 1.47 -12.78 47.48
N ARG A 305 1.15 -13.68 46.54
CA ARG A 305 2.08 -14.64 45.92
C ARG A 305 2.74 -14.15 44.63
N TRP A 306 2.41 -12.98 44.09
CA TRP A 306 2.99 -12.46 42.84
C TRP A 306 3.30 -10.97 42.91
N ASP A 307 4.58 -10.63 42.85
CA ASP A 307 5.13 -9.28 42.93
C ASP A 307 5.98 -9.03 41.67
N VAL A 308 5.55 -8.12 40.79
CA VAL A 308 6.09 -7.96 39.42
C VAL A 308 6.53 -6.53 39.16
N CYS A 309 7.75 -6.36 38.65
CA CYS A 309 8.20 -5.10 38.05
C CYS A 309 8.55 -5.27 36.57
N LEU A 310 8.40 -4.19 35.81
CA LEU A 310 8.64 -4.13 34.37
C LEU A 310 9.29 -2.80 34.00
N THR A 311 10.33 -2.84 33.15
CA THR A 311 10.92 -1.65 32.52
C THR A 311 11.43 -1.97 31.11
N LEU A 312 11.86 -0.95 30.39
CA LEU A 312 12.51 -1.07 29.07
C LEU A 312 13.84 -1.83 29.19
N SER A 313 14.11 -2.70 28.22
CA SER A 313 15.43 -3.26 27.97
C SER A 313 15.97 -2.84 26.61
N GLU A 314 17.26 -2.53 26.56
CA GLU A 314 18.02 -2.21 25.36
C GLU A 314 18.93 -3.37 24.94
N LYS A 315 19.29 -4.24 25.88
CA LYS A 315 20.23 -5.38 25.69
C LYS A 315 19.51 -6.71 25.48
N GLY A 316 18.45 -6.72 24.67
CA GLY A 316 17.58 -7.88 24.47
C GLY A 316 16.71 -8.20 25.69
N PHE A 317 16.03 -9.35 25.70
CA PHE A 317 15.18 -9.74 26.82
C PHE A 317 16.00 -9.99 28.09
N GLN A 318 15.67 -9.30 29.18
CA GLN A 318 16.32 -9.48 30.49
C GLN A 318 15.29 -9.92 31.53
N GLN A 319 15.68 -10.85 32.41
CA GLN A 319 14.82 -11.36 33.48
C GLN A 319 15.61 -11.53 34.78
N ILE A 320 15.01 -11.14 35.91
CA ILE A 320 15.52 -11.47 37.26
C ILE A 320 14.33 -11.99 38.07
N SER A 321 14.28 -13.29 38.34
CA SER A 321 13.13 -13.92 38.98
C SER A 321 13.47 -14.79 40.18
N PHE A 322 12.50 -14.87 41.10
CA PHE A 322 12.58 -15.66 42.33
C PHE A 322 11.33 -16.52 42.50
N VAL A 323 11.54 -17.81 42.77
CA VAL A 323 10.50 -18.79 43.11
C VAL A 323 10.77 -19.28 44.52
N ASN A 324 9.89 -19.00 45.48
CA ASN A 324 10.07 -19.37 46.89
C ASN A 324 11.44 -18.90 47.45
N SER A 325 11.87 -17.69 47.06
CA SER A 325 13.21 -17.10 47.32
C SER A 325 14.44 -17.84 46.72
N ILE A 326 14.26 -18.91 45.92
CA ILE A 326 15.30 -19.45 45.04
C ILE A 326 15.50 -18.48 43.87
N ALA A 327 16.75 -18.17 43.51
CA ALA A 327 17.06 -17.36 42.34
C ALA A 327 16.95 -18.19 41.04
N THR A 328 15.88 -18.00 40.26
CA THR A 328 15.70 -18.65 38.96
C THR A 328 16.42 -17.86 37.87
N THR A 329 17.75 -17.97 37.85
CA THR A 329 18.68 -17.25 36.94
C THR A 329 18.40 -17.52 35.46
N LYS A 330 17.96 -18.73 35.11
CA LYS A 330 17.55 -19.13 33.75
C LYS A 330 16.04 -18.94 33.49
N GLY A 331 15.27 -18.56 34.52
CA GLY A 331 13.86 -18.23 34.41
C GLY A 331 12.97 -19.46 34.37
N GLY A 332 12.19 -19.62 33.30
CA GLY A 332 11.26 -20.73 33.10
C GLY A 332 9.79 -20.30 33.10
N ARG A 333 8.89 -21.26 33.40
CA ARG A 333 7.45 -21.17 33.10
C ARG A 333 6.70 -20.03 33.81
N HIS A 334 7.16 -19.58 34.98
CA HIS A 334 6.61 -18.41 35.69
C HIS A 334 6.96 -17.10 34.98
N VAL A 335 8.15 -17.02 34.37
CA VAL A 335 8.59 -15.85 33.61
C VAL A 335 7.79 -15.72 32.33
N ASP A 336 7.69 -16.79 31.55
CA ASP A 336 6.92 -16.79 30.30
C ASP A 336 5.43 -16.50 30.55
N TYR A 337 4.82 -17.10 31.58
CA TYR A 337 3.42 -16.85 31.95
C TYR A 337 3.11 -15.37 32.28
N VAL A 338 4.08 -14.61 32.81
CA VAL A 338 3.93 -13.17 33.04
C VAL A 338 4.24 -12.37 31.75
N VAL A 339 5.32 -12.72 31.05
CA VAL A 339 5.81 -11.99 29.88
C VAL A 339 4.85 -12.11 28.69
N ASP A 340 4.26 -13.27 28.43
CA ASP A 340 3.35 -13.48 27.29
C ASP A 340 2.07 -12.64 27.40
N GLN A 341 1.56 -12.43 28.63
CA GLN A 341 0.44 -11.50 28.88
C GLN A 341 0.80 -10.06 28.50
N VAL A 342 2.00 -9.61 28.88
CA VAL A 342 2.52 -8.26 28.58
C VAL A 342 2.79 -8.10 27.08
N VAL A 343 3.45 -9.08 26.46
CA VAL A 343 3.76 -9.10 25.02
C VAL A 343 2.48 -9.08 24.18
N GLY A 344 1.46 -9.85 24.55
CA GLY A 344 0.16 -9.84 23.87
C GLY A 344 -0.48 -8.45 23.84
N LYS A 345 -0.58 -7.78 25.00
CA LYS A 345 -1.16 -6.43 25.09
C LYS A 345 -0.29 -5.34 24.43
N LEU A 346 1.03 -5.45 24.50
CA LEU A 346 1.91 -4.53 23.76
C LEU A 346 1.76 -4.70 22.24
N ILE A 347 1.57 -5.93 21.72
CA ILE A 347 1.31 -6.16 20.29
C ILE A 347 -0.01 -5.52 19.83
N GLU A 348 -1.08 -5.59 20.61
CA GLU A 348 -2.35 -4.90 20.30
C GLU A 348 -2.14 -3.38 20.13
N VAL A 349 -1.36 -2.76 21.02
CA VAL A 349 -1.07 -1.32 20.99
C VAL A 349 -0.11 -0.97 19.84
N VAL A 350 0.95 -1.76 19.63
CA VAL A 350 1.91 -1.54 18.53
C VAL A 350 1.23 -1.69 17.17
N LYS A 351 0.36 -2.68 16.97
CA LYS A 351 -0.43 -2.82 15.73
C LYS A 351 -1.31 -1.59 15.47
N LYS A 352 -1.95 -1.03 16.50
CA LYS A 352 -2.77 0.19 16.38
C LYS A 352 -1.96 1.46 16.11
N LYS A 353 -0.72 1.57 16.62
CA LYS A 353 0.18 2.71 16.33
C LYS A 353 0.94 2.56 14.99
N ASN A 354 1.28 1.34 14.56
CA ASN A 354 2.15 1.08 13.41
C ASN A 354 1.41 1.09 12.06
N LYS A 355 1.17 2.28 11.50
CA LYS A 355 0.59 2.44 10.16
C LYS A 355 1.50 2.00 8.99
N ALA A 356 2.75 1.61 9.24
CA ALA A 356 3.71 1.24 8.18
C ALA A 356 3.57 -0.21 7.66
N GLY A 357 2.63 -1.00 8.20
CA GLY A 357 2.29 -2.34 7.69
C GLY A 357 3.24 -3.49 8.07
N VAL A 358 4.43 -3.19 8.61
CA VAL A 358 5.39 -4.22 9.05
C VAL A 358 4.83 -5.01 10.24
N SER A 359 4.69 -6.33 10.09
CA SER A 359 4.22 -7.20 11.17
C SER A 359 5.31 -7.44 12.22
N VAL A 360 4.92 -7.40 13.50
CA VAL A 360 5.81 -7.59 14.65
C VAL A 360 5.48 -8.94 15.31
N LYS A 361 6.50 -9.78 15.50
CA LYS A 361 6.39 -11.12 16.11
C LYS A 361 6.58 -11.06 17.65
N PRO A 362 5.99 -11.96 18.45
CA PRO A 362 6.11 -11.96 19.92
C PRO A 362 7.53 -11.82 20.48
N PHE A 363 8.50 -12.57 19.94
CA PHE A 363 9.89 -12.48 20.41
C PHE A 363 10.52 -11.09 20.21
N GLN A 364 10.10 -10.35 19.18
CA GLN A 364 10.63 -9.02 18.89
C GLN A 364 10.17 -8.03 19.97
N VAL A 365 8.94 -8.15 20.46
CA VAL A 365 8.44 -7.37 21.61
C VAL A 365 9.08 -7.83 22.92
N LYS A 366 9.26 -9.14 23.12
CA LYS A 366 9.97 -9.71 24.29
C LYS A 366 11.38 -9.14 24.44
N ASN A 367 12.08 -8.89 23.33
CA ASN A 367 13.44 -8.35 23.36
C ASN A 367 13.57 -6.89 23.87
N HIS A 368 12.47 -6.13 24.00
CA HIS A 368 12.49 -4.78 24.60
C HIS A 368 12.07 -4.78 26.09
N ILE A 369 11.93 -5.95 26.72
CA ILE A 369 11.42 -6.11 28.09
C ILE A 369 12.55 -6.47 29.06
N TRP A 370 12.65 -5.73 30.16
CA TRP A 370 13.33 -6.18 31.38
C TRP A 370 12.26 -6.44 32.46
N VAL A 371 12.10 -7.70 32.85
CA VAL A 371 11.09 -8.13 33.82
C VAL A 371 11.74 -8.60 35.13
N PHE A 372 11.11 -8.27 36.25
CA PHE A 372 11.50 -8.73 37.58
C PHE A 372 10.29 -9.39 38.25
N ILE A 373 10.44 -10.61 38.77
CA ILE A 373 9.32 -11.40 39.31
C ILE A 373 9.73 -12.02 40.65
N ASN A 374 8.96 -11.79 41.70
CA ASN A 374 9.08 -12.56 42.94
C ASN A 374 7.74 -13.26 43.20
N CYS A 375 7.75 -14.60 43.17
CA CYS A 375 6.53 -15.39 43.35
C CYS A 375 6.66 -16.58 44.32
N LEU A 376 5.51 -16.96 44.86
CA LEU A 376 5.34 -18.14 45.72
C LEU A 376 4.55 -19.19 44.96
N ILE A 377 5.20 -20.31 44.68
CA ILE A 377 4.69 -21.42 43.87
C ILE A 377 4.56 -22.66 44.76
N GLU A 378 3.44 -23.36 44.66
CA GLU A 378 3.24 -24.63 45.37
C GLU A 378 4.06 -25.76 44.74
N ASN A 379 4.79 -26.49 45.58
CA ASN A 379 5.57 -27.69 45.25
C ASN A 379 6.35 -27.58 43.91
N PRO A 380 7.19 -26.53 43.72
CA PRO A 380 7.80 -26.22 42.43
C PRO A 380 8.70 -27.35 41.93
N THR A 381 8.75 -27.49 40.61
CA THR A 381 9.66 -28.39 39.89
C THR A 381 10.64 -27.58 39.04
N PHE A 382 11.84 -28.11 38.90
CA PHE A 382 12.97 -27.52 38.18
C PHE A 382 13.62 -28.59 37.31
N ASP A 383 14.38 -28.17 36.30
CA ASP A 383 15.13 -29.10 35.43
C ASP A 383 16.30 -29.81 36.13
N SER A 384 16.79 -29.25 37.23
CA SER A 384 18.06 -29.61 37.85
C SER A 384 18.09 -29.26 39.35
N GLN A 385 19.03 -29.89 40.09
CA GLN A 385 19.20 -29.65 41.53
C GLN A 385 19.80 -28.27 41.87
N THR A 386 20.31 -27.52 40.89
CA THR A 386 20.68 -26.11 41.07
C THR A 386 19.45 -25.20 41.23
N LYS A 387 18.30 -25.60 40.65
CA LYS A 387 16.99 -24.92 40.69
C LYS A 387 16.92 -23.59 39.94
N GLU A 388 17.73 -23.44 38.89
CA GLU A 388 17.85 -22.18 38.12
C GLU A 388 16.70 -21.91 37.13
N ASN A 389 16.00 -22.96 36.70
CA ASN A 389 14.96 -22.92 35.68
C ASN A 389 13.72 -23.71 36.15
N MET A 390 12.57 -23.06 36.26
CA MET A 390 11.35 -23.68 36.78
C MET A 390 10.48 -24.29 35.67
N THR A 391 10.23 -25.60 35.78
CA THR A 391 9.56 -26.42 34.76
C THR A 391 8.05 -26.60 34.97
N LEU A 392 7.53 -26.28 36.16
CA LEU A 392 6.13 -26.50 36.53
C LEU A 392 5.16 -25.77 35.58
N GLN A 393 4.03 -26.39 35.23
CA GLN A 393 3.07 -25.80 34.29
C GLN A 393 2.17 -24.76 34.99
N PRO A 394 1.77 -23.64 34.34
CA PRO A 394 1.01 -22.57 34.98
C PRO A 394 -0.32 -22.98 35.64
N LYS A 395 -0.97 -24.03 35.11
CA LYS A 395 -2.17 -24.64 35.70
C LYS A 395 -1.97 -25.24 37.10
N SER A 396 -0.72 -25.39 37.55
CA SER A 396 -0.32 -26.07 38.80
C SER A 396 0.42 -25.14 39.77
N PHE A 397 0.49 -23.83 39.53
CA PHE A 397 1.19 -22.87 40.41
C PHE A 397 0.52 -22.62 41.78
N GLY A 398 -0.65 -23.22 42.05
CA GLY A 398 -1.48 -22.91 43.22
C GLY A 398 -2.06 -21.49 43.25
N SER A 399 -1.78 -20.68 42.22
CA SER A 399 -2.15 -19.26 42.15
C SER A 399 -2.10 -18.75 40.72
N LYS A 400 -2.75 -17.62 40.44
CA LYS A 400 -2.70 -16.93 39.15
C LYS A 400 -2.07 -15.55 39.33
N CYS A 401 -1.12 -15.17 38.47
CA CYS A 401 -0.83 -13.76 38.23
C CYS A 401 -1.81 -13.24 37.18
N GLN A 402 -2.64 -12.27 37.55
CA GLN A 402 -3.46 -11.48 36.63
C GLN A 402 -3.03 -10.02 36.81
N LEU A 403 -2.47 -9.43 35.76
CA LEU A 403 -2.01 -8.04 35.78
C LEU A 403 -3.17 -7.10 35.43
N SER A 404 -3.20 -5.93 36.06
CA SER A 404 -4.30 -4.97 35.90
C SER A 404 -4.21 -4.18 34.59
N GLU A 405 -5.34 -3.61 34.14
CA GLU A 405 -5.33 -2.64 33.04
C GLU A 405 -4.45 -1.41 33.34
N LYS A 406 -4.30 -1.05 34.62
CA LYS A 406 -3.39 0.02 35.06
C LYS A 406 -1.94 -0.37 34.80
N PHE A 407 -1.56 -1.63 35.01
CA PHE A 407 -0.24 -2.15 34.65
C PHE A 407 -0.01 -2.13 33.13
N PHE A 408 -0.94 -2.67 32.33
CA PHE A 408 -0.80 -2.66 30.86
C PHE A 408 -0.80 -1.23 30.27
N LYS A 409 -1.57 -0.31 30.84
CA LYS A 409 -1.56 1.12 30.49
C LYS A 409 -0.26 1.81 30.90
N ALA A 410 0.36 1.41 32.01
CA ALA A 410 1.69 1.88 32.39
C ALA A 410 2.79 1.31 31.46
N ALA A 411 2.72 0.02 31.12
CA ALA A 411 3.62 -0.66 30.17
C ALA A 411 3.60 -0.01 28.79
N SER A 412 2.41 0.40 28.35
CA SER A 412 2.21 1.14 27.09
C SER A 412 2.78 2.56 27.09
N ASN A 413 3.29 3.06 28.23
CA ASN A 413 3.77 4.42 28.46
C ASN A 413 5.06 4.45 29.31
N CYS A 414 5.97 3.48 29.10
CA CYS A 414 7.29 3.40 29.75
C CYS A 414 8.48 3.32 28.77
N GLY A 415 8.27 3.72 27.51
CA GLY A 415 9.30 3.70 26.46
C GLY A 415 9.34 2.42 25.63
N ILE A 416 8.79 1.30 26.13
CA ILE A 416 8.79 0.02 25.40
C ILE A 416 8.08 0.12 24.05
N VAL A 417 6.89 0.74 23.99
CA VAL A 417 6.13 0.90 22.73
C VAL A 417 6.85 1.82 21.74
N GLU A 418 7.48 2.88 22.24
CA GLU A 418 8.23 3.85 21.47
C GLU A 418 9.53 3.25 20.90
N SER A 419 10.26 2.48 21.72
CA SER A 419 11.43 1.70 21.32
C SER A 419 11.08 0.66 20.24
N ILE A 420 10.01 -0.12 20.41
CA ILE A 420 9.51 -1.06 19.39
C ILE A 420 9.17 -0.32 18.09
N LEU A 421 8.47 0.82 18.15
CA LEU A 421 8.12 1.58 16.95
C LEU A 421 9.35 2.18 16.25
N ASN A 422 10.37 2.58 17.00
CA ASN A 422 11.64 3.03 16.42
C ASN A 422 12.43 1.87 15.79
N TRP A 423 12.47 0.70 16.44
CA TRP A 423 13.04 -0.53 15.87
C TRP A 423 12.31 -0.97 14.59
N VAL A 424 10.96 -0.91 14.57
CA VAL A 424 10.17 -1.22 13.37
C VAL A 424 10.48 -0.24 12.23
N LYS A 425 10.56 1.07 12.50
CA LYS A 425 10.98 2.07 11.49
C LYS A 425 12.41 1.79 11.00
N PHE A 426 13.34 1.46 11.90
CA PHE A 426 14.72 1.15 11.57
C PHE A 426 14.81 -0.10 10.68
N LYS A 427 14.04 -1.15 11.00
CA LYS A 427 13.97 -2.39 10.23
C LYS A 427 13.33 -2.19 8.85
N ALA A 428 12.21 -1.47 8.78
CA ALA A 428 11.58 -1.05 7.53
C ALA A 428 12.57 -0.30 6.63
N GLN A 429 13.26 0.71 7.20
CA GLN A 429 14.29 1.44 6.50
C GLN A 429 15.45 0.55 6.06
N THR A 430 15.88 -0.41 6.90
CA THR A 430 16.94 -1.36 6.54
C THR A 430 16.53 -2.26 5.38
N GLN A 431 15.25 -2.62 5.25
CA GLN A 431 14.73 -3.37 4.10
C GLN A 431 14.70 -2.52 2.82
N LEU A 432 14.31 -1.24 2.90
CA LEU A 432 14.47 -0.29 1.78
C LEU A 432 15.93 -0.10 1.39
N ASN A 433 16.83 0.06 2.36
CA ASN A 433 18.27 0.23 2.14
C ASN A 433 18.92 -1.02 1.52
N LYS A 434 18.32 -2.21 1.64
CA LYS A 434 18.74 -3.44 0.93
C LYS A 434 18.27 -3.49 -0.53
N LYS A 435 17.30 -2.67 -0.94
CA LYS A 435 16.90 -2.49 -2.36
C LYS A 435 17.81 -1.48 -3.06
N CYS A 436 18.25 -0.45 -2.33
CA CYS A 436 19.38 0.39 -2.74
C CYS A 436 20.67 -0.44 -2.84
N SER A 437 21.58 -0.07 -3.74
CA SER A 437 22.95 -0.59 -3.68
C SER A 437 23.85 0.35 -2.90
N SER A 438 24.56 -0.16 -1.90
CA SER A 438 25.62 0.56 -1.20
C SER A 438 26.85 0.81 -2.08
N VAL A 439 27.07 -0.05 -3.08
CA VAL A 439 28.24 -0.04 -3.97
C VAL A 439 27.89 0.58 -5.31
N LYS A 440 28.71 1.53 -5.77
CA LYS A 440 28.60 2.16 -7.09
C LYS A 440 29.09 1.21 -8.19
N TYR A 441 28.24 0.27 -8.61
CA TYR A 441 28.52 -0.61 -9.75
C TYR A 441 28.68 0.19 -11.05
N SER A 442 29.54 -0.28 -11.97
CA SER A 442 29.75 0.31 -13.29
C SER A 442 28.79 -0.18 -14.38
N LYS A 443 28.10 -1.32 -14.20
CA LYS A 443 26.99 -1.75 -15.06
C LYS A 443 25.86 -2.36 -14.26
N ILE A 444 24.61 -2.07 -14.63
CA ILE A 444 23.43 -2.67 -14.00
C ILE A 444 23.05 -3.98 -14.69
N LYS A 445 22.77 -5.03 -13.91
CA LYS A 445 22.18 -6.30 -14.38
C LYS A 445 20.73 -6.45 -13.91
N GLY A 446 19.90 -7.14 -14.70
CA GLY A 446 18.52 -7.48 -14.35
C GLY A 446 17.51 -6.33 -14.49
N ILE A 447 17.72 -5.42 -15.45
CA ILE A 447 16.71 -4.43 -15.89
C ILE A 447 16.73 -4.40 -17.43
N PRO A 448 16.00 -5.28 -18.13
CA PRO A 448 16.14 -5.44 -19.58
C PRO A 448 15.77 -4.20 -20.42
N LYS A 449 14.90 -3.32 -19.91
CA LYS A 449 14.49 -2.10 -20.62
C LYS A 449 15.46 -0.91 -20.49
N LEU A 450 16.56 -1.03 -19.73
CA LEU A 450 17.56 0.03 -19.57
C LEU A 450 18.56 0.04 -20.74
N ASP A 451 18.63 1.15 -21.47
CA ASP A 451 19.82 1.51 -22.26
C ASP A 451 20.77 2.29 -21.34
N ASP A 452 21.75 1.61 -20.76
CA ASP A 452 22.68 2.19 -19.77
C ASP A 452 23.80 2.98 -20.46
N ALA A 453 24.13 4.19 -19.98
CA ALA A 453 25.21 5.00 -20.56
C ALA A 453 26.59 4.36 -20.29
N ASN A 454 27.53 4.48 -21.22
CA ASN A 454 28.82 3.76 -21.12
C ASN A 454 29.65 4.19 -19.89
N ASP A 455 29.57 5.46 -19.47
CA ASP A 455 30.25 5.98 -18.27
C ASP A 455 29.40 5.99 -16.99
N ALA A 456 28.15 5.50 -17.03
CA ALA A 456 27.28 5.50 -15.86
C ALA A 456 27.88 4.66 -14.72
N GLY A 457 27.97 5.26 -13.53
CA GLY A 457 28.69 4.67 -12.40
C GLY A 457 30.22 4.80 -12.44
N GLY A 458 30.81 5.26 -13.55
CA GLY A 458 32.24 5.47 -13.72
C GLY A 458 32.76 6.76 -13.06
N LYS A 459 33.92 7.24 -13.56
CA LYS A 459 34.53 8.52 -13.12
C LYS A 459 33.67 9.73 -13.53
N HIS A 460 33.05 9.66 -14.71
CA HIS A 460 32.24 10.73 -15.30
C HIS A 460 30.75 10.63 -14.94
N SER A 461 30.37 9.90 -13.88
CA SER A 461 28.96 9.68 -13.54
C SER A 461 28.17 10.97 -13.29
N LEU A 462 28.83 12.02 -12.78
CA LEU A 462 28.24 13.35 -12.58
C LEU A 462 27.92 14.08 -13.90
N GLU A 463 28.61 13.73 -14.99
CA GLU A 463 28.32 14.23 -16.33
C GLU A 463 27.23 13.42 -17.03
N CYS A 464 26.83 12.27 -16.46
CA CYS A 464 25.86 11.36 -17.07
C CYS A 464 24.42 11.74 -16.72
N THR A 465 23.57 11.82 -17.74
CA THR A 465 22.12 12.07 -17.63
C THR A 465 21.33 10.81 -17.94
N LEU A 466 20.39 10.43 -17.06
CA LEU A 466 19.40 9.39 -17.32
C LEU A 466 18.13 10.03 -17.89
N ILE A 467 17.76 9.70 -19.12
CA ILE A 467 16.49 10.11 -19.73
C ILE A 467 15.40 9.12 -19.28
N LEU A 468 14.42 9.61 -18.50
CA LEU A 468 13.21 8.86 -18.15
C LEU A 468 12.12 9.19 -19.14
N THR A 469 11.66 8.17 -19.89
CA THR A 469 10.72 8.36 -21.01
C THR A 469 9.33 7.79 -20.70
N GLU A 470 8.29 8.43 -21.20
CA GLU A 470 6.92 7.92 -21.11
C GLU A 470 6.68 6.74 -22.08
N GLY A 471 6.72 5.52 -21.53
CA GLY A 471 6.58 4.29 -22.30
C GLY A 471 7.72 4.02 -23.29
N ASP A 472 7.56 2.94 -24.06
CA ASP A 472 8.54 2.52 -25.08
C ASP A 472 8.47 3.39 -26.36
N SER A 473 7.38 4.14 -26.54
CA SER A 473 7.19 5.09 -27.64
C SER A 473 8.18 6.26 -27.53
N ALA A 474 8.15 6.99 -26.41
CA ALA A 474 9.11 8.05 -26.12
C ALA A 474 10.56 7.52 -26.05
N LYS A 475 10.77 6.30 -25.53
CA LYS A 475 12.08 5.63 -25.57
C LYS A 475 12.65 5.55 -26.99
N SER A 476 11.82 5.18 -27.96
CA SER A 476 12.26 5.00 -29.35
C SER A 476 12.74 6.32 -29.98
N LEU A 477 12.14 7.45 -29.57
CA LEU A 477 12.62 8.79 -29.92
C LEU A 477 13.96 9.10 -29.23
N ALA A 478 14.05 8.89 -27.91
CA ALA A 478 15.28 9.14 -27.14
C ALA A 478 16.48 8.33 -27.66
N VAL A 479 16.29 7.03 -27.94
CA VAL A 479 17.33 6.15 -28.51
C VAL A 479 17.74 6.58 -29.93
N SER A 480 16.84 7.19 -30.70
CA SER A 480 17.18 7.84 -31.98
C SER A 480 18.02 9.11 -31.78
N GLY A 481 17.74 9.87 -30.71
CA GLY A 481 18.52 11.04 -30.26
C GLY A 481 19.93 10.71 -29.77
N LEU A 482 20.13 9.57 -29.09
CA LEU A 482 21.46 9.05 -28.73
C LEU A 482 22.38 8.84 -29.95
N GLY A 483 21.83 8.74 -31.16
CA GLY A 483 22.57 8.72 -32.41
C GLY A 483 23.20 10.07 -32.82
N VAL A 484 22.93 11.15 -32.06
CA VAL A 484 23.49 12.50 -32.23
C VAL A 484 24.38 12.87 -31.04
N ILE A 485 23.85 12.74 -29.81
CA ILE A 485 24.56 13.14 -28.57
C ILE A 485 25.48 12.05 -27.99
N GLY A 486 25.45 10.83 -28.55
CA GLY A 486 26.26 9.70 -28.12
C GLY A 486 25.66 8.90 -26.95
N ARG A 487 26.25 7.72 -26.69
CA ARG A 487 25.86 6.79 -25.61
C ARG A 487 26.72 6.91 -24.34
N ASP A 488 27.75 7.74 -24.36
CA ASP A 488 28.76 7.74 -23.29
C ASP A 488 28.23 8.40 -22.02
N ARG A 489 27.59 9.56 -22.16
CA ARG A 489 27.00 10.35 -21.06
C ARG A 489 25.48 10.28 -20.96
N TYR A 490 24.80 9.51 -21.81
CA TYR A 490 23.33 9.49 -21.88
C TYR A 490 22.78 8.06 -21.90
N GLY A 491 21.89 7.77 -20.94
CA GLY A 491 21.15 6.51 -20.83
C GLY A 491 19.64 6.76 -20.91
N VAL A 492 18.86 5.72 -21.18
CA VAL A 492 17.40 5.81 -21.38
C VAL A 492 16.69 4.68 -20.62
N PHE A 493 15.64 5.02 -19.86
CA PHE A 493 14.77 4.04 -19.20
C PHE A 493 13.28 4.43 -19.36
N PRO A 494 12.43 3.52 -19.89
CA PRO A 494 11.01 3.78 -20.08
C PRO A 494 10.21 3.49 -18.80
N LEU A 495 9.36 4.44 -18.42
CA LEU A 495 8.34 4.27 -17.40
C LEU A 495 7.16 3.47 -17.96
N ARG A 496 6.56 2.60 -17.15
CA ARG A 496 5.34 1.84 -17.48
C ARG A 496 4.07 2.72 -17.47
N GLY A 497 4.14 3.92 -16.91
CA GLY A 497 3.02 4.86 -16.82
C GLY A 497 3.15 5.80 -15.61
N LYS A 498 2.02 6.20 -15.03
CA LYS A 498 1.97 7.10 -13.86
C LYS A 498 2.63 6.46 -12.62
N ILE A 499 3.64 7.14 -12.07
CA ILE A 499 4.40 6.68 -10.91
C ILE A 499 3.57 6.78 -9.62
N LEU A 500 3.79 5.85 -8.69
CA LEU A 500 3.18 5.86 -7.35
C LEU A 500 3.59 7.13 -6.56
N ASN A 501 2.60 7.89 -6.07
CA ASN A 501 2.84 8.99 -5.14
C ASN A 501 3.33 8.46 -3.78
N VAL A 502 4.65 8.43 -3.60
CA VAL A 502 5.33 7.89 -2.43
C VAL A 502 5.00 8.57 -1.10
N ARG A 503 4.60 9.85 -1.10
CA ARG A 503 4.54 10.71 0.10
C ARG A 503 3.55 10.23 1.16
N GLU A 504 2.52 9.49 0.74
CA GLU A 504 1.50 8.88 1.60
C GLU A 504 1.23 7.42 1.16
N ALA A 505 2.23 6.75 0.59
CA ALA A 505 2.17 5.32 0.26
C ALA A 505 2.68 4.47 1.43
N SER A 506 2.17 3.24 1.56
CA SER A 506 2.69 2.30 2.55
C SER A 506 4.09 1.80 2.18
N HIS A 507 4.89 1.41 3.19
CA HIS A 507 6.20 0.81 2.94
C HIS A 507 6.11 -0.45 2.05
N LYS A 508 5.07 -1.27 2.23
CA LYS A 508 4.78 -2.44 1.37
C LYS A 508 4.68 -2.02 -0.10
N GLN A 509 3.79 -1.07 -0.42
CA GLN A 509 3.60 -0.56 -1.78
C GLN A 509 4.89 0.01 -2.40
N ILE A 510 5.71 0.75 -1.63
CA ILE A 510 6.99 1.28 -2.13
C ILE A 510 7.99 0.15 -2.40
N MET A 511 8.07 -0.85 -1.52
CA MET A 511 9.00 -1.97 -1.63
C MET A 511 8.67 -2.92 -2.78
N GLU A 512 7.39 -3.07 -3.11
CA GLU A 512 6.87 -3.93 -4.19
C GLU A 512 6.79 -3.22 -5.55
N ASN A 513 6.76 -1.87 -5.58
CA ASN A 513 6.71 -1.12 -6.82
C ASN A 513 8.02 -1.25 -7.64
N ALA A 514 7.97 -2.02 -8.73
CA ALA A 514 9.14 -2.30 -9.56
C ALA A 514 9.75 -1.04 -10.21
N GLU A 515 8.92 -0.07 -10.62
CA GLU A 515 9.38 1.19 -11.25
C GLU A 515 10.31 1.99 -10.32
N ILE A 516 9.86 2.24 -9.09
CA ILE A 516 10.63 2.97 -8.06
C ILE A 516 11.93 2.23 -7.74
N ASN A 517 11.86 0.91 -7.51
CA ASN A 517 13.04 0.09 -7.24
C ASN A 517 14.05 0.15 -8.41
N ASN A 518 13.58 0.13 -9.65
CA ASN A 518 14.42 0.24 -10.84
C ASN A 518 15.08 1.62 -10.93
N ILE A 519 14.34 2.73 -10.83
CA ILE A 519 14.89 4.09 -10.87
C ILE A 519 15.98 4.25 -9.80
N ILE A 520 15.72 3.81 -8.56
CA ILE A 520 16.69 3.85 -7.45
C ILE A 520 17.97 3.10 -7.80
N LYS A 521 17.84 1.88 -8.35
CA LYS A 521 18.96 1.01 -8.72
C LYS A 521 19.76 1.54 -9.93
N ILE A 522 19.09 2.17 -10.91
CA ILE A 522 19.73 2.75 -12.11
C ILE A 522 20.53 4.00 -11.75
N VAL A 523 19.94 4.90 -10.95
CA VAL A 523 20.51 6.18 -10.53
C VAL A 523 21.54 6.01 -9.40
N GLY A 524 21.52 4.88 -8.69
CA GLY A 524 22.39 4.64 -7.54
C GLY A 524 21.94 5.37 -6.28
N LEU A 525 20.64 5.63 -6.15
CA LEU A 525 20.06 6.32 -5.00
C LEU A 525 20.09 5.44 -3.74
N GLN A 526 20.30 6.09 -2.60
CA GLN A 526 20.40 5.46 -1.29
C GLN A 526 19.51 6.23 -0.31
N TYR A 527 18.48 5.59 0.25
CA TYR A 527 17.64 6.22 1.28
C TYR A 527 18.47 6.62 2.52
N LYS A 528 18.00 7.64 3.26
CA LYS A 528 18.69 8.33 4.37
C LYS A 528 20.01 9.04 4.04
N LYS A 529 20.62 8.82 2.87
CA LYS A 529 21.74 9.63 2.41
C LYS A 529 21.23 10.98 1.94
N SER A 530 21.73 12.06 2.52
CA SER A 530 21.58 13.39 1.92
C SER A 530 22.66 13.60 0.85
N TYR A 531 22.35 14.43 -0.13
CA TYR A 531 23.21 14.72 -1.28
C TYR A 531 23.51 16.23 -1.37
N ASP A 532 23.83 16.86 -0.24
CA ASP A 532 24.16 18.29 -0.15
C ASP A 532 25.61 18.60 -0.57
N ASP A 533 26.48 17.59 -0.69
CA ASP A 533 27.93 17.75 -0.86
C ASP A 533 28.48 17.05 -2.11
N ALA A 534 29.68 17.45 -2.54
CA ALA A 534 30.29 16.96 -3.77
C ALA A 534 30.76 15.49 -3.69
N GLU A 535 30.90 14.89 -2.51
CA GLU A 535 31.33 13.49 -2.34
C GLU A 535 30.13 12.54 -2.34
N SER A 536 29.03 12.91 -1.66
CA SER A 536 27.77 12.18 -1.73
C SER A 536 27.22 12.15 -3.16
N LEU A 537 27.26 13.27 -3.89
CA LEU A 537 26.89 13.34 -5.30
C LEU A 537 27.74 12.41 -6.19
N LYS A 538 29.07 12.33 -5.98
CA LYS A 538 29.97 11.40 -6.72
C LYS A 538 29.57 9.92 -6.60
N THR A 539 28.77 9.53 -5.61
CA THR A 539 28.32 8.13 -5.46
C THR A 539 27.16 7.76 -6.39
N LEU A 540 26.45 8.75 -6.96
CA LEU A 540 25.39 8.52 -7.93
C LEU A 540 25.94 7.94 -9.24
N ARG A 541 25.15 7.08 -9.88
CA ARG A 541 25.40 6.49 -11.20
C ARG A 541 25.24 7.51 -12.33
N TYR A 542 24.31 8.44 -12.15
CA TYR A 542 23.95 9.53 -13.03
C TYR A 542 23.85 10.81 -12.20
N GLY A 543 24.49 11.88 -12.63
CA GLY A 543 24.45 13.19 -11.98
C GLY A 543 23.15 13.95 -12.23
N LYS A 544 22.36 13.51 -13.22
CA LYS A 544 21.11 14.15 -13.64
C LYS A 544 20.06 13.13 -14.08
N ILE A 545 18.79 13.51 -13.93
CA ILE A 545 17.64 12.88 -14.58
C ILE A 545 17.00 13.91 -15.52
N MET A 546 16.79 13.52 -16.77
CA MET A 546 16.04 14.29 -17.76
C MET A 546 14.68 13.63 -17.96
N ILE A 547 13.60 14.38 -17.71
CA ILE A 547 12.23 13.90 -17.85
C ILE A 547 11.76 14.18 -19.28
N MET A 548 11.30 13.13 -19.97
CA MET A 548 10.89 13.18 -21.38
C MET A 548 9.54 12.47 -21.55
N THR A 549 8.48 13.19 -21.16
CA THR A 549 7.08 12.76 -21.29
C THR A 549 6.47 13.25 -22.60
N ASP A 550 5.28 12.75 -22.92
CA ASP A 550 4.47 13.42 -23.94
C ASP A 550 4.12 14.85 -23.46
N GLN A 551 3.97 15.79 -24.39
CA GLN A 551 3.73 17.21 -24.09
C GLN A 551 2.24 17.49 -23.95
N ASP A 552 1.58 16.65 -23.17
CA ASP A 552 0.21 16.75 -22.74
C ASP A 552 0.11 16.86 -21.21
N GLN A 553 -1.12 16.90 -20.72
CA GLN A 553 -1.42 17.08 -19.30
C GLN A 553 -1.07 15.84 -18.44
N ASP A 554 -1.20 14.62 -18.96
CA ASP A 554 -0.84 13.42 -18.20
C ASP A 554 0.70 13.26 -18.12
N GLY A 555 1.43 13.70 -19.16
CA GLY A 555 2.87 13.91 -19.10
C GLY A 555 3.28 14.90 -18.00
N SER A 556 2.62 16.08 -17.93
CA SER A 556 2.81 17.03 -16.82
C SER A 556 2.60 16.41 -15.44
N HIS A 557 1.64 15.48 -15.29
CA HIS A 557 1.45 14.76 -14.04
C HIS A 557 2.62 13.82 -13.72
N ILE A 558 3.19 13.13 -14.72
CA ILE A 558 4.37 12.27 -14.54
C ILE A 558 5.59 13.09 -14.13
N LYS A 559 5.82 14.27 -14.74
CA LYS A 559 6.86 15.23 -14.31
C LYS A 559 6.68 15.59 -12.83
N GLY A 560 5.47 15.96 -12.42
CA GLY A 560 5.16 16.31 -11.03
C GLY A 560 5.34 15.14 -10.04
N LEU A 561 4.95 13.92 -10.44
CA LEU A 561 5.14 12.71 -9.63
C LEU A 561 6.62 12.38 -9.43
N LEU A 562 7.46 12.57 -10.46
CA LEU A 562 8.93 12.43 -10.36
C LEU A 562 9.54 13.50 -9.45
N ILE A 563 9.15 14.77 -9.60
CA ILE A 563 9.59 15.88 -8.73
C ILE A 563 9.25 15.57 -7.26
N ASN A 564 8.02 15.13 -6.98
CA ASN A 564 7.58 14.75 -5.65
C ASN A 564 8.30 13.48 -5.12
N PHE A 565 8.60 12.51 -5.98
CA PHE A 565 9.38 11.32 -5.62
C PHE A 565 10.79 11.67 -5.14
N ILE A 566 11.49 12.57 -5.85
CA ILE A 566 12.82 13.02 -5.43
C ILE A 566 12.71 13.94 -4.20
N HIS A 567 11.82 14.94 -4.20
CA HIS A 567 11.62 15.82 -3.02
C HIS A 567 11.31 15.03 -1.75
N HIS A 568 10.46 14.01 -1.79
CA HIS A 568 10.04 13.31 -0.58
C HIS A 568 11.18 12.51 0.07
N ASN A 569 12.08 11.94 -0.74
CA ASN A 569 13.12 11.02 -0.27
C ASN A 569 14.52 11.65 -0.18
N TRP A 570 14.82 12.62 -1.05
CA TRP A 570 16.12 13.27 -1.24
C TRP A 570 15.97 14.76 -1.60
N PRO A 571 15.35 15.60 -0.74
CA PRO A 571 15.07 17.01 -1.05
C PRO A 571 16.32 17.84 -1.36
N SER A 572 17.50 17.44 -0.87
CA SER A 572 18.78 18.08 -1.21
C SER A 572 19.09 18.05 -2.70
N LEU A 573 18.72 16.99 -3.44
CA LEU A 573 18.99 16.88 -4.89
C LEU A 573 18.35 17.99 -5.73
N LEU A 574 17.18 18.51 -5.32
CA LEU A 574 16.49 19.60 -6.05
C LEU A 574 17.34 20.88 -6.12
N LYS A 575 18.24 21.09 -5.15
CA LYS A 575 19.13 22.26 -5.08
C LYS A 575 20.29 22.21 -6.08
N HIS A 576 20.64 21.02 -6.57
CA HIS A 576 21.84 20.81 -7.40
C HIS A 576 21.56 20.77 -8.91
N GLY A 577 20.35 21.16 -9.36
CA GLY A 577 19.98 21.07 -10.78
C GLY A 577 19.92 19.62 -11.28
N PHE A 578 19.53 18.70 -10.39
CA PHE A 578 19.48 17.26 -10.63
C PHE A 578 18.37 16.84 -11.61
N LEU A 579 17.31 17.66 -11.73
CA LEU A 579 16.20 17.43 -12.65
C LEU A 579 16.28 18.39 -13.85
N GLU A 580 16.19 17.82 -15.03
CA GLU A 580 16.03 18.51 -16.32
C GLU A 580 14.75 18.00 -17.00
N GLU A 581 14.21 18.77 -17.94
CA GLU A 581 13.09 18.40 -18.79
C GLU A 581 13.49 18.50 -20.26
N PHE A 582 12.97 17.59 -21.09
CA PHE A 582 13.09 17.62 -22.54
C PHE A 582 11.75 18.03 -23.17
N ILE A 583 11.64 19.30 -23.59
CA ILE A 583 10.44 19.83 -24.25
C ILE A 583 10.47 19.57 -25.76
N THR A 584 9.33 19.26 -26.36
CA THR A 584 9.15 19.22 -27.82
C THR A 584 8.06 20.20 -28.27
N PRO A 585 8.06 20.61 -29.56
CA PRO A 585 6.97 21.40 -30.13
C PRO A 585 5.61 20.69 -30.01
N ILE A 586 4.57 21.45 -29.67
CA ILE A 586 3.17 21.00 -29.57
C ILE A 586 2.44 21.22 -30.90
N VAL A 587 2.81 22.26 -31.65
CA VAL A 587 2.24 22.56 -32.97
C VAL A 587 3.37 22.86 -33.95
N LYS A 588 3.25 22.36 -35.19
CA LYS A 588 4.06 22.87 -36.32
C LYS A 588 3.17 23.41 -37.42
N ALA A 589 3.45 24.63 -37.87
CA ALA A 589 2.85 25.23 -39.05
C ALA A 589 3.82 25.12 -40.24
N SER A 590 3.36 24.59 -41.36
CA SER A 590 4.19 24.35 -42.55
C SER A 590 3.60 24.99 -43.81
N LYS A 591 4.45 25.68 -44.58
CA LYS A 591 4.09 26.33 -45.84
C LYS A 591 5.28 26.33 -46.80
N ASN A 592 5.18 25.54 -47.87
CA ASN A 592 6.22 25.31 -48.88
C ASN A 592 7.55 24.79 -48.31
N LYS A 593 8.45 25.69 -47.88
CA LYS A 593 9.74 25.39 -47.23
C LYS A 593 9.91 26.08 -45.87
N GLN A 594 8.92 26.83 -45.41
CA GLN A 594 8.89 27.41 -44.07
C GLN A 594 8.18 26.43 -43.13
N GLU A 595 8.86 26.07 -42.06
CA GLU A 595 8.32 25.31 -40.93
C GLU A 595 8.52 26.14 -39.66
N LEU A 596 7.44 26.40 -38.93
CA LEU A 596 7.45 27.09 -37.65
C LEU A 596 6.99 26.10 -36.57
N SER A 597 7.68 26.08 -35.43
CA SER A 597 7.44 25.15 -34.33
C SER A 597 7.11 25.91 -33.05
N PHE A 598 5.92 25.65 -32.50
CA PHE A 598 5.38 26.31 -31.32
C PHE A 598 5.38 25.35 -30.13
N TYR A 599 5.72 25.87 -28.95
CA TYR A 599 5.89 25.11 -27.71
C TYR A 599 4.78 25.38 -26.69
N SER A 600 3.83 26.27 -27.01
CA SER A 600 2.55 26.40 -26.32
C SER A 600 1.41 26.69 -27.29
N ILE A 601 0.17 26.41 -26.89
CA ILE A 601 -1.01 26.75 -27.68
C ILE A 601 -1.23 28.28 -27.78
N PRO A 602 -1.08 29.09 -26.71
CA PRO A 602 -1.19 30.55 -26.82
C PRO A 602 -0.18 31.18 -27.79
N GLU A 603 1.08 30.70 -27.81
CA GLU A 603 2.11 31.14 -28.78
C GLU A 603 1.69 30.85 -30.24
N PHE A 604 1.02 29.73 -30.48
CA PHE A 604 0.45 29.38 -31.79
C PHE A 604 -0.79 30.24 -32.13
N ASP A 605 -1.69 30.48 -31.16
CA ASP A 605 -2.92 31.24 -31.40
C ASP A 605 -2.64 32.75 -31.60
N GLU A 606 -1.65 33.32 -30.89
CA GLU A 606 -1.15 34.68 -31.13
C GLU A 606 -0.60 34.81 -32.56
N TRP A 607 0.24 33.86 -32.99
CA TRP A 607 0.72 33.78 -34.38
C TRP A 607 -0.41 33.60 -35.40
N LYS A 608 -1.42 32.79 -35.09
CA LYS A 608 -2.58 32.50 -35.96
C LYS A 608 -3.47 33.73 -36.16
N LYS A 609 -3.65 34.57 -35.13
CA LYS A 609 -4.37 35.85 -35.22
C LYS A 609 -3.72 36.81 -36.23
N HIS A 610 -2.39 36.90 -36.24
CA HIS A 610 -1.65 37.83 -37.11
C HIS A 610 -1.44 37.35 -38.57
N ILE A 611 -2.28 36.44 -39.09
CA ILE A 611 -2.15 35.89 -40.46
C ILE A 611 -3.49 35.90 -41.21
N GLU A 612 -3.57 36.75 -42.24
CA GLU A 612 -4.74 36.92 -43.12
C GLU A 612 -5.20 35.62 -43.81
N ASN A 613 -4.27 34.73 -44.17
CA ASN A 613 -4.55 33.52 -44.96
C ASN A 613 -4.09 32.25 -44.25
N GLN A 614 -4.77 31.94 -43.14
CA GLN A 614 -4.54 30.73 -42.34
C GLN A 614 -4.70 29.44 -43.18
N LYS A 615 -5.66 29.41 -44.13
CA LYS A 615 -5.95 28.27 -45.01
C LYS A 615 -4.78 27.89 -45.94
N ALA A 616 -3.78 28.77 -46.12
CA ALA A 616 -2.56 28.50 -46.88
C ALA A 616 -1.44 27.82 -46.06
N TRP A 617 -1.65 27.54 -44.77
CA TRP A 617 -0.72 26.84 -43.90
C TRP A 617 -1.24 25.44 -43.55
N LYS A 618 -0.38 24.42 -43.63
CA LYS A 618 -0.69 23.09 -43.10
C LYS A 618 -0.22 23.04 -41.65
N ILE A 619 -1.18 23.05 -40.73
CA ILE A 619 -0.97 22.87 -39.29
C ILE A 619 -0.93 21.37 -38.97
N LYS A 620 0.00 20.95 -38.11
CA LYS A 620 0.04 19.60 -37.51
C LYS A 620 0.28 19.74 -36.00
N TYR A 621 -0.60 19.12 -35.22
CA TYR A 621 -0.45 19.01 -33.76
C TYR A 621 0.40 17.77 -33.41
N TYR A 622 1.16 17.88 -32.33
CA TYR A 622 2.11 16.88 -31.84
C TYR A 622 1.79 16.61 -30.37
N LYS A 623 0.79 15.74 -30.13
CA LYS A 623 0.25 15.49 -28.78
C LYS A 623 1.14 14.52 -27.99
N GLY A 624 1.69 13.50 -28.66
CA GLY A 624 2.66 12.56 -28.07
C GLY A 624 3.96 12.44 -28.86
N LEU A 625 5.07 12.11 -28.18
CA LEU A 625 6.43 12.06 -28.72
C LEU A 625 6.56 11.09 -29.89
N GLY A 626 5.84 9.97 -29.88
CA GLY A 626 5.78 9.01 -30.99
C GLY A 626 5.25 9.58 -32.32
N THR A 627 4.67 10.79 -32.31
CA THR A 627 4.21 11.53 -33.50
C THR A 627 5.35 12.23 -34.25
N SER A 628 6.51 12.37 -33.61
CA SER A 628 7.73 12.94 -34.21
C SER A 628 8.57 11.85 -34.89
N THR A 629 9.04 12.14 -36.10
CA THR A 629 9.87 11.22 -36.87
C THR A 629 11.29 11.09 -36.30
N ALA A 630 11.99 10.00 -36.63
CA ALA A 630 13.41 9.83 -36.29
C ALA A 630 14.35 10.85 -36.97
N LYS A 631 13.86 11.67 -37.90
CA LYS A 631 14.56 12.86 -38.40
C LYS A 631 14.42 14.02 -37.40
N GLU A 632 13.18 14.36 -37.04
CA GLU A 632 12.88 15.41 -36.07
C GLU A 632 13.52 15.13 -34.71
N ALA A 633 13.55 13.87 -34.28
CA ALA A 633 14.30 13.43 -33.10
C ALA A 633 15.77 13.87 -33.14
N LYS A 634 16.45 13.68 -34.28
CA LYS A 634 17.86 14.08 -34.44
C LYS A 634 18.04 15.59 -34.52
N GLU A 635 17.01 16.32 -34.96
CA GLU A 635 17.01 17.78 -34.99
C GLU A 635 16.83 18.35 -33.57
N TYR A 636 15.89 17.82 -32.78
CA TYR A 636 15.72 18.19 -31.37
C TYR A 636 16.96 17.89 -30.53
N PHE A 637 17.58 16.72 -30.74
CA PHE A 637 18.81 16.30 -30.06
C PHE A 637 20.09 16.95 -30.63
N ALA A 638 20.02 17.67 -31.75
CA ALA A 638 21.09 18.58 -32.18
C ALA A 638 20.96 19.95 -31.49
N ASP A 639 19.73 20.45 -31.33
CA ASP A 639 19.42 21.68 -30.59
C ASP A 639 19.05 21.40 -29.13
N MET A 640 19.97 20.78 -28.39
CA MET A 640 19.82 20.54 -26.94
C MET A 640 19.75 21.85 -26.12
N GLU A 641 20.05 23.02 -26.69
CA GLU A 641 19.93 24.30 -25.98
C GLU A 641 18.50 24.84 -25.97
N ARG A 642 17.71 24.60 -27.04
CA ARG A 642 16.27 24.89 -27.03
C ARG A 642 15.45 23.83 -26.27
N HIS A 643 15.78 22.55 -26.43
CA HIS A 643 14.90 21.46 -25.99
C HIS A 643 15.10 21.06 -24.53
N ARG A 644 16.20 21.47 -23.87
CA ARG A 644 16.45 21.17 -22.45
C ARG A 644 16.11 22.35 -21.55
N ILE A 645 15.18 22.15 -20.63
CA ILE A 645 14.88 23.09 -19.53
C ILE A 645 15.47 22.55 -18.22
N LEU A 646 16.14 23.40 -17.44
CA LEU A 646 16.71 23.02 -16.14
C LEU A 646 15.76 23.42 -15.00
N PHE A 647 15.42 22.48 -14.11
CA PHE A 647 14.73 22.85 -12.87
C PHE A 647 15.70 23.50 -11.88
N ARG A 648 15.30 24.63 -11.31
CA ARG A 648 16.09 25.42 -10.36
C ARG A 648 15.28 25.65 -9.09
N TYR A 649 15.81 25.17 -7.96
CA TYR A 649 15.28 25.52 -6.63
C TYR A 649 15.47 27.02 -6.36
N ALA A 650 14.39 27.69 -5.98
CA ALA A 650 14.34 29.10 -5.60
C ALA A 650 14.34 29.28 -4.07
N GLY A 651 13.55 28.46 -3.36
CA GLY A 651 13.36 28.59 -1.92
C GLY A 651 12.23 27.72 -1.35
N PRO A 652 11.86 27.90 -0.07
CA PRO A 652 10.84 27.10 0.61
C PRO A 652 9.44 27.13 -0.04
N GLU A 653 9.17 28.11 -0.89
CA GLU A 653 7.98 28.21 -1.75
C GLU A 653 7.87 27.10 -2.79
N ASP A 654 8.99 26.49 -3.22
CA ASP A 654 9.02 25.28 -4.03
C ASP A 654 8.54 24.07 -3.21
N ASP A 655 9.11 23.89 -2.02
CA ASP A 655 8.77 22.78 -1.11
C ASP A 655 7.30 22.85 -0.68
N ALA A 656 6.79 24.06 -0.45
CA ALA A 656 5.39 24.33 -0.15
C ALA A 656 4.46 23.94 -1.33
N ALA A 657 4.81 24.34 -2.56
CA ALA A 657 4.01 24.04 -3.76
C ALA A 657 3.97 22.54 -4.09
N ILE A 658 5.13 21.85 -4.04
CA ILE A 658 5.18 20.39 -4.23
C ILE A 658 4.39 19.67 -3.11
N THR A 659 4.44 20.18 -1.87
CA THR A 659 3.66 19.63 -0.75
C THR A 659 2.14 19.87 -0.91
N LEU A 660 1.71 21.00 -1.46
CA LEU A 660 0.31 21.29 -1.81
C LEU A 660 -0.25 20.32 -2.85
N ALA A 661 0.48 20.13 -3.95
CA ALA A 661 0.06 19.26 -5.05
C ALA A 661 -0.05 17.78 -4.64
N PHE A 662 0.89 17.25 -3.84
CA PHE A 662 1.01 15.80 -3.64
C PHE A 662 0.66 15.27 -2.23
N SER A 663 0.42 16.12 -1.23
CA SER A 663 -0.02 15.67 0.09
C SER A 663 -1.51 15.27 0.11
N LYS A 664 -1.83 14.06 0.59
CA LYS A 664 -3.23 13.69 0.89
C LYS A 664 -3.83 14.48 2.06
N LYS A 665 -3.04 15.30 2.77
CA LYS A 665 -3.49 16.13 3.91
C LYS A 665 -3.88 17.56 3.50
N LYS A 666 -3.50 18.01 2.30
CA LYS A 666 -3.82 19.33 1.73
C LYS A 666 -4.88 19.23 0.62
N ILE A 667 -5.98 18.54 0.90
CA ILE A 667 -7.08 18.38 -0.06
C ILE A 667 -7.85 19.70 -0.21
N ASP A 668 -8.18 20.34 0.90
CA ASP A 668 -8.97 21.56 0.90
C ASP A 668 -8.16 22.77 0.40
N ASP A 669 -6.88 22.89 0.78
CA ASP A 669 -5.92 23.84 0.19
C ASP A 669 -5.87 23.71 -1.36
N ARG A 670 -5.97 22.48 -1.88
CA ARG A 670 -5.92 22.21 -3.32
C ARG A 670 -7.24 22.55 -4.02
N LYS A 671 -8.38 22.47 -3.33
CA LYS A 671 -9.66 22.96 -3.85
C LYS A 671 -9.59 24.47 -4.04
N GLU A 672 -9.15 25.20 -3.01
CA GLU A 672 -8.96 26.66 -3.06
C GLU A 672 -8.01 27.06 -4.19
N TRP A 673 -6.85 26.41 -4.29
CA TRP A 673 -5.87 26.60 -5.37
C TRP A 673 -6.49 26.43 -6.78
N LEU A 674 -7.35 25.43 -6.98
CA LEU A 674 -8.02 25.19 -8.26
C LEU A 674 -9.19 26.14 -8.52
N THR A 675 -9.96 26.50 -7.50
CA THR A 675 -11.04 27.50 -7.59
C THR A 675 -10.45 28.86 -7.99
N ASN A 676 -9.41 29.32 -7.29
CA ASN A 676 -8.75 30.59 -7.59
C ASN A 676 -8.19 30.62 -9.03
N PHE A 677 -7.64 29.51 -9.52
CA PHE A 677 -7.20 29.38 -10.92
C PHE A 677 -8.36 29.40 -11.93
N MET A 678 -9.47 28.69 -11.66
CA MET A 678 -10.65 28.72 -12.52
C MET A 678 -11.28 30.13 -12.57
N GLU A 679 -11.33 30.84 -11.44
CA GLU A 679 -11.85 32.21 -11.36
C GLU A 679 -10.95 33.22 -12.09
N ASP A 680 -9.62 33.15 -11.91
CA ASP A 680 -8.64 33.95 -12.64
C ASP A 680 -8.71 33.68 -14.16
N ARG A 681 -8.79 32.40 -14.58
CA ARG A 681 -8.99 32.02 -15.99
C ARG A 681 -10.31 32.56 -16.56
N ARG A 682 -11.40 32.53 -15.78
CA ARG A 682 -12.70 33.12 -16.12
C ARG A 682 -12.58 34.65 -16.28
N GLN A 683 -11.95 35.35 -15.34
CA GLN A 683 -11.76 36.80 -15.39
C GLN A 683 -10.91 37.23 -16.59
N ARG A 684 -9.80 36.53 -16.87
CA ARG A 684 -8.96 36.80 -18.05
C ARG A 684 -9.74 36.65 -19.36
N ARG A 685 -10.52 35.57 -19.50
CA ARG A 685 -11.39 35.35 -20.68
C ARG A 685 -12.43 36.46 -20.83
N LEU A 686 -13.08 36.88 -19.74
CA LEU A 686 -14.04 38.00 -19.73
C LEU A 686 -13.41 39.37 -20.05
N HIS A 687 -12.10 39.53 -19.90
CA HIS A 687 -11.36 40.76 -20.19
C HIS A 687 -10.51 40.69 -21.47
N GLY A 688 -10.62 39.63 -22.28
CA GLY A 688 -9.81 39.45 -23.50
C GLY A 688 -8.30 39.25 -23.24
N LEU A 689 -7.90 38.96 -21.99
CA LEU A 689 -6.51 38.79 -21.62
C LEU A 689 -6.00 37.39 -22.03
N PRO A 690 -4.77 37.27 -22.56
CA PRO A 690 -4.20 35.99 -22.95
C PRO A 690 -3.98 35.06 -21.75
N GLU A 691 -4.07 33.75 -21.96
CA GLU A 691 -3.68 32.77 -20.95
C GLU A 691 -2.16 32.82 -20.71
N GLN A 692 -1.73 32.66 -19.45
CA GLN A 692 -0.30 32.61 -19.13
C GLN A 692 0.24 31.23 -19.50
N PHE A 693 1.33 31.21 -20.27
CA PHE A 693 2.05 30.01 -20.66
C PHE A 693 3.48 30.03 -20.10
N LEU A 694 4.07 28.84 -19.94
CA LEU A 694 5.34 28.63 -19.24
C LEU A 694 6.56 28.64 -20.18
N TYR A 695 6.37 28.17 -21.41
CA TYR A 695 7.43 27.94 -22.39
C TYR A 695 7.41 29.01 -23.50
N GLY A 696 8.08 30.14 -23.25
CA GLY A 696 8.42 31.08 -24.30
C GLY A 696 9.69 30.67 -25.05
N THR A 697 10.04 31.40 -26.10
CA THR A 697 11.29 31.20 -26.87
C THR A 697 12.57 31.41 -26.03
N ALA A 698 12.49 32.23 -24.98
CA ALA A 698 13.60 32.54 -24.08
C ALA A 698 13.72 31.62 -22.84
N THR A 699 12.74 30.75 -22.57
CA THR A 699 12.76 29.86 -21.38
C THR A 699 13.91 28.86 -21.50
N LYS A 700 14.82 28.86 -20.51
CA LYS A 700 15.94 27.89 -20.37
C LYS A 700 16.00 27.22 -18.98
N HIS A 701 15.27 27.76 -18.01
CA HIS A 701 15.18 27.23 -16.65
C HIS A 701 13.80 27.53 -16.06
N LEU A 702 13.42 26.77 -15.04
CA LEU A 702 12.08 26.73 -14.47
C LEU A 702 12.15 26.51 -12.94
N THR A 703 11.36 27.22 -12.14
CA THR A 703 11.21 26.93 -10.70
C THR A 703 10.19 25.82 -10.48
N TYR A 704 10.27 25.11 -9.35
CA TYR A 704 9.28 24.09 -9.06
C TYR A 704 7.92 24.71 -8.73
N ASN A 705 7.90 25.88 -8.09
CA ASN A 705 6.70 26.67 -7.82
C ASN A 705 5.99 27.08 -9.13
N ASP A 706 6.72 27.61 -10.11
CA ASP A 706 6.18 27.93 -11.43
C ASP A 706 5.62 26.68 -12.12
N PHE A 707 6.36 25.57 -12.13
CA PHE A 707 5.91 24.31 -12.72
C PHE A 707 4.58 23.83 -12.10
N ILE A 708 4.48 23.81 -10.76
CA ILE A 708 3.24 23.41 -10.07
C ILE A 708 2.10 24.37 -10.45
N ASN A 709 2.32 25.68 -10.34
CA ASN A 709 1.27 26.70 -10.45
C ASN A 709 0.90 27.10 -11.89
N LYS A 710 1.66 26.68 -12.91
CA LYS A 710 1.42 27.06 -14.33
C LYS A 710 1.33 25.87 -15.29
N GLU A 711 1.81 24.68 -14.90
CA GLU A 711 1.71 23.46 -15.73
C GLU A 711 0.90 22.35 -15.04
N LEU A 712 1.29 21.92 -13.84
CA LEU A 712 0.57 20.85 -13.12
C LEU A 712 -0.87 21.24 -12.75
N ILE A 713 -1.14 22.54 -12.63
CA ILE A 713 -2.50 23.06 -12.44
C ILE A 713 -3.41 22.79 -13.67
N LEU A 714 -2.84 22.80 -14.89
CA LEU A 714 -3.58 22.52 -16.13
C LEU A 714 -4.00 21.05 -16.19
N PHE A 715 -3.09 20.15 -15.79
CA PHE A 715 -3.43 18.75 -15.53
C PHE A 715 -4.53 18.63 -14.49
N SER A 716 -4.36 19.28 -13.33
CA SER A 716 -5.30 19.17 -12.21
C SER A 716 -6.70 19.66 -12.56
N ASN A 717 -6.81 20.66 -13.44
CA ASN A 717 -8.06 21.15 -13.99
C ASN A 717 -8.67 20.17 -15.01
N SER A 718 -7.89 19.72 -16.01
CA SER A 718 -8.31 18.71 -17.00
C SER A 718 -8.74 17.39 -16.36
N ASP A 719 -8.06 16.99 -15.29
CA ASP A 719 -8.38 15.81 -14.51
C ASP A 719 -9.73 15.92 -13.77
N ASN A 720 -10.18 17.14 -13.47
CA ASN A 720 -11.56 17.42 -13.06
C ASN A 720 -12.51 17.44 -14.27
N GLU A 721 -12.18 18.16 -15.35
CA GLU A 721 -13.01 18.28 -16.58
C GLU A 721 -13.38 16.91 -17.18
N ARG A 722 -12.45 15.95 -17.17
CA ARG A 722 -12.69 14.57 -17.66
C ARG A 722 -13.41 13.67 -16.66
N SER A 723 -13.44 14.03 -15.38
CA SER A 723 -13.90 13.16 -14.28
C SER A 723 -15.22 13.58 -13.65
N ILE A 724 -15.52 14.88 -13.64
CA ILE A 724 -16.73 15.49 -13.07
C ILE A 724 -17.61 15.98 -14.23
N PRO A 725 -18.91 15.66 -14.27
CA PRO A 725 -19.77 16.09 -15.39
C PRO A 725 -20.25 17.54 -15.26
N SER A 726 -20.78 18.06 -16.37
CA SER A 726 -21.54 19.31 -16.37
C SER A 726 -22.89 19.16 -15.67
N LEU A 727 -23.35 20.22 -15.01
CA LEU A 727 -24.73 20.44 -14.58
C LEU A 727 -25.73 20.21 -15.72
N VAL A 728 -25.37 20.64 -16.94
CA VAL A 728 -26.35 20.89 -18.00
C VAL A 728 -26.79 19.59 -18.68
N ASP A 729 -25.86 18.77 -19.17
CA ASP A 729 -26.16 17.46 -19.77
C ASP A 729 -25.85 16.25 -18.88
N GLY A 730 -25.20 16.44 -17.72
CA GLY A 730 -24.73 15.34 -16.90
C GLY A 730 -23.59 14.53 -17.50
N PHE A 731 -22.97 14.99 -18.59
CA PHE A 731 -21.88 14.28 -19.26
C PHE A 731 -20.49 14.77 -18.84
N LYS A 732 -19.58 13.81 -18.82
CA LYS A 732 -18.14 14.01 -18.96
C LYS A 732 -17.80 14.09 -20.47
N PRO A 733 -16.72 14.77 -20.89
CA PRO A 733 -16.35 14.93 -22.31
C PRO A 733 -16.37 13.62 -23.13
N GLY A 734 -15.87 12.51 -22.58
CA GLY A 734 -15.91 11.20 -23.27
C GLY A 734 -17.33 10.71 -23.61
N GLN A 735 -18.31 10.92 -22.73
CA GLN A 735 -19.71 10.56 -22.99
C GLN A 735 -20.33 11.51 -24.03
N ARG A 736 -19.98 12.80 -23.96
CA ARG A 736 -20.43 13.82 -24.91
C ARG A 736 -19.92 13.57 -26.33
N LYS A 737 -18.64 13.21 -26.46
CA LYS A 737 -18.00 12.78 -27.73
C LYS A 737 -18.67 11.56 -28.37
N VAL A 738 -19.07 10.58 -27.55
CA VAL A 738 -19.86 9.42 -28.00
C VAL A 738 -21.23 9.85 -28.54
N LEU A 739 -22.00 10.63 -27.76
CA LEU A 739 -23.34 11.10 -28.15
C LEU A 739 -23.29 12.00 -29.40
N PHE A 740 -22.36 12.94 -29.47
CA PHE A 740 -22.10 13.76 -30.65
C PHE A 740 -21.86 12.92 -31.91
N THR A 741 -21.01 11.89 -31.81
CA THR A 741 -20.72 11.00 -32.94
C THR A 741 -21.95 10.18 -33.35
N CYS A 742 -22.72 9.67 -32.39
CA CYS A 742 -23.99 8.97 -32.67
C CYS A 742 -25.01 9.88 -33.36
N PHE A 743 -25.14 11.15 -32.94
CA PHE A 743 -26.02 12.13 -33.59
C PHE A 743 -25.53 12.53 -34.98
N LYS A 744 -24.21 12.72 -35.17
CA LYS A 744 -23.55 13.09 -36.43
C LYS A 744 -23.62 11.96 -37.48
N ARG A 745 -23.53 10.70 -37.04
CA ARG A 745 -23.73 9.51 -37.90
C ARG A 745 -25.20 9.20 -38.17
N ASN A 746 -26.07 9.39 -37.17
CA ASN A 746 -27.52 9.13 -37.24
C ASN A 746 -27.89 7.71 -37.71
N ASP A 747 -27.05 6.72 -37.40
CA ASP A 747 -27.22 5.33 -37.84
C ASP A 747 -28.56 4.75 -37.39
N LYS A 748 -29.33 4.19 -38.35
CA LYS A 748 -30.58 3.48 -38.09
C LYS A 748 -30.39 1.95 -38.00
N ARG A 749 -29.17 1.51 -37.71
CA ARG A 749 -28.75 0.12 -37.60
C ARG A 749 -27.78 -0.02 -36.44
N GLU A 750 -27.71 -1.23 -35.89
CA GLU A 750 -26.70 -1.61 -34.91
C GLU A 750 -25.27 -1.49 -35.48
N VAL A 751 -24.33 -1.06 -34.64
CA VAL A 751 -22.89 -0.93 -34.93
C VAL A 751 -22.09 -1.59 -33.82
N LYS A 752 -20.97 -2.25 -34.14
CA LYS A 752 -20.12 -2.86 -33.11
C LYS A 752 -19.51 -1.78 -32.21
N VAL A 753 -19.41 -2.04 -30.90
CA VAL A 753 -18.84 -1.08 -29.94
C VAL A 753 -17.41 -0.66 -30.33
N ALA A 754 -16.56 -1.60 -30.77
CA ALA A 754 -15.22 -1.27 -31.25
C ALA A 754 -15.20 -0.40 -32.52
N GLN A 755 -16.17 -0.57 -33.43
CA GLN A 755 -16.29 0.26 -34.64
C GLN A 755 -16.82 1.66 -34.33
N LEU A 756 -17.72 1.76 -33.35
CA LEU A 756 -18.21 3.05 -32.84
C LEU A 756 -17.09 3.79 -32.10
N ALA A 757 -16.27 3.12 -31.28
CA ALA A 757 -15.15 3.74 -30.57
C ALA A 757 -14.14 4.39 -31.52
N GLY A 758 -13.68 3.69 -32.56
CA GLY A 758 -12.81 4.28 -33.60
C GLY A 758 -13.49 5.42 -34.38
N SER A 759 -14.80 5.30 -34.66
CA SER A 759 -15.57 6.40 -35.26
C SER A 759 -15.65 7.64 -34.36
N VAL A 760 -15.74 7.46 -33.04
CA VAL A 760 -15.73 8.57 -32.07
C VAL A 760 -14.34 9.21 -32.03
N ALA A 761 -13.27 8.41 -32.05
CA ALA A 761 -11.91 8.93 -32.08
C ALA A 761 -11.64 9.81 -33.32
N GLU A 762 -12.04 9.34 -34.51
CA GLU A 762 -11.98 10.10 -35.76
C GLU A 762 -12.88 11.35 -35.73
N MET A 763 -14.18 11.19 -35.44
CA MET A 763 -15.16 12.27 -35.67
C MET A 763 -15.17 13.36 -34.60
N SER A 764 -14.61 13.10 -33.42
CA SER A 764 -14.58 14.02 -32.27
C SER A 764 -13.19 14.39 -31.77
N ALA A 765 -12.12 14.00 -32.49
CA ALA A 765 -10.73 14.22 -32.09
C ALA A 765 -10.47 13.76 -30.64
N TYR A 766 -10.48 12.44 -30.41
CA TYR A 766 -10.19 11.86 -29.10
C TYR A 766 -8.77 11.33 -29.04
N HIS A 767 -7.93 11.91 -28.18
CA HIS A 767 -6.49 11.69 -28.16
C HIS A 767 -6.01 10.64 -27.16
N HIS A 768 -6.92 10.10 -26.33
CA HIS A 768 -6.61 9.01 -25.41
C HIS A 768 -6.95 7.65 -26.04
N GLY A 769 -6.46 6.55 -25.46
CA GLY A 769 -6.65 5.20 -26.02
C GLY A 769 -8.13 4.79 -26.16
N GLU A 770 -8.49 4.20 -27.31
CA GLU A 770 -9.87 3.80 -27.64
C GLU A 770 -10.54 2.88 -26.61
N GLN A 771 -9.76 2.11 -25.83
CA GLN A 771 -10.27 1.25 -24.76
C GLN A 771 -11.12 2.03 -23.73
N ALA A 772 -10.77 3.29 -23.45
CA ALA A 772 -11.56 4.17 -22.59
C ALA A 772 -12.89 4.58 -23.23
N LEU A 773 -12.92 4.83 -24.55
CA LEU A 773 -14.15 5.05 -25.30
C LEU A 773 -15.02 3.79 -25.36
N MET A 774 -14.43 2.62 -25.59
CA MET A 774 -15.16 1.35 -25.61
C MET A 774 -15.89 1.10 -24.29
N MET A 775 -15.22 1.29 -23.14
CA MET A 775 -15.87 1.19 -21.83
C MET A 775 -16.89 2.32 -21.58
N THR A 776 -16.65 3.53 -22.09
CA THR A 776 -17.64 4.63 -22.03
C THR A 776 -18.92 4.28 -22.79
N ILE A 777 -18.81 3.66 -23.97
CA ILE A 777 -19.94 3.19 -24.78
C ILE A 777 -20.68 2.04 -24.06
N VAL A 778 -19.95 1.07 -23.49
CA VAL A 778 -20.55 -0.03 -22.69
C VAL A 778 -21.35 0.54 -21.52
N ASN A 779 -20.75 1.43 -20.73
CA ASN A 779 -21.39 2.01 -19.56
C ASN A 779 -22.61 2.90 -19.90
N LEU A 780 -22.65 3.52 -21.10
CA LEU A 780 -23.81 4.28 -21.60
C LEU A 780 -24.96 3.40 -22.11
N ALA A 781 -24.71 2.11 -22.33
CA ALA A 781 -25.68 1.13 -22.85
C ALA A 781 -26.25 0.19 -21.77
N GLN A 782 -25.53 -0.02 -20.65
CA GLN A 782 -25.96 -0.89 -19.55
C GLN A 782 -27.33 -0.49 -18.96
N ASN A 783 -28.16 -1.49 -18.68
CA ASN A 783 -29.57 -1.34 -18.25
C ASN A 783 -29.95 -2.19 -17.01
N PHE A 784 -28.98 -2.81 -16.33
CA PHE A 784 -29.22 -3.59 -15.11
C PHE A 784 -29.37 -2.69 -13.87
N VAL A 785 -29.98 -3.23 -12.79
CA VAL A 785 -30.24 -2.50 -11.55
C VAL A 785 -28.96 -1.91 -10.94
N GLY A 786 -28.90 -0.58 -10.80
CA GLY A 786 -27.74 0.15 -10.30
C GLY A 786 -26.78 0.69 -11.37
N SER A 787 -27.08 0.49 -12.66
CA SER A 787 -26.46 1.19 -13.80
C SER A 787 -27.26 2.46 -14.18
N ASN A 788 -27.70 2.59 -15.43
CA ASN A 788 -28.49 3.75 -15.89
C ASN A 788 -29.99 3.56 -15.60
N ASN A 789 -30.69 4.65 -15.26
CA ASN A 789 -32.17 4.65 -15.31
C ASN A 789 -32.67 4.83 -16.74
N ILE A 790 -31.96 5.62 -17.57
CA ILE A 790 -32.17 5.71 -19.01
C ILE A 790 -30.83 5.51 -19.73
N ASN A 791 -30.64 4.32 -20.28
CA ASN A 791 -29.55 4.03 -21.19
C ASN A 791 -29.78 4.76 -22.53
N LEU A 792 -28.84 5.64 -22.89
CA LEU A 792 -28.91 6.45 -24.12
C LEU A 792 -28.52 5.65 -25.36
N LEU A 793 -27.83 4.53 -25.15
CA LEU A 793 -27.47 3.54 -26.14
C LEU A 793 -28.17 2.21 -25.80
N GLN A 794 -28.46 1.38 -26.80
CA GLN A 794 -29.11 0.08 -26.60
C GLN A 794 -28.06 -1.04 -26.41
N PRO A 795 -28.20 -1.91 -25.39
CA PRO A 795 -27.26 -3.02 -25.16
C PRO A 795 -27.61 -4.22 -26.04
N ILE A 796 -27.07 -4.26 -27.27
CA ILE A 796 -27.33 -5.37 -28.22
C ILE A 796 -26.23 -6.43 -28.07
N GLY A 797 -26.45 -7.35 -27.13
CA GLY A 797 -25.51 -8.40 -26.74
C GLY A 797 -25.24 -8.38 -25.23
N GLN A 798 -24.19 -9.09 -24.79
CA GLN A 798 -23.82 -9.15 -23.37
C GLN A 798 -23.04 -7.90 -22.94
N PHE A 799 -23.74 -6.85 -22.49
CA PHE A 799 -23.15 -5.61 -21.96
C PHE A 799 -22.75 -5.69 -20.48
N GLY A 800 -22.81 -6.89 -19.90
CA GLY A 800 -22.55 -7.15 -18.49
C GLY A 800 -23.84 -7.11 -17.69
N THR A 801 -23.85 -7.81 -16.57
CA THR A 801 -25.05 -8.13 -15.80
C THR A 801 -24.95 -7.62 -14.35
N ARG A 802 -26.02 -7.83 -13.58
CA ARG A 802 -26.01 -7.55 -12.15
C ARG A 802 -25.07 -8.46 -11.34
N LEU A 803 -24.68 -9.62 -11.89
CA LEU A 803 -23.85 -10.61 -11.19
C LEU A 803 -22.49 -10.04 -10.78
N HIS A 804 -21.86 -9.27 -11.67
CA HIS A 804 -20.53 -8.65 -11.49
C HIS A 804 -20.52 -7.13 -11.59
N GLY A 805 -21.70 -6.49 -11.65
CA GLY A 805 -21.82 -5.04 -11.83
C GLY A 805 -21.31 -4.55 -13.18
N GLY A 806 -21.58 -5.31 -14.24
CA GLY A 806 -21.20 -4.96 -15.62
C GLY A 806 -19.77 -5.30 -16.03
N LYS A 807 -18.93 -5.84 -15.13
CA LYS A 807 -17.55 -6.29 -15.46
C LYS A 807 -17.53 -7.52 -16.39
N ASP A 808 -18.61 -8.29 -16.39
CA ASP A 808 -18.90 -9.45 -17.23
C ASP A 808 -19.42 -9.08 -18.64
N ALA A 809 -19.19 -7.83 -19.08
CA ALA A 809 -19.43 -7.40 -20.45
C ALA A 809 -18.52 -8.14 -21.43
N ALA A 810 -19.09 -8.69 -22.49
CA ALA A 810 -18.33 -9.34 -23.54
C ALA A 810 -17.49 -8.31 -24.33
N SER A 811 -16.35 -8.76 -24.88
CA SER A 811 -15.39 -7.87 -25.57
C SER A 811 -16.08 -6.97 -26.61
N PRO A 812 -15.73 -5.66 -26.70
CA PRO A 812 -16.25 -4.69 -27.68
C PRO A 812 -16.23 -5.11 -29.17
N ARG A 813 -15.52 -6.19 -29.50
CA ARG A 813 -15.48 -6.81 -30.83
C ARG A 813 -16.70 -7.70 -31.14
N TYR A 814 -17.45 -8.12 -30.12
CA TYR A 814 -18.61 -9.01 -30.23
C TYR A 814 -19.95 -8.30 -30.01
N ILE A 815 -19.99 -7.29 -29.13
CA ILE A 815 -21.20 -6.55 -28.77
C ILE A 815 -21.50 -5.39 -29.71
N PHE A 816 -22.80 -5.12 -29.89
CA PHE A 816 -23.34 -4.10 -30.78
C PHE A 816 -24.19 -3.08 -30.01
N THR A 817 -24.36 -1.89 -30.57
CA THR A 817 -25.23 -0.87 -30.00
C THR A 817 -25.83 0.03 -31.07
N MET A 818 -26.87 0.77 -30.70
CA MET A 818 -27.41 1.89 -31.47
C MET A 818 -28.02 2.92 -30.53
N LEU A 819 -28.33 4.11 -31.06
CA LEU A 819 -28.94 5.19 -30.30
C LEU A 819 -30.36 4.80 -29.84
N SER A 820 -30.66 4.99 -28.56
CA SER A 820 -31.99 4.77 -27.97
C SER A 820 -33.03 5.73 -28.57
N SER A 821 -34.29 5.28 -28.75
CA SER A 821 -35.37 6.16 -29.27
C SER A 821 -35.60 7.39 -28.38
N LEU A 822 -35.42 7.22 -27.06
CA LEU A 822 -35.49 8.30 -26.08
C LEU A 822 -34.40 9.37 -26.25
N ALA A 823 -33.25 9.04 -26.82
CA ALA A 823 -32.09 9.94 -26.80
C ALA A 823 -32.31 11.22 -27.63
N ARG A 824 -33.03 11.16 -28.77
CA ARG A 824 -33.37 12.37 -29.55
C ARG A 824 -34.65 13.09 -29.10
N LEU A 825 -35.40 12.52 -28.15
CA LEU A 825 -36.43 13.24 -27.40
C LEU A 825 -35.81 13.98 -26.21
N LEU A 826 -34.85 13.35 -25.54
CA LEU A 826 -34.05 13.98 -24.48
C LEU A 826 -33.15 15.11 -24.99
N PHE A 827 -32.59 14.97 -26.19
CA PHE A 827 -31.71 15.95 -26.85
C PHE A 827 -32.28 16.37 -28.23
N PRO A 828 -33.25 17.31 -28.28
CA PRO A 828 -33.97 17.66 -29.51
C PRO A 828 -33.05 18.22 -30.60
N ALA A 829 -33.18 17.72 -31.82
CA ALA A 829 -32.32 18.10 -32.97
C ALA A 829 -32.51 19.55 -33.47
N VAL A 830 -33.50 20.28 -32.95
CA VAL A 830 -33.64 21.73 -33.17
C VAL A 830 -32.57 22.48 -32.37
N ASP A 831 -32.37 22.07 -31.12
CA ASP A 831 -31.53 22.73 -30.13
C ASP A 831 -30.04 22.66 -30.52
N ASP A 832 -29.65 21.67 -31.35
CA ASP A 832 -28.33 21.54 -31.98
C ASP A 832 -27.84 22.84 -32.64
N ASN A 833 -28.74 23.73 -33.10
CA ASN A 833 -28.37 24.99 -33.76
C ASN A 833 -28.10 26.14 -32.78
N LEU A 834 -28.29 25.91 -31.48
CA LEU A 834 -28.08 26.87 -30.39
C LEU A 834 -26.82 26.54 -29.55
N LEU A 835 -26.16 25.41 -29.84
CA LEU A 835 -25.04 24.93 -29.01
C LEU A 835 -23.72 25.51 -29.48
N LYS A 836 -22.88 25.94 -28.53
CA LYS A 836 -21.49 26.30 -28.81
C LYS A 836 -20.65 25.05 -29.09
N PHE A 837 -20.25 24.86 -30.34
CA PHE A 837 -19.40 23.74 -30.77
C PHE A 837 -17.91 24.04 -30.59
N LEU A 838 -17.20 23.09 -29.98
CA LEU A 838 -15.76 23.17 -29.85
C LEU A 838 -15.05 22.82 -31.16
N TYR A 839 -13.82 23.32 -31.29
CA TYR A 839 -12.89 22.99 -32.37
C TYR A 839 -11.59 22.42 -31.79
N ASP A 840 -11.19 21.25 -32.26
CA ASP A 840 -9.93 20.58 -31.92
C ASP A 840 -9.28 20.06 -33.20
N ASP A 841 -7.96 20.18 -33.34
CA ASP A 841 -7.20 19.99 -34.58
C ASP A 841 -7.75 20.77 -35.81
N ASN A 842 -8.49 21.87 -35.57
CA ASN A 842 -9.31 22.65 -36.53
C ASN A 842 -10.52 21.88 -37.13
N GLN A 843 -10.91 20.75 -36.55
CA GLN A 843 -12.15 20.03 -36.82
C GLN A 843 -13.24 20.46 -35.83
N ARG A 844 -14.49 20.65 -36.30
CA ARG A 844 -15.65 20.85 -35.43
C ARG A 844 -16.00 19.53 -34.73
N VAL A 845 -15.85 19.51 -33.40
CA VAL A 845 -16.09 18.36 -32.53
C VAL A 845 -17.40 18.54 -31.76
N GLU A 846 -17.55 17.98 -30.56
CA GLU A 846 -18.74 18.09 -29.71
C GLU A 846 -18.99 19.51 -29.18
N PRO A 847 -20.20 19.84 -28.69
CA PRO A 847 -20.44 21.10 -27.99
C PRO A 847 -19.82 21.13 -26.59
N GLU A 848 -19.65 22.31 -26.02
CA GLU A 848 -19.22 22.48 -24.61
C GLU A 848 -20.10 21.67 -23.66
N TRP A 849 -21.42 21.75 -23.88
CA TRP A 849 -22.44 20.89 -23.30
C TRP A 849 -23.66 20.79 -24.24
N TYR A 850 -24.40 19.69 -24.15
CA TYR A 850 -25.78 19.65 -24.65
C TYR A 850 -26.74 20.27 -23.62
N ILE A 851 -27.91 20.70 -24.07
CA ILE A 851 -29.01 21.11 -23.19
C ILE A 851 -30.20 20.15 -23.36
N PRO A 852 -30.34 19.10 -22.53
CA PRO A 852 -31.46 18.17 -22.60
C PRO A 852 -32.79 18.79 -22.16
N ILE A 853 -33.92 18.11 -22.37
CA ILE A 853 -35.23 18.57 -21.87
C ILE A 853 -35.41 18.43 -20.34
N ILE A 854 -34.59 17.61 -19.69
CA ILE A 854 -34.59 17.31 -18.24
C ILE A 854 -33.14 16.97 -17.79
N PRO A 855 -32.75 17.23 -16.53
CA PRO A 855 -31.36 17.11 -16.09
C PRO A 855 -30.92 15.64 -15.99
N MET A 856 -30.26 15.14 -17.02
CA MET A 856 -29.77 13.75 -17.12
C MET A 856 -28.82 13.36 -15.97
N VAL A 857 -28.12 14.33 -15.36
CA VAL A 857 -27.25 14.14 -14.18
C VAL A 857 -28.00 13.63 -12.95
N LEU A 858 -29.31 13.90 -12.86
CA LEU A 858 -30.17 13.38 -11.79
C LEU A 858 -30.76 12.01 -12.18
N ILE A 859 -31.03 11.77 -13.46
CA ILE A 859 -31.63 10.52 -13.95
C ILE A 859 -30.65 9.35 -13.80
N ASN A 860 -29.44 9.48 -14.33
CA ASN A 860 -28.42 8.40 -14.31
C ASN A 860 -27.39 8.55 -13.17
N GLY A 861 -27.54 9.57 -12.32
CA GLY A 861 -26.54 9.93 -11.32
C GLY A 861 -25.18 10.32 -11.94
N ALA A 862 -24.17 10.43 -11.08
CA ALA A 862 -22.80 10.69 -11.52
C ALA A 862 -21.78 10.34 -10.42
N GLU A 863 -20.78 9.53 -10.75
CA GLU A 863 -19.61 9.31 -9.89
C GLU A 863 -18.31 9.64 -10.63
N GLY A 864 -17.39 10.30 -9.94
CA GLY A 864 -16.08 10.65 -10.47
C GLY A 864 -15.16 11.22 -9.41
N ILE A 865 -13.86 10.95 -9.54
CA ILE A 865 -12.81 11.48 -8.67
C ILE A 865 -11.82 12.18 -9.59
N GLY A 866 -11.65 13.49 -9.43
CA GLY A 866 -10.60 14.25 -10.09
C GLY A 866 -9.58 14.74 -9.07
N THR A 867 -8.82 15.78 -9.43
CA THR A 867 -7.81 16.34 -8.54
C THR A 867 -8.43 17.35 -7.57
N GLY A 868 -8.46 16.97 -6.28
CA GLY A 868 -9.00 17.79 -5.18
C GLY A 868 -10.52 17.70 -5.00
N TRP A 869 -11.25 17.43 -6.08
CA TRP A 869 -12.71 17.36 -6.12
C TRP A 869 -13.22 15.97 -6.48
N ALA A 870 -14.46 15.66 -6.07
CA ALA A 870 -15.14 14.42 -6.40
C ALA A 870 -16.65 14.64 -6.53
N CYS A 871 -17.28 13.93 -7.46
CA CYS A 871 -18.71 13.88 -7.68
C CYS A 871 -19.28 12.54 -7.19
N LYS A 872 -20.39 12.58 -6.44
CA LYS A 872 -21.22 11.40 -6.09
C LYS A 872 -22.69 11.80 -6.00
N LEU A 873 -23.39 11.73 -7.13
CA LEU A 873 -24.85 11.80 -7.24
C LEU A 873 -25.42 10.41 -7.50
N PRO A 874 -26.56 10.06 -6.86
CA PRO A 874 -27.31 8.85 -7.17
C PRO A 874 -28.32 9.09 -8.30
N ASN A 875 -28.93 8.01 -8.77
CA ASN A 875 -30.02 8.04 -9.74
C ASN A 875 -31.35 8.47 -9.07
N TYR A 876 -32.25 9.08 -9.85
CA TYR A 876 -33.60 9.48 -9.48
C TYR A 876 -34.60 9.08 -10.59
N ASP A 877 -35.90 9.04 -10.27
CA ASP A 877 -36.92 8.68 -11.26
C ASP A 877 -37.13 9.80 -12.29
N ALA A 878 -37.21 9.40 -13.56
CA ALA A 878 -37.43 10.33 -14.67
C ALA A 878 -38.83 10.96 -14.61
N ARG A 879 -39.86 10.25 -14.14
CA ARG A 879 -41.23 10.79 -14.07
C ARG A 879 -41.38 11.77 -12.89
N GLU A 880 -40.74 11.51 -11.75
CA GLU A 880 -40.62 12.44 -10.63
C GLU A 880 -39.93 13.75 -11.06
N ILE A 881 -38.81 13.67 -11.78
CA ILE A 881 -38.11 14.83 -12.34
C ILE A 881 -39.01 15.60 -13.33
N VAL A 882 -39.66 14.91 -14.28
CA VAL A 882 -40.60 15.55 -15.23
C VAL A 882 -41.75 16.26 -14.50
N ASN A 883 -42.28 15.67 -13.43
CA ASN A 883 -43.34 16.28 -12.63
C ASN A 883 -42.86 17.50 -11.84
N ASN A 884 -41.63 17.48 -11.31
CA ASN A 884 -41.04 18.68 -10.70
C ASN A 884 -40.74 19.79 -11.72
N VAL A 885 -40.32 19.45 -12.94
CA VAL A 885 -40.21 20.43 -14.04
C VAL A 885 -41.58 21.03 -14.39
N ARG A 886 -42.63 20.22 -14.49
CA ARG A 886 -44.01 20.70 -14.72
C ARG A 886 -44.48 21.66 -13.61
N ARG A 887 -44.17 21.37 -12.34
CA ARG A 887 -44.44 22.27 -11.20
C ARG A 887 -43.72 23.62 -11.34
N MET A 888 -42.45 23.63 -11.71
CA MET A 888 -41.70 24.88 -11.92
C MET A 888 -42.22 25.66 -13.15
N LEU A 889 -42.69 24.99 -14.21
CA LEU A 889 -43.44 25.60 -15.32
C LEU A 889 -44.83 26.14 -14.94
N GLU A 890 -45.25 25.96 -13.69
CA GLU A 890 -46.47 26.50 -13.09
C GLU A 890 -46.16 27.48 -11.94
N GLY A 891 -44.88 27.82 -11.74
CA GLY A 891 -44.42 28.74 -10.69
C GLY A 891 -44.37 28.12 -9.29
N LEU A 892 -44.40 26.78 -9.18
CA LEU A 892 -44.39 26.05 -7.91
C LEU A 892 -43.01 25.45 -7.61
N ASP A 893 -42.60 25.49 -6.35
CA ASP A 893 -41.36 24.83 -5.89
C ASP A 893 -41.34 23.32 -6.17
N PRO A 894 -40.18 22.73 -6.55
CA PRO A 894 -40.04 21.29 -6.73
C PRO A 894 -40.14 20.55 -5.39
N HIS A 895 -40.77 19.38 -5.38
CA HIS A 895 -40.80 18.49 -4.23
C HIS A 895 -39.43 17.84 -3.99
N PRO A 896 -39.06 17.53 -2.72
CA PRO A 896 -37.94 16.66 -2.41
C PRO A 896 -38.11 15.29 -3.06
N MET A 897 -37.03 14.77 -3.64
CA MET A 897 -37.00 13.48 -4.34
C MET A 897 -36.15 12.48 -3.56
N LEU A 898 -36.48 11.19 -3.64
CA LEU A 898 -35.66 10.10 -3.07
C LEU A 898 -34.88 9.37 -4.17
N PRO A 899 -33.65 8.90 -3.90
CA PRO A 899 -32.90 8.13 -4.88
C PRO A 899 -33.69 6.91 -5.36
N ASN A 900 -33.71 6.67 -6.67
CA ASN A 900 -34.50 5.63 -7.32
C ASN A 900 -33.67 5.01 -8.45
N TYR A 901 -33.70 3.68 -8.56
CA TYR A 901 -32.95 2.92 -9.56
C TYR A 901 -33.90 2.02 -10.34
N LYS A 902 -33.83 2.09 -11.68
CA LYS A 902 -34.66 1.28 -12.58
C LYS A 902 -34.62 -0.20 -12.21
N ASN A 903 -35.81 -0.81 -12.10
CA ASN A 903 -36.05 -2.21 -11.74
C ASN A 903 -35.57 -2.67 -10.34
N PHE A 904 -35.13 -1.77 -9.46
CA PHE A 904 -34.85 -2.10 -8.05
C PHE A 904 -36.15 -2.43 -7.28
N LYS A 905 -36.15 -3.52 -6.50
CA LYS A 905 -37.33 -3.99 -5.75
C LYS A 905 -37.30 -3.70 -4.25
N GLY A 906 -36.17 -3.18 -3.75
CA GLY A 906 -35.94 -2.94 -2.33
C GLY A 906 -36.47 -1.58 -1.88
N THR A 907 -36.03 -1.14 -0.69
CA THR A 907 -36.47 0.14 -0.11
C THR A 907 -35.31 1.09 0.14
N ILE A 908 -35.50 2.36 -0.25
CA ILE A 908 -34.56 3.45 0.03
C ILE A 908 -35.26 4.42 0.99
N GLN A 909 -34.62 4.72 2.11
CA GLN A 909 -35.19 5.54 3.17
C GLN A 909 -34.17 6.59 3.63
N GLU A 910 -34.61 7.84 3.79
CA GLU A 910 -33.75 8.91 4.29
C GLU A 910 -33.36 8.69 5.76
N LEU A 911 -32.06 8.74 6.06
CA LEU A 911 -31.47 8.72 7.40
C LEU A 911 -31.24 10.14 7.94
N GLY A 912 -30.94 11.08 7.05
CA GLY A 912 -30.75 12.51 7.28
C GLY A 912 -30.33 13.21 5.98
N GLN A 913 -30.07 14.51 6.02
CA GLN A 913 -29.74 15.30 4.83
C GLN A 913 -28.61 14.65 4.01
N ASN A 914 -28.92 14.33 2.75
CA ASN A 914 -28.03 13.66 1.79
C ASN A 914 -27.49 12.29 2.26
N GLN A 915 -28.18 11.60 3.17
CA GLN A 915 -27.84 10.24 3.64
C GLN A 915 -29.06 9.32 3.64
N TYR A 916 -28.93 8.16 2.99
CA TYR A 916 -30.01 7.20 2.80
C TYR A 916 -29.58 5.79 3.20
N ALA A 917 -30.49 5.01 3.78
CA ALA A 917 -30.36 3.57 3.91
C ALA A 917 -30.95 2.92 2.66
N VAL A 918 -30.16 2.07 2.00
CA VAL A 918 -30.60 1.24 0.87
C VAL A 918 -30.71 -0.19 1.40
N SER A 919 -31.93 -0.73 1.41
CA SER A 919 -32.24 -2.04 1.98
C SER A 919 -32.68 -3.01 0.88
N GLY A 920 -32.12 -4.22 0.89
CA GLY A 920 -32.60 -5.36 0.12
C GLY A 920 -33.89 -5.95 0.69
N GLU A 921 -34.32 -7.09 0.14
CA GLU A 921 -35.57 -7.77 0.51
C GLU A 921 -35.29 -9.19 0.98
N ILE A 922 -35.82 -9.53 2.15
CA ILE A 922 -35.76 -10.86 2.73
C ILE A 922 -37.12 -11.30 3.28
N PHE A 923 -37.43 -12.57 3.03
CA PHE A 923 -38.68 -13.23 3.39
C PHE A 923 -38.37 -14.45 4.26
N VAL A 924 -39.17 -14.72 5.28
CA VAL A 924 -39.09 -15.95 6.08
C VAL A 924 -40.12 -16.93 5.56
N VAL A 925 -39.68 -18.10 5.07
CA VAL A 925 -40.56 -19.09 4.43
C VAL A 925 -41.11 -20.07 5.47
N ASP A 926 -40.24 -20.53 6.38
CA ASP A 926 -40.61 -21.39 7.50
C ASP A 926 -39.65 -21.15 8.69
N ARG A 927 -39.61 -22.07 9.66
CA ARG A 927 -38.76 -21.95 10.86
C ARG A 927 -37.27 -22.23 10.64
N ASN A 928 -36.85 -22.63 9.46
CA ASN A 928 -35.44 -22.92 9.13
C ASN A 928 -34.98 -22.31 7.79
N THR A 929 -35.88 -21.80 6.95
CA THR A 929 -35.59 -21.30 5.60
C THR A 929 -35.99 -19.84 5.40
N VAL A 930 -35.09 -19.04 4.83
CA VAL A 930 -35.32 -17.64 4.40
C VAL A 930 -35.01 -17.46 2.92
N GLU A 931 -35.72 -16.55 2.26
CA GLU A 931 -35.51 -16.16 0.85
C GLU A 931 -35.02 -14.71 0.77
N ILE A 932 -33.80 -14.51 0.28
CA ILE A 932 -33.26 -13.20 -0.09
C ILE A 932 -33.60 -12.96 -1.56
N THR A 933 -34.43 -11.96 -1.86
CA THR A 933 -34.96 -11.71 -3.22
C THR A 933 -34.54 -10.37 -3.81
N GLU A 934 -33.82 -9.55 -3.04
CA GLU A 934 -33.19 -8.32 -3.52
C GLU A 934 -31.97 -7.99 -2.65
N LEU A 935 -30.89 -7.54 -3.29
CA LEU A 935 -29.68 -7.03 -2.63
C LEU A 935 -29.66 -5.49 -2.69
N PRO A 936 -28.99 -4.79 -1.76
CA PRO A 936 -28.81 -3.34 -1.88
C PRO A 936 -28.23 -2.91 -3.24
N VAL A 937 -28.55 -1.69 -3.67
CA VAL A 937 -28.07 -1.16 -4.94
C VAL A 937 -26.53 -1.12 -4.96
N ARG A 938 -25.93 -1.62 -6.05
CA ARG A 938 -24.48 -1.83 -6.24
C ARG A 938 -23.84 -2.90 -5.33
N THR A 939 -24.63 -3.69 -4.61
CA THR A 939 -24.22 -5.01 -4.14
C THR A 939 -24.48 -6.04 -5.24
N TRP A 940 -23.41 -6.65 -5.76
CA TRP A 940 -23.45 -7.56 -6.92
C TRP A 940 -23.61 -9.02 -6.48
N THR A 941 -24.35 -9.81 -7.27
CA THR A 941 -24.83 -11.13 -6.83
C THR A 941 -23.70 -12.12 -6.52
N GLN A 942 -22.68 -12.19 -7.37
CA GLN A 942 -21.55 -13.11 -7.19
C GLN A 942 -20.66 -12.67 -6.02
N VAL A 943 -20.35 -11.38 -5.95
CA VAL A 943 -19.58 -10.77 -4.86
C VAL A 943 -20.26 -10.97 -3.50
N TYR A 944 -21.59 -10.89 -3.45
CA TYR A 944 -22.37 -11.16 -2.24
C TYR A 944 -22.32 -12.63 -1.80
N LYS A 945 -22.34 -13.57 -2.76
CA LYS A 945 -22.16 -15.00 -2.48
C LYS A 945 -20.80 -15.26 -1.83
N GLU A 946 -19.71 -14.85 -2.48
CA GLU A 946 -18.32 -15.05 -2.06
C GLU A 946 -17.99 -14.36 -0.72
N GLN A 947 -18.50 -13.14 -0.49
CA GLN A 947 -18.09 -12.29 0.64
C GLN A 947 -19.10 -12.25 1.81
N VAL A 948 -20.24 -12.94 1.67
CA VAL A 948 -21.30 -13.00 2.70
C VAL A 948 -21.79 -14.42 2.93
N LEU A 949 -22.28 -15.12 1.90
CA LEU A 949 -22.90 -16.44 2.09
C LEU A 949 -21.89 -17.56 2.34
N GLU A 950 -20.80 -17.64 1.58
CA GLU A 950 -19.78 -18.68 1.76
C GLU A 950 -19.05 -18.58 3.12
N PRO A 951 -18.66 -17.39 3.62
CA PRO A 951 -18.17 -17.24 4.99
C PRO A 951 -19.20 -17.54 6.08
N MET A 952 -20.50 -17.41 5.79
CA MET A 952 -21.57 -17.82 6.70
C MET A 952 -21.82 -19.33 6.67
N LEU A 953 -21.56 -20.03 5.55
CA LEU A 953 -21.72 -21.47 5.42
C LEU A 953 -20.54 -22.24 6.03
N ASN A 954 -19.32 -21.84 5.66
CA ASN A 954 -18.09 -22.50 6.07
C ASN A 954 -17.60 -22.02 7.46
N GLY A 955 -17.98 -20.81 7.85
CA GLY A 955 -17.38 -20.08 8.97
C GLY A 955 -16.01 -19.47 8.60
N THR A 956 -15.37 -18.87 9.60
CA THR A 956 -13.99 -18.34 9.54
C THR A 956 -13.31 -18.54 10.88
N ASP A 957 -11.99 -18.35 10.96
CA ASP A 957 -11.19 -18.31 12.21
C ASP A 957 -11.79 -17.45 13.35
N LYS A 958 -12.68 -16.51 13.01
CA LYS A 958 -13.28 -15.53 13.95
C LYS A 958 -14.78 -15.72 14.15
N THR A 959 -15.46 -16.48 13.29
CA THR A 959 -16.93 -16.57 13.26
C THR A 959 -17.36 -18.01 12.91
N PRO A 960 -18.08 -18.74 13.79
CA PRO A 960 -18.59 -20.05 13.43
C PRO A 960 -19.62 -19.96 12.30
N ALA A 961 -19.78 -21.06 11.55
CA ALA A 961 -20.81 -21.19 10.52
C ALA A 961 -22.20 -20.83 11.08
N LEU A 962 -22.93 -19.97 10.37
CA LEU A 962 -24.25 -19.45 10.74
C LEU A 962 -25.37 -20.14 9.96
N ILE A 963 -25.18 -20.38 8.66
CA ILE A 963 -26.14 -21.07 7.78
C ILE A 963 -25.72 -22.54 7.61
N SER A 964 -26.63 -23.39 7.13
CA SER A 964 -26.41 -24.84 6.97
C SER A 964 -26.42 -25.33 5.51
N ASP A 965 -27.10 -24.61 4.63
CA ASP A 965 -27.20 -24.84 3.18
C ASP A 965 -27.69 -23.52 2.54
N TYR A 966 -27.41 -23.29 1.26
CA TYR A 966 -28.11 -22.26 0.49
C TYR A 966 -28.22 -22.65 -0.99
N LYS A 967 -29.27 -22.17 -1.64
CA LYS A 967 -29.56 -22.46 -3.05
C LYS A 967 -29.73 -21.19 -3.86
N GLU A 968 -29.22 -21.23 -5.08
CA GLU A 968 -29.17 -20.13 -6.02
C GLU A 968 -30.29 -20.28 -7.06
N TYR A 969 -31.18 -19.29 -7.12
CA TYR A 969 -32.27 -19.19 -8.09
C TYR A 969 -32.31 -17.79 -8.74
N HIS A 970 -31.17 -17.11 -8.76
CA HIS A 970 -31.01 -15.81 -9.39
C HIS A 970 -30.84 -15.93 -10.92
N THR A 971 -31.04 -14.83 -11.62
CA THR A 971 -30.76 -14.66 -13.06
C THR A 971 -29.72 -13.55 -13.25
N ASP A 972 -29.42 -13.22 -14.51
CA ASP A 972 -28.69 -12.01 -14.91
C ASP A 972 -29.28 -10.68 -14.37
N THR A 973 -30.57 -10.69 -14.06
CA THR A 973 -31.41 -9.52 -13.79
C THR A 973 -32.07 -9.54 -12.40
N THR A 974 -32.45 -10.71 -11.88
CA THR A 974 -33.14 -10.86 -10.58
C THR A 974 -32.31 -11.65 -9.58
N VAL A 975 -32.35 -11.25 -8.30
CA VAL A 975 -31.71 -12.04 -7.23
C VAL A 975 -32.72 -12.99 -6.60
N LYS A 976 -32.30 -14.23 -6.34
CA LYS A 976 -32.92 -15.10 -5.35
C LYS A 976 -31.89 -16.06 -4.74
N PHE A 977 -31.79 -16.05 -3.41
CA PHE A 977 -31.09 -17.07 -2.63
C PHE A 977 -32.08 -17.68 -1.62
N VAL A 978 -32.20 -19.00 -1.57
CA VAL A 978 -32.95 -19.74 -0.55
C VAL A 978 -31.94 -20.25 0.47
N VAL A 979 -31.88 -19.64 1.64
CA VAL A 979 -30.87 -19.90 2.68
C VAL A 979 -31.50 -20.72 3.81
N LYS A 980 -30.80 -21.78 4.25
CA LYS A 980 -31.20 -22.64 5.36
C LYS A 980 -30.34 -22.43 6.59
N MET A 981 -30.96 -22.60 7.75
CA MET A 981 -30.37 -22.45 9.08
C MET A 981 -30.89 -23.57 10.00
N THR A 982 -30.41 -23.64 11.25
CA THR A 982 -31.16 -24.34 12.31
C THR A 982 -32.22 -23.40 12.88
N GLU A 983 -33.33 -23.94 13.39
CA GLU A 983 -34.43 -23.16 13.98
C GLU A 983 -33.95 -22.20 15.09
N GLU A 984 -33.01 -22.66 15.92
CA GLU A 984 -32.36 -21.85 16.95
C GLU A 984 -31.53 -20.70 16.36
N LYS A 985 -30.74 -20.93 15.31
CA LYS A 985 -29.94 -19.87 14.66
C LYS A 985 -30.82 -18.88 13.88
N LEU A 986 -31.92 -19.33 13.28
CA LEU A 986 -32.85 -18.41 12.62
C LEU A 986 -33.57 -17.53 13.65
N ALA A 987 -34.01 -18.09 14.78
CA ALA A 987 -34.59 -17.30 15.87
C ALA A 987 -33.59 -16.26 16.43
N GLN A 988 -32.32 -16.62 16.60
CA GLN A 988 -31.25 -15.68 16.96
C GLN A 988 -31.03 -14.60 15.89
N ALA A 989 -31.08 -14.97 14.61
CA ALA A 989 -30.92 -14.03 13.50
C ALA A 989 -32.11 -13.06 13.36
N GLU A 990 -33.34 -13.53 13.56
CA GLU A 990 -34.53 -12.66 13.60
C GLU A 990 -34.41 -11.66 14.77
N ALA A 991 -34.03 -12.11 15.96
CA ALA A 991 -33.85 -11.27 17.13
C ALA A 991 -32.72 -10.22 16.98
N ALA A 992 -31.71 -10.50 16.14
CA ALA A 992 -30.65 -9.57 15.78
C ALA A 992 -30.98 -8.66 14.58
N GLY A 993 -32.13 -8.88 13.93
CA GLY A 993 -32.57 -8.21 12.70
C GLY A 993 -31.95 -8.81 11.43
N LEU A 994 -32.73 -9.55 10.66
CA LEU A 994 -32.23 -10.29 9.47
C LEU A 994 -31.48 -9.41 8.46
N HIS A 995 -31.94 -8.18 8.20
CA HIS A 995 -31.25 -7.26 7.31
C HIS A 995 -29.83 -6.92 7.77
N LYS A 996 -29.60 -6.79 9.09
CA LYS A 996 -28.26 -6.57 9.66
C LYS A 996 -27.42 -7.83 9.59
N VAL A 997 -28.00 -8.99 9.92
CA VAL A 997 -27.31 -10.29 9.92
C VAL A 997 -26.82 -10.66 8.52
N PHE A 998 -27.68 -10.55 7.51
CA PHE A 998 -27.36 -10.88 6.11
C PHE A 998 -26.73 -9.70 5.33
N LYS A 999 -26.30 -8.62 5.99
CA LYS A 999 -25.72 -7.41 5.34
C LYS A 999 -26.61 -6.82 4.22
N LEU A 1000 -27.93 -6.95 4.30
CA LEU A 1000 -28.88 -6.46 3.29
C LEU A 1000 -29.24 -4.97 3.47
N GLN A 1001 -28.32 -4.18 4.06
CA GLN A 1001 -28.47 -2.75 4.30
C GLN A 1001 -27.13 -2.04 4.06
N THR A 1002 -27.11 -1.03 3.20
CA THR A 1002 -25.95 -0.17 2.93
C THR A 1002 -26.30 1.31 3.06
N THR A 1003 -25.32 2.15 3.41
CA THR A 1003 -25.50 3.61 3.52
C THR A 1003 -25.05 4.34 2.25
N LEU A 1004 -25.99 4.98 1.57
CA LEU A 1004 -25.73 5.88 0.45
C LEU A 1004 -25.57 7.32 0.96
N THR A 1005 -24.36 7.88 0.88
CA THR A 1005 -24.06 9.26 1.28
C THR A 1005 -23.71 10.12 0.07
N CYS A 1006 -24.45 11.21 -0.12
CA CYS A 1006 -24.41 12.09 -1.30
C CYS A 1006 -23.87 13.49 -0.96
N ASN A 1007 -22.90 13.59 -0.05
CA ASN A 1007 -22.37 14.88 0.43
C ASN A 1007 -21.45 15.61 -0.58
N SER A 1008 -21.18 15.00 -1.73
CA SER A 1008 -20.24 15.49 -2.75
C SER A 1008 -20.95 15.68 -4.09
N MET A 1009 -22.06 16.43 -4.08
CA MET A 1009 -22.73 16.90 -5.28
C MET A 1009 -21.93 18.07 -5.87
N VAL A 1010 -20.94 17.74 -6.70
CA VAL A 1010 -20.02 18.70 -7.33
C VAL A 1010 -20.12 18.51 -8.83
N LEU A 1011 -20.44 19.59 -9.54
CA LEU A 1011 -20.67 19.63 -10.99
C LEU A 1011 -19.99 20.87 -11.57
N PHE A 1012 -19.70 20.87 -12.88
CA PHE A 1012 -19.37 22.11 -13.57
C PHE A 1012 -20.65 22.92 -13.84
N ASP A 1013 -20.64 24.20 -13.51
CA ASP A 1013 -21.69 25.14 -13.92
C ASP A 1013 -21.70 25.31 -15.46
N HIS A 1014 -22.71 26.02 -15.97
CA HIS A 1014 -22.86 26.28 -17.40
C HIS A 1014 -21.75 27.16 -18.00
N MET A 1015 -20.91 27.76 -17.14
CA MET A 1015 -19.76 28.61 -17.46
C MET A 1015 -18.42 27.90 -17.23
N GLY A 1016 -18.42 26.58 -17.00
CA GLY A 1016 -17.21 25.76 -16.89
C GLY A 1016 -16.44 25.85 -15.57
N CYS A 1017 -17.05 26.27 -14.45
CA CYS A 1017 -16.41 26.23 -13.13
C CYS A 1017 -17.06 25.23 -12.17
N LEU A 1018 -16.25 24.59 -11.33
CA LEU A 1018 -16.74 23.62 -10.34
C LEU A 1018 -17.55 24.30 -9.24
N LYS A 1019 -18.77 23.80 -9.03
CA LYS A 1019 -19.71 24.26 -8.01
C LYS A 1019 -20.18 23.08 -7.16
N LYS A 1020 -20.19 23.25 -5.83
CA LYS A 1020 -20.80 22.31 -4.90
C LYS A 1020 -22.24 22.72 -4.62
N TYR A 1021 -23.13 21.74 -4.61
CA TYR A 1021 -24.55 21.86 -4.28
C TYR A 1021 -24.82 21.27 -2.90
N GLU A 1022 -25.83 21.80 -2.21
CA GLU A 1022 -26.26 21.30 -0.89
C GLU A 1022 -27.53 20.44 -0.98
N THR A 1023 -28.39 20.67 -1.97
CA THR A 1023 -29.57 19.84 -2.27
C THR A 1023 -29.69 19.54 -3.77
N VAL A 1024 -30.46 18.50 -4.11
CA VAL A 1024 -30.78 18.16 -5.50
C VAL A 1024 -31.76 19.16 -6.13
N GLN A 1025 -32.56 19.84 -5.31
CA GLN A 1025 -33.45 20.91 -5.75
C GLN A 1025 -32.69 22.13 -6.27
N ASP A 1026 -31.50 22.42 -5.72
CA ASP A 1026 -30.63 23.50 -6.21
C ASP A 1026 -30.13 23.22 -7.64
N ILE A 1027 -29.70 21.98 -7.90
CA ILE A 1027 -29.27 21.48 -9.21
C ILE A 1027 -30.43 21.57 -10.22
N LEU A 1028 -31.61 21.12 -9.79
CA LEU A 1028 -32.81 21.10 -10.62
C LEU A 1028 -33.30 22.53 -10.97
N LYS A 1029 -33.16 23.49 -10.05
CA LYS A 1029 -33.51 24.92 -10.28
C LYS A 1029 -32.53 25.60 -11.24
N GLU A 1030 -31.22 25.47 -11.02
CA GLU A 1030 -30.23 26.12 -11.90
C GLU A 1030 -30.26 25.54 -13.33
N PHE A 1031 -30.52 24.23 -13.47
CA PHE A 1031 -30.83 23.63 -14.76
C PHE A 1031 -32.13 24.19 -15.37
N PHE A 1032 -33.18 24.37 -14.56
CA PHE A 1032 -34.49 24.81 -15.04
C PHE A 1032 -34.45 26.22 -15.64
N ASP A 1033 -33.82 27.17 -14.95
CA ASP A 1033 -33.71 28.57 -15.41
C ASP A 1033 -32.94 28.65 -16.74
N LEU A 1034 -31.83 27.91 -16.85
CA LEU A 1034 -31.06 27.80 -18.08
C LEU A 1034 -31.86 27.14 -19.21
N ARG A 1035 -32.56 26.03 -18.95
CA ARG A 1035 -33.36 25.34 -19.97
C ARG A 1035 -34.52 26.20 -20.46
N LEU A 1036 -35.16 26.96 -19.57
CA LEU A 1036 -36.25 27.87 -19.94
C LEU A 1036 -35.77 29.00 -20.85
N SER A 1037 -34.58 29.57 -20.59
CA SER A 1037 -33.97 30.57 -21.48
C SER A 1037 -33.64 29.99 -22.86
N TYR A 1038 -33.14 28.75 -22.93
CA TYR A 1038 -32.88 28.05 -24.18
C TYR A 1038 -34.16 27.68 -24.97
N TYR A 1039 -35.30 27.47 -24.31
CA TYR A 1039 -36.59 27.39 -25.03
C TYR A 1039 -37.02 28.74 -25.62
N GLY A 1040 -36.61 29.87 -25.03
CA GLY A 1040 -36.74 31.20 -25.64
C GLY A 1040 -35.98 31.28 -26.95
N LEU A 1041 -34.66 31.02 -26.89
CA LEU A 1041 -33.77 31.00 -28.06
C LEU A 1041 -34.27 30.01 -29.14
N ARG A 1042 -34.69 28.81 -28.75
CA ARG A 1042 -35.29 27.81 -29.65
C ARG A 1042 -36.56 28.32 -30.33
N LYS A 1043 -37.45 29.01 -29.61
CA LYS A 1043 -38.67 29.60 -30.20
C LYS A 1043 -38.28 30.66 -31.24
N GLU A 1044 -37.34 31.55 -30.91
CA GLU A 1044 -36.90 32.63 -31.79
C GLU A 1044 -36.23 32.07 -33.05
N TRP A 1045 -35.32 31.11 -32.90
CA TRP A 1045 -34.67 30.39 -34.00
C TRP A 1045 -35.68 29.69 -34.92
N LEU A 1046 -36.65 28.96 -34.35
CA LEU A 1046 -37.70 28.28 -35.12
C LEU A 1046 -38.64 29.27 -35.84
N VAL A 1047 -39.01 30.38 -35.19
CA VAL A 1047 -39.84 31.43 -35.80
C VAL A 1047 -39.09 32.12 -36.95
N GLY A 1048 -37.78 32.31 -36.82
CA GLY A 1048 -36.91 32.81 -37.89
C GLY A 1048 -36.82 31.83 -39.07
N MET A 1049 -36.38 30.59 -38.82
CA MET A 1049 -36.22 29.57 -39.85
C MET A 1049 -37.52 29.26 -40.60
N LEU A 1050 -38.61 28.96 -39.88
CA LEU A 1050 -39.91 28.66 -40.50
C LEU A 1050 -40.50 29.91 -41.19
N GLY A 1051 -40.19 31.11 -40.67
CA GLY A 1051 -40.50 32.38 -41.33
C GLY A 1051 -39.81 32.48 -42.69
N ALA A 1052 -38.51 32.22 -42.75
CA ALA A 1052 -37.73 32.21 -43.98
C ALA A 1052 -38.21 31.12 -44.98
N GLU A 1053 -38.53 29.91 -44.51
CA GLU A 1053 -39.13 28.85 -45.34
C GLU A 1053 -40.50 29.25 -45.90
N SER A 1054 -41.34 29.90 -45.09
CA SER A 1054 -42.66 30.41 -45.50
C SER A 1054 -42.51 31.50 -46.57
N THR A 1055 -41.60 32.47 -46.39
CA THR A 1055 -41.32 33.51 -47.39
C THR A 1055 -40.73 32.91 -48.68
N LYS A 1056 -39.85 31.91 -48.57
CA LYS A 1056 -39.30 31.17 -49.72
C LYS A 1056 -40.40 30.48 -50.53
N LEU A 1057 -41.29 29.73 -49.88
CA LEU A 1057 -42.45 29.09 -50.52
C LEU A 1057 -43.43 30.12 -51.11
N ASN A 1058 -43.65 31.25 -50.43
CA ASN A 1058 -44.48 32.33 -50.94
C ASN A 1058 -43.89 32.96 -52.21
N ASN A 1059 -42.58 33.21 -52.24
CA ASN A 1059 -41.88 33.73 -53.41
C ASN A 1059 -41.88 32.75 -54.58
N GLN A 1060 -41.71 31.44 -54.33
CA GLN A 1060 -41.84 30.40 -55.36
C GLN A 1060 -43.28 30.32 -55.91
N ALA A 1061 -44.30 30.28 -55.04
CA ALA A 1061 -45.70 30.26 -55.46
C ALA A 1061 -46.08 31.52 -56.24
N ARG A 1062 -45.62 32.70 -55.79
CA ARG A 1062 -45.81 33.99 -56.47
C ARG A 1062 -45.17 33.99 -57.86
N PHE A 1063 -43.93 33.52 -58.00
CA PHE A 1063 -43.23 33.45 -59.29
C PHE A 1063 -43.96 32.54 -60.27
N ILE A 1064 -44.35 31.34 -59.84
CA ILE A 1064 -45.08 30.37 -60.66
C ILE A 1064 -46.44 30.93 -61.09
N LEU A 1065 -47.19 31.58 -60.18
CA LEU A 1065 -48.46 32.23 -60.52
C LEU A 1065 -48.27 33.44 -61.46
N GLU A 1066 -47.28 34.31 -61.24
CA GLU A 1066 -46.97 35.41 -62.16
C GLU A 1066 -46.54 34.90 -63.55
N LYS A 1067 -45.79 33.79 -63.62
CA LYS A 1067 -45.39 33.14 -64.87
C LYS A 1067 -46.59 32.54 -65.63
N ILE A 1068 -47.49 31.83 -64.94
CA ILE A 1068 -48.71 31.27 -65.53
C ILE A 1068 -49.66 32.39 -65.99
N GLN A 1069 -49.72 33.50 -65.27
CA GLN A 1069 -50.50 34.70 -65.64
C GLN A 1069 -49.83 35.55 -66.75
N GLY A 1070 -48.71 35.11 -67.33
CA GLY A 1070 -47.99 35.84 -68.39
C GLY A 1070 -47.29 37.13 -67.92
N LYS A 1071 -47.30 37.44 -66.61
CA LYS A 1071 -46.70 38.64 -66.02
C LYS A 1071 -45.17 38.57 -65.97
N ILE A 1072 -44.61 37.37 -66.08
CA ILE A 1072 -43.17 37.09 -66.15
C ILE A 1072 -42.89 36.24 -67.40
N THR A 1073 -41.92 36.69 -68.22
CA THR A 1073 -41.43 35.95 -69.39
C THR A 1073 -39.98 35.55 -69.13
N ILE A 1074 -39.69 34.25 -69.19
CA ILE A 1074 -38.36 33.67 -68.92
C ILE A 1074 -37.65 33.21 -70.19
N GLU A 1075 -38.43 32.98 -71.23
CA GLU A 1075 -38.03 32.53 -72.54
C GLU A 1075 -37.09 33.55 -73.20
N ASN A 1076 -35.93 33.07 -73.67
CA ASN A 1076 -34.93 33.85 -74.40
C ASN A 1076 -34.39 35.11 -73.68
N ARG A 1077 -34.33 35.09 -72.34
CA ARG A 1077 -33.61 36.09 -71.51
C ARG A 1077 -32.31 35.51 -70.95
N SER A 1078 -31.29 36.34 -70.71
CA SER A 1078 -30.09 35.89 -70.01
C SER A 1078 -30.33 35.75 -68.51
N LYS A 1079 -29.51 34.93 -67.82
CA LYS A 1079 -29.60 34.80 -66.35
C LYS A 1079 -29.40 36.15 -65.63
N LYS A 1080 -28.61 37.08 -66.21
CA LYS A 1080 -28.42 38.43 -65.67
C LYS A 1080 -29.72 39.24 -65.73
N ASP A 1081 -30.42 39.21 -66.87
CA ASP A 1081 -31.69 39.93 -67.05
C ASP A 1081 -32.78 39.35 -66.15
N LEU A 1082 -32.79 38.03 -65.95
CA LEU A 1082 -33.73 37.35 -65.05
C LEU A 1082 -33.49 37.73 -63.58
N ILE A 1083 -32.23 37.77 -63.13
CA ILE A 1083 -31.87 38.26 -61.79
C ILE A 1083 -32.30 39.73 -61.63
N GLN A 1084 -31.99 40.59 -62.60
CA GLN A 1084 -32.33 42.02 -62.54
C GLN A 1084 -33.86 42.25 -62.55
N MET A 1085 -34.61 41.46 -63.34
CA MET A 1085 -36.08 41.45 -63.33
C MET A 1085 -36.65 41.01 -61.97
N LEU A 1086 -36.07 40.00 -61.32
CA LEU A 1086 -36.53 39.54 -60.01
C LEU A 1086 -36.30 40.61 -58.93
N VAL A 1087 -35.14 41.28 -58.91
CA VAL A 1087 -34.90 42.45 -58.04
C VAL A 1087 -35.94 43.55 -58.30
N GLN A 1088 -36.15 43.93 -59.57
CA GLN A 1088 -37.10 44.99 -59.95
C GLN A 1088 -38.55 44.68 -59.59
N ARG A 1089 -38.93 43.40 -59.48
CA ARG A 1089 -40.28 42.97 -59.07
C ARG A 1089 -40.40 42.76 -57.55
N GLY A 1090 -39.38 43.08 -56.76
CA GLY A 1090 -39.38 42.86 -55.32
C GLY A 1090 -39.48 41.38 -54.96
N TYR A 1091 -38.60 40.56 -55.54
CA TYR A 1091 -38.28 39.23 -55.02
C TYR A 1091 -37.01 39.32 -54.17
N GLU A 1092 -36.98 38.58 -53.07
CA GLU A 1092 -35.84 38.50 -52.16
C GLU A 1092 -34.84 37.44 -52.63
N SER A 1093 -33.55 37.67 -52.36
CA SER A 1093 -32.50 36.64 -52.35
C SER A 1093 -32.92 35.50 -51.40
N ASP A 1094 -32.56 34.24 -51.70
CA ASP A 1094 -33.04 33.03 -51.00
C ASP A 1094 -33.16 33.23 -49.47
N PRO A 1095 -34.39 33.42 -48.93
CA PRO A 1095 -34.55 33.87 -47.55
C PRO A 1095 -33.98 32.91 -46.52
N VAL A 1096 -34.01 31.60 -46.81
CA VAL A 1096 -33.47 30.56 -45.92
C VAL A 1096 -31.95 30.57 -45.91
N LYS A 1097 -31.31 30.89 -47.05
CA LYS A 1097 -29.86 31.03 -47.14
C LYS A 1097 -29.40 32.31 -46.45
N ALA A 1098 -30.01 33.44 -46.78
CA ALA A 1098 -29.69 34.74 -46.16
C ALA A 1098 -29.89 34.72 -44.64
N TRP A 1099 -30.94 34.05 -44.14
CA TRP A 1099 -31.16 33.89 -42.70
C TRP A 1099 -30.07 33.02 -42.06
N LYS A 1100 -29.66 31.90 -42.67
CA LYS A 1100 -28.55 31.07 -42.17
C LYS A 1100 -27.21 31.80 -42.16
N GLU A 1101 -26.87 32.48 -43.25
CA GLU A 1101 -25.66 33.30 -43.35
C GLU A 1101 -25.64 34.41 -42.28
N ALA A 1102 -26.78 34.99 -41.93
CA ALA A 1102 -26.90 35.94 -40.82
C ALA A 1102 -26.75 35.30 -39.43
N GLN A 1103 -27.21 34.06 -39.22
CA GLN A 1103 -27.00 33.33 -37.95
C GLN A 1103 -25.54 32.87 -37.79
N GLU A 1104 -24.92 32.36 -38.86
CA GLU A 1104 -23.50 31.97 -38.86
C GLU A 1104 -22.61 33.19 -38.56
N LYS A 1105 -22.88 34.34 -39.22
CA LYS A 1105 -22.14 35.58 -38.97
C LYS A 1105 -22.36 36.17 -37.57
N ALA A 1106 -23.58 36.06 -37.01
CA ALA A 1106 -23.84 36.48 -35.63
C ALA A 1106 -23.06 35.63 -34.60
N ALA A 1107 -22.93 34.31 -34.83
CA ALA A 1107 -22.11 33.45 -33.98
C ALA A 1107 -20.60 33.77 -34.09
N GLU A 1108 -20.10 34.08 -35.29
CA GLU A 1108 -18.72 34.57 -35.47
C GLU A 1108 -18.48 35.91 -34.76
N GLU A 1109 -19.48 36.81 -34.74
CA GLU A 1109 -19.42 38.10 -34.03
C GLU A 1109 -19.50 37.97 -32.51
N GLU A 1110 -20.21 36.98 -31.95
CA GLU A 1110 -20.21 36.70 -30.51
C GLU A 1110 -18.89 36.09 -30.02
N ASP A 1111 -18.24 35.21 -30.81
CA ASP A 1111 -16.89 34.71 -30.49
C ASP A 1111 -15.80 35.78 -30.65
N ALA A 1112 -16.08 36.87 -31.37
CA ALA A 1112 -15.17 37.99 -31.60
C ALA A 1112 -15.12 39.05 -30.47
N GLN A 1113 -15.59 38.75 -29.25
CA GLN A 1113 -15.51 39.66 -28.10
C GLN A 1113 -14.09 39.84 -27.50
N ASN A 1114 -13.11 40.14 -28.36
CA ASN A 1114 -11.88 40.84 -28.00
C ASN A 1114 -11.97 42.27 -28.57
N PRO A 1115 -11.83 43.34 -27.77
CA PRO A 1115 -12.16 44.71 -28.20
C PRO A 1115 -11.06 45.38 -29.05
N HIS A 1116 -10.46 44.66 -30.01
CA HIS A 1116 -9.51 45.19 -31.00
C HIS A 1116 -9.46 44.30 -32.26
N ASP A 1117 -10.41 44.46 -33.19
CA ASP A 1117 -10.20 44.13 -34.61
C ASP A 1117 -11.17 44.91 -35.50
N ASP A 1118 -10.73 46.09 -35.95
CA ASP A 1118 -11.51 47.01 -36.81
C ASP A 1118 -10.79 47.19 -38.17
N SER A 1119 -10.44 46.06 -38.80
CA SER A 1119 -9.73 46.04 -40.09
C SER A 1119 -10.04 44.84 -40.99
N SER A 1120 -10.81 45.13 -42.05
CA SER A 1120 -10.72 44.53 -43.40
C SER A 1120 -10.62 43.00 -43.57
N SER A 1121 -11.72 42.38 -44.02
CA SER A 1121 -11.71 41.06 -44.68
C SER A 1121 -12.51 41.05 -46.00
N ASP A 1122 -12.27 42.03 -46.88
CA ASP A 1122 -12.81 42.03 -48.25
C ASP A 1122 -12.22 40.85 -49.05
N SER A 1123 -12.93 39.72 -49.01
CA SER A 1123 -12.44 38.41 -49.44
C SER A 1123 -13.46 37.65 -50.31
N GLY A 1124 -14.14 38.38 -51.19
CA GLY A 1124 -14.70 37.81 -52.41
C GLY A 1124 -15.86 36.83 -52.23
N THR A 1125 -16.76 37.07 -51.27
CA THR A 1125 -18.08 36.40 -51.29
C THR A 1125 -18.84 36.77 -52.56
N PRO A 1126 -19.68 35.85 -53.11
CA PRO A 1126 -20.55 36.16 -54.24
C PRO A 1126 -21.76 36.99 -53.78
N SER A 1127 -21.49 38.22 -53.31
CA SER A 1127 -22.45 39.15 -52.70
C SER A 1127 -23.40 39.80 -53.73
N GLY A 1128 -24.10 38.96 -54.48
CA GLY A 1128 -25.16 39.31 -55.40
C GLY A 1128 -26.43 38.51 -55.08
N PRO A 1129 -27.64 39.05 -55.31
CA PRO A 1129 -28.89 38.36 -54.97
C PRO A 1129 -29.02 36.94 -55.54
N ASP A 1130 -29.18 35.96 -54.66
CA ASP A 1130 -29.27 34.53 -55.00
C ASP A 1130 -30.71 34.11 -55.25
N PHE A 1131 -31.10 34.12 -56.53
CA PHE A 1131 -32.40 33.63 -56.99
C PHE A 1131 -32.40 32.18 -57.47
N ASN A 1132 -31.36 31.37 -57.17
CA ASN A 1132 -31.29 29.99 -57.65
C ASN A 1132 -32.49 29.14 -57.16
N TYR A 1133 -33.07 29.46 -55.99
CA TYR A 1133 -34.27 28.79 -55.47
C TYR A 1133 -35.54 28.99 -56.31
N ILE A 1134 -35.56 30.02 -57.17
CA ILE A 1134 -36.62 30.28 -58.15
C ILE A 1134 -36.18 29.79 -59.53
N LEU A 1135 -34.97 30.17 -59.96
CA LEU A 1135 -34.48 29.94 -61.32
C LEU A 1135 -34.15 28.46 -61.60
N ASN A 1136 -33.91 27.64 -60.58
CA ASN A 1136 -33.68 26.20 -60.71
C ASN A 1136 -34.97 25.36 -60.47
N MET A 1137 -36.14 25.98 -60.33
CA MET A 1137 -37.41 25.24 -60.26
C MET A 1137 -37.63 24.47 -61.57
N SER A 1138 -37.96 23.18 -61.49
CA SER A 1138 -38.16 22.35 -62.67
C SER A 1138 -39.40 22.79 -63.47
N LEU A 1139 -39.41 22.56 -64.78
CA LEU A 1139 -40.58 22.83 -65.64
C LEU A 1139 -41.86 22.12 -65.16
N TRP A 1140 -41.72 21.00 -64.45
CA TRP A 1140 -42.83 20.30 -63.78
C TRP A 1140 -43.54 21.14 -62.71
N SER A 1141 -42.89 22.14 -62.12
CA SER A 1141 -43.53 23.05 -61.14
C SER A 1141 -44.63 23.95 -61.75
N LEU A 1142 -44.70 24.04 -63.09
CA LEU A 1142 -45.75 24.75 -63.82
C LEU A 1142 -46.98 23.87 -64.12
N THR A 1143 -46.98 22.57 -63.79
CA THR A 1143 -48.18 21.73 -63.95
C THR A 1143 -49.20 22.05 -62.86
N LYS A 1144 -50.50 21.99 -63.20
CA LYS A 1144 -51.60 22.34 -62.28
C LYS A 1144 -51.44 21.68 -60.90
N GLU A 1145 -51.15 20.38 -60.87
CA GLU A 1145 -50.97 19.59 -59.65
C GLU A 1145 -49.84 20.15 -58.76
N LYS A 1146 -48.68 20.50 -59.35
CA LYS A 1146 -47.55 21.07 -58.60
C LYS A 1146 -47.77 22.53 -58.21
N VAL A 1147 -48.56 23.29 -58.96
CA VAL A 1147 -49.01 24.64 -58.55
C VAL A 1147 -49.91 24.54 -57.31
N GLU A 1148 -50.90 23.64 -57.32
CA GLU A 1148 -51.82 23.42 -56.20
C GLU A 1148 -51.09 22.84 -54.97
N GLU A 1149 -50.14 21.92 -55.17
CA GLU A 1149 -49.28 21.39 -54.11
C GLU A 1149 -48.39 22.48 -53.49
N LEU A 1150 -47.73 23.32 -54.29
CA LEU A 1150 -46.86 24.40 -53.81
C LEU A 1150 -47.63 25.47 -53.03
N ILE A 1151 -48.84 25.82 -53.47
CA ILE A 1151 -49.76 26.71 -52.74
C ILE A 1151 -50.17 26.07 -51.41
N LYS A 1152 -50.54 24.78 -51.40
CA LYS A 1152 -50.88 24.03 -50.19
C LYS A 1152 -49.69 23.92 -49.21
N GLN A 1153 -48.47 23.75 -49.70
CA GLN A 1153 -47.26 23.78 -48.89
C GLN A 1153 -47.07 25.16 -48.25
N ARG A 1154 -47.11 26.25 -49.04
CA ARG A 1154 -47.05 27.64 -48.54
C ARG A 1154 -48.10 27.89 -47.44
N ASP A 1155 -49.36 27.52 -47.68
CA ASP A 1155 -50.47 27.79 -46.76
C ASP A 1155 -50.45 26.90 -45.51
N THR A 1156 -49.71 25.80 -45.55
CA THR A 1156 -49.44 24.97 -44.36
C THR A 1156 -48.28 25.55 -43.57
N LYS A 1157 -47.16 25.90 -44.22
CA LYS A 1157 -45.99 26.54 -43.58
C LYS A 1157 -46.34 27.90 -42.94
N GLY A 1158 -47.17 28.69 -43.60
CA GLY A 1158 -47.68 29.95 -43.06
C GLY A 1158 -48.57 29.78 -41.82
N ARG A 1159 -49.25 28.63 -41.67
CA ARG A 1159 -49.98 28.29 -40.44
C ARG A 1159 -49.04 27.82 -39.33
N GLU A 1160 -48.10 26.92 -39.63
CA GLU A 1160 -47.05 26.47 -38.69
C GLU A 1160 -46.33 27.65 -38.03
N VAL A 1161 -45.91 28.66 -38.80
CA VAL A 1161 -45.27 29.89 -38.29
C VAL A 1161 -46.19 30.66 -37.32
N ASN A 1162 -47.48 30.79 -37.65
CA ASN A 1162 -48.42 31.57 -36.84
C ASN A 1162 -48.83 30.83 -35.56
N ASP A 1163 -48.95 29.50 -35.61
CA ASP A 1163 -49.25 28.69 -34.44
C ASP A 1163 -48.04 28.55 -33.51
N LEU A 1164 -46.81 28.45 -34.04
CA LEU A 1164 -45.59 28.55 -33.23
C LEU A 1164 -45.45 29.93 -32.55
N LYS A 1165 -45.76 31.03 -33.25
CA LYS A 1165 -45.69 32.38 -32.66
C LYS A 1165 -46.60 32.52 -31.43
N ARG A 1166 -47.75 31.82 -31.42
CA ARG A 1166 -48.74 31.81 -30.32
C ARG A 1166 -48.28 31.04 -29.09
N LYS A 1167 -47.50 29.96 -29.23
CA LYS A 1167 -46.98 29.16 -28.10
C LYS A 1167 -45.96 29.95 -27.27
N SER A 1168 -45.95 29.79 -25.96
CA SER A 1168 -44.86 30.26 -25.10
C SER A 1168 -43.67 29.28 -25.13
N PRO A 1169 -42.46 29.68 -24.68
CA PRO A 1169 -41.35 28.75 -24.42
C PRO A 1169 -41.76 27.59 -23.50
N SER A 1170 -42.59 27.88 -22.48
CA SER A 1170 -43.12 26.88 -21.55
C SER A 1170 -44.05 25.87 -22.21
N ASP A 1171 -44.84 26.26 -23.22
CA ASP A 1171 -45.72 25.33 -23.94
C ASP A 1171 -44.92 24.36 -24.82
N LEU A 1172 -43.88 24.85 -25.50
CA LEU A 1172 -42.94 24.00 -26.25
C LEU A 1172 -42.25 22.98 -25.33
N TRP A 1173 -41.90 23.37 -24.10
CA TRP A 1173 -41.34 22.44 -23.13
C TRP A 1173 -42.38 21.42 -22.65
N LYS A 1174 -43.62 21.83 -22.38
CA LYS A 1174 -44.71 20.89 -22.01
C LYS A 1174 -45.00 19.86 -23.10
N GLU A 1175 -44.88 20.23 -24.38
CA GLU A 1175 -45.00 19.33 -25.53
C GLU A 1175 -43.84 18.33 -25.63
N ASP A 1176 -42.58 18.79 -25.57
CA ASP A 1176 -41.40 17.91 -25.58
C ASP A 1176 -41.42 16.91 -24.40
N LEU A 1177 -41.82 17.36 -23.20
CA LEU A 1177 -41.97 16.52 -22.01
C LEU A 1177 -43.10 15.47 -22.15
N ALA A 1178 -44.18 15.78 -22.87
CA ALA A 1178 -45.27 14.84 -23.11
C ALA A 1178 -44.81 13.72 -24.07
N ALA A 1179 -44.21 14.09 -25.21
CA ALA A 1179 -43.70 13.15 -26.20
C ALA A 1179 -42.61 12.22 -25.62
N PHE A 1180 -41.74 12.75 -24.74
CA PHE A 1180 -40.74 11.95 -24.03
C PHE A 1180 -41.38 10.91 -23.09
N VAL A 1181 -42.40 11.28 -22.30
CA VAL A 1181 -43.06 10.33 -21.39
C VAL A 1181 -43.83 9.25 -22.17
N GLU A 1182 -44.49 9.60 -23.28
CA GLU A 1182 -45.20 8.63 -24.13
C GLU A 1182 -44.24 7.56 -24.70
N GLU A 1183 -43.09 7.97 -25.24
CA GLU A 1183 -42.08 7.02 -25.74
C GLU A 1183 -41.41 6.24 -24.59
N LEU A 1184 -41.24 6.83 -23.39
CA LEU A 1184 -40.70 6.14 -22.21
C LEU A 1184 -41.64 5.03 -21.73
N ASP A 1185 -42.93 5.31 -21.59
CA ASP A 1185 -43.95 4.33 -21.22
C ASP A 1185 -43.98 3.17 -22.23
N LYS A 1186 -43.84 3.48 -23.52
CA LYS A 1186 -43.76 2.52 -24.64
C LYS A 1186 -42.48 1.68 -24.64
N VAL A 1187 -41.31 2.27 -24.36
CA VAL A 1187 -40.03 1.54 -24.26
C VAL A 1187 -40.06 0.58 -23.06
N GLU A 1188 -40.49 1.04 -21.89
CA GLU A 1188 -40.64 0.16 -20.73
C GLU A 1188 -41.73 -0.91 -20.92
N ALA A 1189 -42.79 -0.63 -21.69
CA ALA A 1189 -43.78 -1.64 -22.04
C ALA A 1189 -43.15 -2.76 -22.90
N GLN A 1190 -42.33 -2.41 -23.89
CA GLN A 1190 -41.58 -3.39 -24.68
C GLN A 1190 -40.59 -4.19 -23.83
N GLU A 1191 -39.81 -3.54 -22.95
CA GLU A 1191 -38.91 -4.24 -22.03
C GLU A 1191 -39.65 -5.25 -21.13
N ARG A 1192 -40.83 -4.86 -20.61
CA ARG A 1192 -41.69 -5.76 -19.82
C ARG A 1192 -42.26 -6.91 -20.66
N GLU A 1193 -42.66 -6.65 -21.91
CA GLU A 1193 -43.12 -7.70 -22.82
C GLU A 1193 -41.99 -8.68 -23.21
N ASP A 1194 -40.79 -8.19 -23.49
CA ASP A 1194 -39.64 -9.02 -23.85
C ASP A 1194 -39.23 -9.95 -22.69
N ILE A 1195 -39.23 -9.43 -21.45
CA ILE A 1195 -39.03 -10.23 -20.23
C ILE A 1195 -40.11 -11.31 -20.11
N LEU A 1196 -41.40 -10.93 -20.21
CA LEU A 1196 -42.53 -11.87 -20.12
C LEU A 1196 -42.52 -12.92 -21.25
N ALA A 1197 -42.11 -12.54 -22.45
CA ALA A 1197 -41.97 -13.42 -23.60
C ALA A 1197 -40.89 -14.48 -23.34
N GLY A 1198 -39.79 -14.10 -22.68
CA GLY A 1198 -38.77 -15.01 -22.16
C GLY A 1198 -39.31 -16.01 -21.12
N MET A 1199 -40.24 -15.61 -20.26
CA MET A 1199 -40.93 -16.53 -19.32
C MET A 1199 -41.87 -17.49 -20.06
N SER A 1200 -42.46 -17.07 -21.17
CA SER A 1200 -43.43 -17.84 -21.96
C SER A 1200 -42.76 -18.86 -22.89
N GLY A 1201 -42.46 -20.05 -22.36
CA GLY A 1201 -41.88 -21.15 -23.13
C GLY A 1201 -42.68 -21.46 -24.41
N LYS A 1202 -42.08 -21.19 -25.58
CA LYS A 1202 -42.73 -21.38 -26.89
C LYS A 1202 -43.28 -22.80 -27.04
N ALA A 1203 -44.60 -22.90 -27.20
CA ALA A 1203 -45.31 -24.17 -27.36
C ALA A 1203 -44.92 -24.88 -28.67
N VAL A 1204 -43.90 -25.74 -28.60
CA VAL A 1204 -43.43 -26.56 -29.73
C VAL A 1204 -44.56 -27.51 -30.14
N LYS A 1205 -45.16 -27.28 -31.31
CA LYS A 1205 -46.18 -28.17 -31.90
C LYS A 1205 -45.55 -29.47 -32.40
N GLY A 1206 -45.23 -30.38 -31.47
CA GLY A 1206 -44.96 -31.77 -31.77
C GLY A 1206 -46.21 -32.45 -32.38
N LYS A 1207 -46.02 -33.33 -33.36
CA LYS A 1207 -47.11 -34.15 -33.89
C LYS A 1207 -47.49 -35.24 -32.89
N VAL A 1208 -48.78 -35.37 -32.61
CA VAL A 1208 -49.42 -36.56 -32.01
C VAL A 1208 -48.78 -37.05 -30.69
N GLY A 1209 -49.05 -36.34 -29.60
CA GLY A 1209 -48.70 -36.78 -28.24
C GLY A 1209 -49.38 -35.89 -27.20
N LYS A 1210 -49.68 -36.41 -26.00
CA LYS A 1210 -50.32 -35.63 -24.93
C LYS A 1210 -49.40 -34.47 -24.50
N ALA A 1211 -49.88 -33.24 -24.62
CA ALA A 1211 -49.13 -32.04 -24.27
C ALA A 1211 -48.93 -31.92 -22.74
N LYS A 1212 -47.88 -32.53 -22.19
CA LYS A 1212 -47.30 -32.06 -20.93
C LYS A 1212 -46.60 -30.73 -21.19
N VAL A 1213 -47.25 -29.63 -20.81
CA VAL A 1213 -46.62 -28.32 -20.77
C VAL A 1213 -45.51 -28.37 -19.72
N LYS A 1214 -44.25 -28.51 -20.14
CA LYS A 1214 -43.10 -28.15 -19.29
C LYS A 1214 -43.13 -26.63 -19.13
N LYS A 1215 -43.82 -26.17 -18.08
CA LYS A 1215 -43.66 -24.83 -17.54
C LYS A 1215 -42.18 -24.72 -17.14
N LEU A 1216 -41.46 -23.76 -17.72
CA LEU A 1216 -40.03 -23.57 -17.45
C LEU A 1216 -39.83 -23.13 -16.00
N GLN A 1217 -38.64 -23.39 -15.46
CA GLN A 1217 -38.31 -23.28 -14.03
C GLN A 1217 -38.33 -21.85 -13.44
N LEU A 1218 -38.84 -20.84 -14.15
CA LEU A 1218 -38.92 -19.46 -13.67
C LEU A 1218 -39.88 -19.24 -12.50
N GLU A 1219 -40.71 -20.22 -12.12
CA GLU A 1219 -41.40 -20.15 -10.82
C GLU A 1219 -40.43 -20.33 -9.64
N GLU A 1220 -39.30 -21.03 -9.82
CA GLU A 1220 -38.27 -21.17 -8.79
C GLU A 1220 -37.53 -19.84 -8.55
N THR A 1221 -37.40 -18.99 -9.58
CA THR A 1221 -36.70 -17.68 -9.53
C THR A 1221 -37.54 -16.53 -8.99
N MET A 1222 -38.86 -16.73 -8.82
CA MET A 1222 -39.76 -15.73 -8.25
C MET A 1222 -39.82 -15.84 -6.71
N PRO A 1223 -40.13 -14.75 -5.97
CA PRO A 1223 -40.36 -14.81 -4.52
C PRO A 1223 -41.46 -15.81 -4.16
N SER A 1224 -41.26 -16.60 -3.10
CA SER A 1224 -42.28 -17.54 -2.61
C SER A 1224 -43.55 -16.79 -2.19
N PRO A 1225 -44.73 -17.14 -2.71
CA PRO A 1225 -45.99 -16.44 -2.39
C PRO A 1225 -46.46 -16.68 -0.95
N TYR A 1226 -45.77 -17.52 -0.18
CA TYR A 1226 -46.06 -17.85 1.22
C TYR A 1226 -45.07 -17.22 2.21
N GLY A 1227 -44.01 -16.56 1.73
CA GLY A 1227 -42.97 -15.98 2.59
C GLY A 1227 -43.45 -14.74 3.36
N ARG A 1228 -43.14 -14.66 4.66
CA ARG A 1228 -43.32 -13.44 5.46
C ARG A 1228 -42.20 -12.44 5.12
N ARG A 1229 -42.50 -11.41 4.32
CA ARG A 1229 -41.60 -10.27 4.10
C ARG A 1229 -41.21 -9.64 5.44
N ILE A 1230 -39.92 -9.43 5.66
CA ILE A 1230 -39.41 -8.66 6.80
C ILE A 1230 -39.23 -7.20 6.37
N VAL A 1231 -39.74 -6.27 7.16
CA VAL A 1231 -39.56 -4.84 6.91
C VAL A 1231 -38.21 -4.40 7.49
N PRO A 1232 -37.33 -3.75 6.72
CA PRO A 1232 -36.02 -3.31 7.22
C PRO A 1232 -36.16 -2.27 8.33
N GLU A 1233 -35.61 -2.57 9.51
CA GLU A 1233 -35.49 -1.60 10.59
C GLU A 1233 -34.28 -0.68 10.33
N ILE A 1234 -34.50 0.64 10.42
CA ILE A 1234 -33.45 1.66 10.24
C ILE A 1234 -33.21 2.52 11.50
N THR A 1235 -33.86 2.21 12.62
CA THR A 1235 -33.85 3.02 13.85
C THR A 1235 -32.44 3.21 14.39
N ALA A 1236 -31.65 2.13 14.43
CA ALA A 1236 -30.23 2.17 14.80
C ALA A 1236 -29.39 3.00 13.81
N MET A 1237 -29.61 2.85 12.51
CA MET A 1237 -28.88 3.60 11.47
C MET A 1237 -29.17 5.12 11.57
N LYS A 1238 -30.43 5.51 11.87
CA LYS A 1238 -30.80 6.90 12.13
C LYS A 1238 -30.15 7.46 13.38
N ALA A 1239 -30.10 6.69 14.46
CA ALA A 1239 -29.43 7.10 15.69
C ALA A 1239 -27.93 7.33 15.48
N ASP A 1240 -27.25 6.46 14.73
CA ASP A 1240 -25.82 6.58 14.46
C ASP A 1240 -25.47 7.68 13.44
N ALA A 1241 -26.28 7.86 12.39
CA ALA A 1241 -26.16 9.01 11.49
C ALA A 1241 -26.29 10.34 12.26
N SER A 1242 -27.29 10.43 13.16
CA SER A 1242 -27.48 11.58 14.05
C SER A 1242 -26.29 11.79 14.99
N ARG A 1243 -25.74 10.72 15.59
CA ARG A 1243 -24.52 10.77 16.41
C ARG A 1243 -23.29 11.24 15.63
N LYS A 1244 -23.10 10.80 14.38
CA LYS A 1244 -22.02 11.26 13.49
C LYS A 1244 -22.18 12.75 13.16
N LEU A 1245 -23.39 13.22 12.88
CA LEU A 1245 -23.68 14.62 12.58
C LEU A 1245 -23.45 15.54 13.80
N LEU A 1246 -23.91 15.14 14.98
CA LEU A 1246 -23.69 15.87 16.24
C LEU A 1246 -22.21 15.98 16.61
N LYS A 1247 -21.39 14.98 16.29
CA LYS A 1247 -19.93 15.06 16.47
C LYS A 1247 -19.27 16.08 15.52
N LYS A 1248 -19.78 16.29 14.30
CA LYS A 1248 -19.27 17.35 13.41
C LYS A 1248 -19.61 18.76 13.91
N LYS A 1249 -20.78 18.99 14.51
CA LYS A 1249 -21.20 20.30 15.06
C LYS A 1249 -20.56 20.71 16.40
N LYS A 1250 -19.58 19.95 16.92
CA LYS A 1250 -18.81 20.31 18.15
C LYS A 1250 -17.38 20.83 17.85
N GLY A 1251 -17.02 21.05 16.58
CA GLY A 1251 -15.91 21.92 16.20
C GLY A 1251 -16.36 23.39 16.11
N ASP A 1252 -15.42 24.33 16.02
CA ASP A 1252 -15.70 25.77 15.89
C ASP A 1252 -16.55 26.11 14.64
N PRO A 1253 -17.30 27.21 14.65
CA PRO A 1253 -18.14 27.65 13.53
C PRO A 1253 -17.36 28.33 12.39
N ASP A 1254 -16.04 28.16 12.33
CA ASP A 1254 -15.17 28.55 11.23
C ASP A 1254 -14.51 27.31 10.60
N THR A 1255 -14.41 27.29 9.27
CA THR A 1255 -14.02 26.16 8.39
C THR A 1255 -15.01 24.99 8.30
N THR A 1256 -15.59 24.81 7.11
CA THR A 1256 -16.58 23.76 6.77
C THR A 1256 -15.92 22.41 6.47
N VAL A 1257 -15.41 21.73 7.50
CA VAL A 1257 -14.67 20.45 7.36
C VAL A 1257 -15.57 19.27 6.93
N VAL A 1258 -15.80 19.15 5.62
CA VAL A 1258 -16.39 17.95 4.99
C VAL A 1258 -15.29 16.94 4.71
N LYS A 1259 -14.81 16.27 5.77
CA LYS A 1259 -14.05 15.03 5.62
C LYS A 1259 -14.95 14.01 4.89
N VAL A 1260 -14.57 13.64 3.67
CA VAL A 1260 -15.23 12.63 2.85
C VAL A 1260 -14.58 11.28 3.16
N GLU A 1261 -15.38 10.35 3.66
CA GLU A 1261 -14.98 8.95 3.77
C GLU A 1261 -15.54 8.23 2.54
N PHE A 1262 -14.63 7.71 1.71
CA PHE A 1262 -14.92 6.71 0.67
C PHE A 1262 -14.55 5.37 1.30
N ASP A 1263 -15.49 4.41 1.33
CA ASP A 1263 -15.25 3.12 1.96
C ASP A 1263 -14.37 2.23 1.06
N GLU A 1264 -13.11 2.01 1.47
CA GLU A 1264 -12.26 0.94 0.94
C GLU A 1264 -12.70 -0.42 1.51
N GLU A 1265 -13.91 -0.88 1.17
CA GLU A 1265 -14.39 -2.23 1.52
C GLU A 1265 -13.69 -3.34 0.70
N PHE A 1266 -12.38 -3.49 0.93
CA PHE A 1266 -11.71 -4.79 0.85
C PHE A 1266 -10.57 -4.94 1.87
N SER A 1267 -10.78 -4.49 3.11
CA SER A 1267 -9.99 -4.99 4.26
C SER A 1267 -10.80 -4.95 5.57
N GLY A 1268 -11.02 -6.12 6.18
CA GLY A 1268 -11.97 -6.26 7.28
C GLY A 1268 -11.37 -6.17 8.69
N THR A 1269 -11.88 -5.26 9.53
CA THR A 1269 -12.35 -5.59 10.89
C THR A 1269 -13.09 -4.41 11.55
N PRO A 1270 -14.40 -4.54 11.91
CA PRO A 1270 -15.09 -3.53 12.69
C PRO A 1270 -14.69 -3.62 14.18
N ALA A 1271 -14.78 -2.48 14.89
CA ALA A 1271 -14.60 -2.42 16.34
C ALA A 1271 -15.52 -1.34 16.93
N GLU A 1272 -16.67 -1.75 17.47
CA GLU A 1272 -17.55 -0.89 18.26
C GLU A 1272 -17.00 -0.69 19.69
N GLY A 1273 -17.37 0.43 20.32
CA GLY A 1273 -16.97 0.75 21.69
C GLY A 1273 -17.18 2.23 22.03
N THR A 1274 -18.34 2.57 22.58
CA THR A 1274 -18.64 3.94 23.06
C THR A 1274 -18.81 3.96 24.58
N GLY A 1275 -18.07 4.84 25.28
CA GLY A 1275 -18.04 4.88 26.75
C GLY A 1275 -17.42 6.15 27.38
N GLU A 1276 -17.90 7.32 26.96
CA GLU A 1276 -17.94 8.62 27.68
C GLU A 1276 -16.65 9.31 28.24
N GLU A 1277 -16.87 10.54 28.72
CA GLU A 1277 -15.91 11.66 28.85
C GLU A 1277 -15.23 11.68 30.26
N THR A 1278 -14.06 12.29 30.50
CA THR A 1278 -13.97 13.72 30.86
C THR A 1278 -12.53 14.30 30.95
N LEU A 1279 -12.33 15.45 30.27
CA LEU A 1279 -11.63 16.69 30.69
C LEU A 1279 -10.27 16.69 31.46
N THR A 1280 -9.15 16.87 30.72
CA THR A 1280 -8.23 18.07 30.66
C THR A 1280 -7.68 18.81 31.94
N PRO A 1281 -6.75 19.80 31.85
CA PRO A 1281 -5.39 19.82 31.24
C PRO A 1281 -4.32 20.56 32.12
N SER A 1282 -3.06 20.71 31.67
CA SER A 1282 -2.25 21.99 31.69
C SER A 1282 -0.74 21.80 31.38
N ALA A 1283 -0.05 22.90 31.01
CA ALA A 1283 1.38 22.96 30.61
C ALA A 1283 2.10 24.22 31.21
N PRO A 1284 3.46 24.35 31.13
CA PRO A 1284 4.21 25.40 31.83
C PRO A 1284 4.76 26.59 30.97
N VAL A 1285 3.96 27.66 30.91
CA VAL A 1285 4.28 29.11 31.11
C VAL A 1285 5.55 29.78 30.53
N ASN A 1286 5.32 30.84 29.74
CA ASN A 1286 6.11 32.09 29.56
C ASN A 1286 5.15 33.23 29.06
N LYS A 1287 5.35 34.55 29.22
CA LYS A 1287 6.20 35.33 30.15
C LYS A 1287 5.55 36.69 30.57
N GLY A 1288 5.46 37.70 29.69
CA GLY A 1288 4.90 39.07 29.93
C GLY A 1288 5.42 40.12 28.91
N PRO A 1289 5.16 41.46 29.01
CA PRO A 1289 4.38 42.23 30.01
C PRO A 1289 3.29 43.19 29.40
N LYS A 1290 2.91 44.29 30.09
CA LYS A 1290 1.71 45.18 29.85
C LYS A 1290 2.05 46.69 29.76
N PRO A 1291 1.09 47.57 29.39
CA PRO A 1291 0.56 48.55 30.38
C PRO A 1291 -0.98 48.83 30.31
N LYS A 1292 -1.49 49.93 30.92
CA LYS A 1292 -2.93 50.31 31.09
C LYS A 1292 -3.15 51.84 31.11
N ARG A 1293 -4.42 52.32 30.96
CA ARG A 1293 -4.98 53.38 31.85
C ARG A 1293 -6.47 53.23 32.26
N GLU A 1294 -7.25 54.31 32.42
CA GLU A 1294 -8.39 54.41 33.36
C GLU A 1294 -9.44 55.54 33.10
N LYS A 1295 -10.73 55.31 33.49
CA LYS A 1295 -11.71 56.25 34.14
C LYS A 1295 -12.27 57.46 33.33
N LYS A 1296 -13.41 58.13 33.65
CA LYS A 1296 -14.43 58.08 34.76
C LYS A 1296 -15.75 58.84 34.37
N GLU A 1297 -16.87 58.63 35.09
CA GLU A 1297 -17.75 59.65 35.77
C GLU A 1297 -19.03 58.99 36.44
N PRO A 1298 -19.71 59.56 37.48
CA PRO A 1298 -20.55 58.74 38.41
C PRO A 1298 -21.83 59.34 39.13
N GLY A 1299 -22.72 58.44 39.59
CA GLY A 1299 -23.48 58.58 40.87
C GLY A 1299 -24.86 59.30 40.85
N THR A 1300 -25.67 59.33 41.93
CA THR A 1300 -25.52 58.80 43.32
C THR A 1300 -26.90 58.61 44.02
N ARG A 1301 -26.92 57.89 45.16
CA ARG A 1301 -28.01 57.69 46.18
C ARG A 1301 -28.89 56.46 45.91
N VAL A 1302 -29.49 55.74 46.88
CA VAL A 1302 -29.38 55.61 48.36
C VAL A 1302 -30.08 54.28 48.78
N ARG A 1303 -29.94 53.65 49.97
CA ARG A 1303 -28.78 53.23 50.80
C ARG A 1303 -29.32 52.49 52.07
N LYS A 1304 -29.42 51.15 52.07
CA LYS A 1304 -29.40 50.26 53.27
C LYS A 1304 -29.28 48.77 52.82
N THR A 1305 -28.15 48.25 52.33
CA THR A 1305 -26.86 47.85 52.99
C THR A 1305 -26.99 46.70 54.00
N PRO A 1306 -26.06 45.72 54.05
CA PRO A 1306 -24.72 45.66 53.43
C PRO A 1306 -24.76 45.27 51.93
N ALA A 1307 -23.77 45.55 51.06
CA ALA A 1307 -22.38 46.02 51.19
C ALA A 1307 -21.30 44.97 51.54
N SER A 1308 -20.80 44.23 50.54
CA SER A 1308 -19.48 44.53 49.96
C SER A 1308 -19.04 43.60 48.81
N THR A 1309 -18.12 44.13 48.00
CA THR A 1309 -17.46 43.59 46.81
C THR A 1309 -16.74 42.25 46.97
N GLY A 1310 -16.79 41.37 45.94
CA GLY A 1310 -15.92 40.20 45.78
C GLY A 1310 -15.73 39.82 44.31
N LYS A 1311 -14.56 39.27 43.94
CA LYS A 1311 -14.22 38.83 42.56
C LYS A 1311 -14.27 37.30 42.41
N PRO A 1312 -14.48 36.76 41.20
CA PRO A 1312 -14.44 35.32 40.96
C PRO A 1312 -13.03 34.73 41.10
N ASN A 1313 -12.98 33.49 41.60
CA ASN A 1313 -11.87 32.51 41.55
C ASN A 1313 -10.44 33.03 41.81
N THR A 1314 -10.09 33.14 43.10
CA THR A 1314 -8.68 33.13 43.57
C THR A 1314 -8.35 31.84 44.33
N LYS A 1315 -7.07 31.47 44.32
CA LYS A 1315 -6.57 30.17 44.83
C LYS A 1315 -6.15 30.22 46.31
N LYS A 1316 -6.36 29.08 46.99
CA LYS A 1316 -5.47 28.44 48.00
C LYS A 1316 -5.37 29.01 49.44
N VAL A 1317 -5.37 28.06 50.39
CA VAL A 1317 -4.51 27.97 51.62
C VAL A 1317 -4.98 28.83 52.83
N LYS A 1318 -4.96 28.39 54.10
CA LYS A 1318 -3.98 27.55 54.86
C LYS A 1318 -4.60 26.80 56.09
N LYS A 1319 -3.99 25.64 56.45
CA LYS A 1319 -3.83 24.94 57.78
C LYS A 1319 -4.73 25.34 58.98
N ARG A 1320 -5.26 24.41 59.79
CA ARG A 1320 -4.59 23.41 60.70
C ARG A 1320 -5.42 22.09 60.79
N ASN A 1321 -4.91 20.86 61.08
CA ASN A 1321 -4.00 20.32 62.13
C ASN A 1321 -4.62 20.25 63.56
N PRO A 1322 -4.23 19.29 64.45
CA PRO A 1322 -3.95 17.85 64.27
C PRO A 1322 -4.38 16.95 65.48
N TRP A 1323 -4.00 15.66 65.48
CA TRP A 1323 -3.76 14.75 66.64
C TRP A 1323 -4.58 14.86 67.95
N SER A 1324 -5.46 13.89 68.18
CA SER A 1324 -5.50 12.99 69.37
C SER A 1324 -6.24 11.71 68.92
N ASP A 1325 -5.79 10.50 69.25
CA ASP A 1325 -6.04 9.72 70.47
C ASP A 1325 -7.54 9.46 70.74
N ASP A 1326 -8.06 8.32 71.19
CA ASP A 1326 -7.73 6.86 71.29
C ASP A 1326 -8.72 6.33 72.36
N GLU A 1327 -8.96 5.01 72.46
CA GLU A 1327 -9.87 4.34 73.45
C GLU A 1327 -11.39 4.71 73.33
N SER A 1328 -12.37 3.83 73.54
CA SER A 1328 -12.38 2.40 73.89
C SER A 1328 -13.73 1.73 73.52
N LYS A 1329 -13.76 0.37 73.47
CA LYS A 1329 -14.92 -0.54 73.65
C LYS A 1329 -16.01 -0.60 72.55
N SER A 1330 -16.64 -1.76 72.28
CA SER A 1330 -16.41 -3.15 72.76
C SER A 1330 -17.19 -4.18 71.93
N GLU A 1331 -16.66 -5.40 71.82
CA GLU A 1331 -17.37 -6.71 71.69
C GLU A 1331 -18.31 -6.92 70.47
N SER A 1332 -18.00 -7.86 69.56
CA SER A 1332 -18.36 -9.30 69.57
C SER A 1332 -19.72 -9.57 68.85
N ASP A 1333 -20.06 -10.77 68.35
CA ASP A 1333 -19.37 -12.07 68.37
C ASP A 1333 -19.82 -12.99 67.20
N LEU A 1334 -19.08 -14.09 67.03
CA LEU A 1334 -19.50 -15.41 66.47
C LEU A 1334 -19.89 -15.61 64.98
N GLU A 1335 -19.63 -16.86 64.57
CA GLU A 1335 -19.74 -17.46 63.23
C GLU A 1335 -20.93 -18.46 63.16
N GLU A 1336 -21.05 -19.15 62.01
CA GLU A 1336 -21.75 -20.45 61.80
C GLU A 1336 -23.30 -20.50 61.80
N ALA A 1337 -23.99 -21.34 61.00
CA ALA A 1337 -23.59 -22.34 59.99
C ALA A 1337 -24.62 -22.49 58.82
N GLU A 1338 -24.32 -23.37 57.86
CA GLU A 1338 -25.15 -23.80 56.70
C GLU A 1338 -26.21 -24.89 57.08
N PRO A 1339 -26.67 -25.88 56.25
CA PRO A 1339 -26.69 -26.09 54.78
C PRO A 1339 -28.04 -26.66 54.20
N VAL A 1340 -27.97 -27.36 53.05
CA VAL A 1340 -28.91 -28.40 52.51
C VAL A 1340 -30.02 -27.88 51.54
N VAL A 1341 -30.28 -28.40 50.32
CA VAL A 1341 -29.85 -29.63 49.58
C VAL A 1341 -29.39 -29.30 48.13
N ILE A 1342 -28.54 -30.15 47.53
CA ILE A 1342 -28.47 -30.41 46.06
C ILE A 1342 -28.33 -31.93 45.82
N PRO A 1343 -29.05 -32.54 44.87
CA PRO A 1343 -28.70 -33.85 44.30
C PRO A 1343 -27.95 -33.74 42.95
N ARG A 1344 -27.05 -34.69 42.67
CA ARG A 1344 -26.22 -34.81 41.45
C ARG A 1344 -26.72 -35.95 40.54
N ASP A 1345 -26.25 -35.99 39.29
CA ASP A 1345 -25.37 -37.07 38.75
C ASP A 1345 -25.26 -37.02 37.20
N SER A 1346 -24.25 -37.58 36.52
CA SER A 1346 -22.84 -37.92 36.85
C SER A 1346 -22.05 -38.33 35.58
N LEU A 1347 -20.69 -38.44 35.67
CA LEU A 1347 -19.77 -39.15 34.73
C LEU A 1347 -19.61 -38.57 33.28
N LEU A 1348 -18.54 -38.80 32.49
CA LEU A 1348 -17.15 -39.27 32.69
C LEU A 1348 -16.23 -38.90 31.48
N ARG A 1349 -14.92 -38.71 31.73
CA ARG A 1349 -13.75 -38.90 30.81
C ARG A 1349 -13.61 -38.01 29.54
N ARG A 1350 -12.47 -38.01 28.81
CA ARG A 1350 -11.02 -37.88 29.17
C ARG A 1350 -10.17 -37.80 27.86
N ALA A 1351 -9.06 -37.05 27.87
CA ALA A 1351 -7.93 -37.13 26.90
C ALA A 1351 -8.25 -36.83 25.41
N ALA A 1352 -7.29 -36.74 24.49
CA ALA A 1352 -5.99 -36.03 24.52
C ALA A 1352 -5.46 -35.81 23.07
N ALA A 1353 -4.71 -34.72 22.87
CA ALA A 1353 -3.78 -34.36 21.78
C ALA A 1353 -3.82 -35.09 20.41
N GLU A 1354 -3.88 -34.31 19.32
CA GLU A 1354 -2.87 -34.42 18.23
C GLU A 1354 -2.81 -33.18 17.30
N ARG A 1355 -1.95 -33.25 16.28
CA ARG A 1355 -1.60 -32.26 15.22
C ARG A 1355 -1.49 -33.04 13.89
N PRO A 1356 -1.31 -32.40 12.71
CA PRO A 1356 -1.76 -31.09 12.23
C PRO A 1356 -2.46 -31.20 10.85
N LYS A 1357 -2.90 -30.06 10.26
CA LYS A 1357 -2.73 -29.64 8.85
C LYS A 1357 -3.83 -28.64 8.48
N TYR A 1358 -3.44 -27.51 7.89
CA TYR A 1358 -4.27 -26.74 6.95
C TYR A 1358 -3.33 -26.18 5.89
N THR A 1359 -3.59 -26.54 4.63
CA THR A 1359 -2.98 -25.90 3.46
C THR A 1359 -3.61 -24.53 3.25
N PHE A 1360 -2.87 -23.63 2.60
CA PHE A 1360 -3.33 -22.32 2.15
C PHE A 1360 -3.05 -22.27 0.66
N ASP A 1361 -4.04 -22.58 -0.16
CA ASP A 1361 -3.94 -22.44 -1.61
C ASP A 1361 -4.34 -21.02 -2.04
N PHE A 1362 -3.67 -20.54 -3.09
CA PHE A 1362 -3.79 -19.20 -3.66
C PHE A 1362 -3.93 -19.33 -5.18
N SER A 1363 -4.94 -18.70 -5.75
CA SER A 1363 -5.16 -18.45 -7.18
C SER A 1363 -6.27 -17.39 -7.28
N GLU A 1364 -6.15 -16.22 -7.92
CA GLU A 1364 -5.15 -15.73 -8.88
C GLU A 1364 -5.01 -16.62 -10.13
N GLU A 1365 -5.86 -16.33 -11.12
CA GLU A 1365 -5.74 -16.76 -12.51
C GLU A 1365 -4.78 -15.82 -13.26
N GLU A 1366 -3.55 -16.27 -13.51
CA GLU A 1366 -2.77 -15.87 -14.70
C GLU A 1366 -2.38 -17.17 -15.43
N GLU A 1367 -3.02 -17.44 -16.57
CA GLU A 1367 -2.61 -18.49 -17.52
C GLU A 1367 -1.69 -17.90 -18.61
N ASP A 1368 -1.01 -18.79 -19.35
CA ASP A 1368 -0.16 -18.51 -20.53
C ASP A 1368 1.15 -17.71 -20.28
N ASP A 1369 2.13 -18.37 -19.64
CA ASP A 1369 3.48 -18.49 -20.21
C ASP A 1369 4.15 -19.77 -19.67
N ALA A 1370 4.34 -20.78 -20.52
CA ALA A 1370 4.91 -22.08 -20.17
C ALA A 1370 5.92 -22.55 -21.23
N ASP A 1371 7.21 -22.56 -20.87
CA ASP A 1371 8.30 -23.29 -21.53
C ASP A 1371 9.59 -23.09 -20.70
N ASP A 1372 9.93 -24.07 -19.83
CA ASP A 1372 11.30 -24.45 -19.40
C ASP A 1372 11.17 -25.54 -18.30
N ASP A 1373 11.30 -26.80 -18.72
CA ASP A 1373 11.34 -28.01 -17.87
C ASP A 1373 12.69 -28.72 -18.08
N ASP A 1374 13.03 -29.68 -17.19
CA ASP A 1374 14.34 -30.34 -17.05
C ASP A 1374 15.49 -29.39 -16.57
N ASP A 1375 16.34 -29.77 -15.60
CA ASP A 1375 16.89 -31.12 -15.44
C ASP A 1375 17.29 -31.50 -13.98
N ASN A 1376 17.13 -32.79 -13.68
CA ASN A 1376 17.58 -33.60 -12.52
C ASN A 1376 17.07 -33.38 -11.08
N ASN A 1377 16.36 -34.42 -10.60
CA ASN A 1377 16.22 -34.80 -9.19
C ASN A 1377 17.44 -35.62 -8.69
N ASP A 1378 17.61 -35.70 -7.37
CA ASP A 1378 18.04 -36.88 -6.59
C ASP A 1378 18.03 -36.50 -5.08
N LEU A 1379 17.52 -37.26 -4.11
CA LEU A 1379 16.70 -38.49 -4.13
C LEU A 1379 15.97 -38.61 -2.75
N GLU A 1380 14.96 -39.47 -2.61
CA GLU A 1380 14.09 -39.59 -1.42
C GLU A 1380 14.68 -40.40 -0.23
N GLU A 1381 13.99 -40.35 0.92
CA GLU A 1381 14.29 -41.12 2.14
C GLU A 1381 14.04 -42.65 1.99
N LEU A 1382 14.57 -43.47 2.91
CA LEU A 1382 13.74 -44.32 3.82
C LEU A 1382 14.55 -45.17 4.85
N LYS A 1383 14.28 -44.92 6.15
CA LYS A 1383 14.22 -45.88 7.30
C LYS A 1383 15.37 -46.87 7.61
N VAL A 1384 16.40 -46.34 8.28
CA VAL A 1384 16.93 -46.74 9.61
C VAL A 1384 16.60 -48.14 10.19
N LYS A 1385 17.63 -48.83 10.73
CA LYS A 1385 17.50 -49.66 11.96
C LYS A 1385 18.78 -49.67 12.83
N ALA A 1386 18.59 -49.47 14.14
CA ALA A 1386 19.52 -49.70 15.27
C ALA A 1386 20.90 -48.98 15.31
N SER A 1387 21.03 -48.04 16.26
CA SER A 1387 22.30 -47.43 16.72
C SER A 1387 22.94 -48.23 17.88
N PRO A 1388 24.11 -47.82 18.44
CA PRO A 1388 24.05 -46.78 19.49
C PRO A 1388 25.20 -45.75 19.53
N ILE A 1389 24.80 -44.48 19.53
CA ILE A 1389 25.32 -43.39 20.39
C ILE A 1389 26.82 -43.02 20.28
N THR A 1390 27.06 -41.86 19.68
CA THR A 1390 27.80 -40.77 20.37
C THR A 1390 27.23 -39.43 19.91
N ASN A 1391 27.09 -38.45 20.81
CA ASN A 1391 26.69 -37.10 20.46
C ASN A 1391 27.95 -36.25 20.22
N ASP A 1392 27.89 -35.37 19.23
CA ASP A 1392 28.62 -34.10 19.20
C ASP A 1392 27.62 -32.99 18.86
N GLY A 1393 27.92 -31.75 19.25
CA GLY A 1393 27.05 -30.62 18.97
C GLY A 1393 27.71 -29.26 19.22
N GLU A 1394 27.12 -28.24 18.58
CA GLU A 1394 27.30 -26.81 18.85
C GLU A 1394 28.70 -26.21 18.56
N ASP A 1395 28.92 -25.88 17.28
CA ASP A 1395 29.78 -24.75 16.87
C ASP A 1395 28.93 -23.48 16.79
N GLU A 1396 29.25 -22.44 17.58
CA GLU A 1396 28.77 -21.06 17.37
C GLU A 1396 29.97 -20.11 17.25
N PHE A 1397 30.03 -19.33 16.16
CA PHE A 1397 31.24 -18.63 15.71
C PHE A 1397 31.10 -17.10 15.80
N VAL A 1398 31.99 -16.44 16.54
CA VAL A 1398 32.15 -14.97 16.60
C VAL A 1398 33.65 -14.61 16.59
N PRO A 1399 34.14 -13.61 15.82
CA PRO A 1399 35.54 -13.59 15.39
C PRO A 1399 36.48 -12.50 15.99
N SER A 1400 37.76 -12.87 16.05
CA SER A 1400 38.99 -12.09 15.76
C SER A 1400 39.27 -10.69 16.37
N ASP A 1401 40.32 -10.59 17.20
CA ASP A 1401 41.61 -9.89 16.94
C ASP A 1401 42.38 -9.62 18.26
N GLY A 1402 43.72 -9.75 18.37
CA GLY A 1402 44.72 -10.29 17.44
C GLY A 1402 46.19 -10.01 17.88
N ILE A 1403 47.15 -10.33 16.99
CA ILE A 1403 48.54 -9.79 16.88
C ILE A 1403 49.70 -10.38 17.74
N ASP A 1404 50.77 -10.80 17.02
CA ASP A 1404 52.21 -11.03 17.39
C ASP A 1404 52.61 -12.05 18.50
N LYS A 1405 53.57 -12.98 18.37
CA LYS A 1405 54.63 -13.31 17.37
C LYS A 1405 55.43 -14.57 17.81
N ASP A 1406 56.17 -15.15 16.85
CA ASP A 1406 57.43 -15.94 16.94
C ASP A 1406 57.49 -17.17 17.92
N GLU A 1407 57.21 -18.39 17.45
CA GLU A 1407 58.16 -19.34 16.81
C GLU A 1407 59.34 -19.85 17.67
N TYR A 1408 59.32 -21.14 18.02
CA TYR A 1408 60.47 -22.07 17.90
C TYR A 1408 59.96 -23.52 17.85
N ALA A 1409 60.55 -24.37 17.00
CA ALA A 1409 60.15 -25.77 16.80
C ALA A 1409 61.35 -26.65 16.40
N PHE A 1410 61.27 -27.97 16.63
CA PHE A 1410 62.01 -28.94 15.81
C PHE A 1410 61.39 -30.35 15.82
N SER A 1411 61.79 -31.19 14.85
CA SER A 1411 61.15 -32.48 14.53
C SER A 1411 62.19 -33.55 14.12
N PRO A 1412 61.71 -34.76 13.77
CA PRO A 1412 62.05 -35.45 12.52
C PRO A 1412 60.84 -35.49 11.56
N GLY A 1413 60.95 -35.68 10.25
CA GLY A 1413 62.11 -36.11 9.44
C GLY A 1413 62.06 -37.61 9.12
N LYS A 1414 62.54 -38.11 7.97
CA LYS A 1414 63.24 -37.49 6.82
C LYS A 1414 62.83 -38.29 5.55
N SER A 1415 62.93 -37.80 4.31
CA SER A 1415 63.49 -36.55 3.76
C SER A 1415 62.39 -35.84 2.93
N LYS A 1416 62.46 -35.35 1.68
CA LYS A 1416 63.46 -35.26 0.57
C LYS A 1416 62.94 -34.16 -0.38
N ALA A 1417 63.71 -33.36 -1.12
CA ALA A 1417 65.17 -33.29 -1.34
C ALA A 1417 65.66 -31.83 -1.04
N THR A 1418 66.90 -31.32 -1.16
CA THR A 1418 68.16 -31.68 -1.87
C THR A 1418 68.12 -31.62 -3.41
N PRO A 1419 69.24 -31.41 -4.13
CA PRO A 1419 70.62 -31.21 -3.65
C PRO A 1419 71.09 -29.75 -3.51
N GLU A 1420 72.35 -29.61 -3.11
CA GLU A 1420 73.06 -28.49 -2.44
C GLU A 1420 74.44 -28.27 -3.15
N LYS A 1421 75.42 -27.39 -2.82
CA LYS A 1421 75.60 -26.07 -2.13
C LYS A 1421 77.11 -25.66 -2.28
N SER A 1422 77.48 -24.42 -1.89
CA SER A 1422 78.76 -23.99 -1.24
C SER A 1422 80.12 -24.04 -2.01
N SER A 1423 81.16 -23.22 -1.72
CA SER A 1423 81.29 -21.93 -0.97
C SER A 1423 82.71 -21.26 -1.09
N HIS A 1424 82.83 -20.01 -0.60
CA HIS A 1424 84.00 -19.29 -0.01
C HIS A 1424 84.93 -18.28 -0.78
N ASP A 1425 84.99 -17.07 -0.19
CA ASP A 1425 86.12 -16.17 0.14
C ASP A 1425 86.87 -15.17 -0.81
N LYS A 1426 86.68 -13.88 -0.46
CA LYS A 1426 87.64 -12.75 -0.33
C LYS A 1426 88.20 -11.94 -1.54
N LYS A 1427 88.10 -10.61 -1.34
CA LYS A 1427 88.95 -9.46 -1.81
C LYS A 1427 88.81 -8.87 -3.25
N SER A 1428 88.52 -7.56 -3.23
CA SER A 1428 89.09 -6.46 -4.06
C SER A 1428 88.72 -6.27 -5.55
N GLN A 1429 88.88 -4.99 -5.96
CA GLN A 1429 88.88 -4.37 -7.30
C GLN A 1429 87.52 -4.06 -7.98
N ASP A 1430 87.31 -2.76 -8.21
CA ASP A 1430 86.33 -2.19 -9.13
C ASP A 1430 86.81 -2.27 -10.59
N PHE A 1431 85.92 -2.65 -11.51
CA PHE A 1431 85.82 -2.20 -12.91
C PHE A 1431 84.53 -2.79 -13.52
N GLY A 1432 83.69 -2.08 -14.30
CA GLY A 1432 83.68 -0.66 -14.59
C GLY A 1432 82.98 -0.35 -15.93
N ASN A 1433 82.22 0.76 -15.96
CA ASN A 1433 81.62 1.43 -17.13
C ASN A 1433 80.39 0.75 -17.79
N LEU A 1434 79.45 1.52 -18.38
CA LEU A 1434 79.48 2.96 -18.69
C LEU A 1434 78.48 3.81 -17.86
N PHE A 1435 79.03 4.80 -17.14
CA PHE A 1435 78.67 6.25 -17.07
C PHE A 1435 77.18 6.73 -17.01
N SER A 1436 76.82 7.81 -16.28
CA SER A 1436 77.61 8.83 -15.54
C SER A 1436 76.86 9.52 -14.36
N PHE A 1437 77.62 10.24 -13.52
CA PHE A 1437 77.28 10.99 -12.29
C PHE A 1437 76.93 12.51 -12.57
N PRO A 1438 76.91 13.48 -11.60
CA PRO A 1438 75.88 13.73 -10.55
C PRO A 1438 75.62 15.27 -10.28
N SER A 1439 75.33 15.65 -9.00
CA SER A 1439 75.69 16.95 -8.33
C SER A 1439 74.78 18.19 -8.56
N TYR A 1440 74.50 19.13 -7.61
CA TYR A 1440 74.89 19.31 -6.19
C TYR A 1440 73.89 20.19 -5.37
N SER A 1441 74.10 20.21 -4.05
CA SER A 1441 73.90 21.31 -3.06
C SER A 1441 72.53 21.95 -2.74
N GLN A 1442 72.26 21.91 -1.43
CA GLN A 1442 71.50 22.82 -0.58
C GLN A 1442 71.69 24.33 -0.87
N LYS A 1443 70.70 25.16 -0.45
CA LYS A 1443 70.84 26.03 0.74
C LYS A 1443 69.48 26.52 1.28
N SER A 1444 69.47 26.89 2.56
CA SER A 1444 68.36 27.53 3.30
C SER A 1444 68.94 28.68 4.13
N GLU A 1445 68.15 29.72 4.41
CA GLU A 1445 68.38 30.69 5.50
C GLU A 1445 67.08 31.49 5.74
N ASP A 1446 66.89 32.01 6.96
CA ASP A 1446 65.67 32.64 7.50
C ASP A 1446 65.52 34.13 7.05
N ASP A 1447 64.51 34.94 7.39
CA ASP A 1447 64.18 35.38 8.76
C ASP A 1447 62.92 36.30 8.84
N SER A 1448 62.16 36.22 9.94
CA SER A 1448 61.24 37.23 10.52
C SER A 1448 60.01 37.77 9.73
N ALA A 1449 58.90 38.27 10.32
CA ALA A 1449 58.25 38.05 11.62
C ALA A 1449 56.85 38.74 11.70
N LYS A 1450 55.95 38.24 12.58
CA LYS A 1450 54.81 38.97 13.25
C LYS A 1450 53.59 39.45 12.41
N PHE A 1451 52.37 39.62 12.97
CA PHE A 1451 51.63 38.98 14.10
C PHE A 1451 50.12 39.42 14.03
N ASP A 1452 49.20 38.60 14.58
CA ASP A 1452 47.79 38.82 15.02
C ASP A 1452 46.71 39.68 14.29
N SER A 1453 45.63 38.97 13.87
CA SER A 1453 44.19 39.05 14.22
C SER A 1453 43.36 40.36 14.50
N ASN A 1454 42.12 40.36 13.94
CA ASN A 1454 40.82 40.98 14.38
C ASN A 1454 40.72 42.53 14.52
N GLU A 1455 39.64 43.27 14.19
CA GLU A 1455 38.18 43.06 14.31
C GLU A 1455 37.36 43.68 13.12
N GLU A 1456 36.19 44.32 13.37
CA GLU A 1456 35.02 44.35 12.46
C GLU A 1456 34.60 45.72 11.87
N ASP A 1457 33.83 45.62 10.77
CA ASP A 1457 32.58 46.37 10.43
C ASP A 1457 32.55 47.79 9.77
N THR A 1458 31.46 47.96 9.00
CA THR A 1458 30.73 49.16 8.57
C THR A 1458 31.06 49.94 7.27
N THR A 1459 29.94 50.33 6.63
CA THR A 1459 29.74 51.41 5.63
C THR A 1459 30.05 51.14 4.14
N SER A 1460 29.51 52.02 3.28
CA SER A 1460 29.12 51.69 1.91
C SER A 1460 28.99 52.93 0.99
N VAL A 1461 28.68 52.69 -0.29
CA VAL A 1461 28.36 53.67 -1.35
C VAL A 1461 29.54 54.48 -1.91
N PHE A 1462 29.95 54.21 -3.15
CA PHE A 1462 29.77 55.14 -4.29
C PHE A 1462 30.14 54.51 -5.65
N ALA A 1463 29.51 55.02 -6.72
CA ALA A 1463 29.79 54.79 -8.14
C ALA A 1463 29.19 55.98 -8.93
N PRO A 1464 29.34 56.11 -10.27
CA PRO A 1464 30.22 55.43 -11.23
C PRO A 1464 31.09 56.44 -12.05
N SER A 1465 31.77 56.03 -13.14
CA SER A 1465 31.66 56.67 -14.48
C SER A 1465 32.70 56.15 -15.52
N PHE A 1466 32.56 56.62 -16.76
CA PHE A 1466 33.12 56.08 -18.02
C PHE A 1466 34.57 56.48 -18.32
N GLY A 1467 35.24 55.69 -19.17
CA GLY A 1467 36.44 56.06 -19.93
C GLY A 1467 36.55 55.26 -21.24
N LEU A 1468 36.99 55.88 -22.34
CA LEU A 1468 37.00 55.29 -23.70
C LEU A 1468 38.42 55.16 -24.30
N LYS A 1469 38.51 54.38 -25.39
CA LYS A 1469 39.76 53.96 -26.07
C LYS A 1469 40.47 55.12 -26.80
N GLN A 1470 41.80 55.07 -26.93
CA GLN A 1470 42.49 54.76 -28.21
C GLN A 1470 44.05 54.75 -28.14
N THR A 1471 44.65 53.94 -29.03
CA THR A 1471 46.00 53.97 -29.68
C THR A 1471 47.12 54.84 -29.10
N ASP A 1472 48.38 54.41 -29.01
CA ASP A 1472 49.27 53.93 -30.11
C ASP A 1472 50.58 53.32 -29.52
N LYS A 1473 51.59 52.72 -30.19
CA LYS A 1473 51.88 52.33 -31.60
C LYS A 1473 52.83 51.09 -31.63
N VAL A 1474 53.63 50.91 -32.69
CA VAL A 1474 54.64 49.83 -32.93
C VAL A 1474 55.86 50.44 -33.65
N PRO A 1475 57.08 49.86 -33.55
CA PRO A 1475 57.87 49.65 -34.79
C PRO A 1475 58.51 48.24 -34.89
N SER A 1476 59.05 47.90 -36.07
CA SER A 1476 59.50 46.54 -36.44
C SER A 1476 60.70 46.52 -37.40
N GLN A 1477 61.41 45.39 -37.46
CA GLN A 1477 62.26 44.87 -38.57
C GLN A 1477 62.60 43.39 -38.23
N THR A 1478 62.54 42.32 -39.05
CA THR A 1478 62.78 42.05 -40.50
C THR A 1478 64.26 42.02 -40.90
N VAL A 1479 64.74 41.25 -41.90
CA VAL A 1479 64.14 40.27 -42.87
C VAL A 1479 64.96 38.93 -42.81
N ALA A 1480 64.98 37.90 -43.68
CA ALA A 1480 64.56 37.61 -45.07
C ALA A 1480 64.24 36.09 -45.25
N ALA A 1481 63.99 35.59 -46.48
CA ALA A 1481 63.67 34.16 -46.75
C ALA A 1481 64.17 33.62 -48.12
N LYS A 1482 64.12 32.30 -48.34
CA LYS A 1482 64.45 31.62 -49.62
C LYS A 1482 63.45 30.48 -49.99
N LYS A 1483 62.76 30.68 -51.13
CA LYS A 1483 62.29 29.75 -52.20
C LYS A 1483 61.86 28.29 -51.84
N GLY A 1484 60.76 27.72 -52.38
CA GLY A 1484 59.66 28.28 -53.21
C GLY A 1484 59.06 27.32 -54.26
N LYS A 1485 57.91 27.72 -54.84
CA LYS A 1485 57.19 27.23 -56.06
C LYS A 1485 56.71 25.76 -56.17
N ALA A 1486 55.51 25.61 -56.74
CA ALA A 1486 55.00 24.43 -57.44
C ALA A 1486 55.10 24.60 -58.98
N PRO A 1487 54.94 23.51 -59.77
CA PRO A 1487 53.86 23.47 -60.78
C PRO A 1487 53.23 22.06 -60.95
N SER A 1488 52.47 21.84 -62.02
CA SER A 1488 51.62 20.66 -62.28
C SER A 1488 52.07 19.74 -63.43
N ASP A 1489 51.34 18.62 -63.55
CA ASP A 1489 51.07 17.79 -64.75
C ASP A 1489 51.99 16.62 -65.20
N ALA A 1490 51.29 15.48 -65.37
CA ALA A 1490 51.45 14.41 -66.38
C ALA A 1490 52.50 13.27 -66.24
N ALA A 1491 52.10 12.13 -66.84
CA ALA A 1491 52.83 10.89 -67.18
C ALA A 1491 53.12 9.84 -66.08
N ALA A 1492 52.83 8.57 -66.41
CA ALA A 1492 53.11 7.35 -65.62
C ALA A 1492 53.94 6.35 -66.46
N PRO A 1493 54.52 5.27 -65.89
CA PRO A 1493 53.97 3.94 -66.23
C PRO A 1493 54.14 2.77 -65.22
N LYS A 1494 53.02 2.10 -64.93
CA LYS A 1494 52.79 0.63 -65.02
C LYS A 1494 53.78 -0.38 -64.39
N ALA A 1495 53.32 -0.93 -63.27
CA ALA A 1495 52.75 -2.29 -63.15
C ALA A 1495 53.56 -3.54 -63.56
N LYS A 1496 53.47 -4.56 -62.69
CA LYS A 1496 53.54 -6.01 -62.93
C LYS A 1496 52.67 -6.63 -61.81
N ARG A 1497 51.72 -7.57 -61.97
CA ARG A 1497 51.17 -8.40 -63.08
C ARG A 1497 49.64 -8.52 -62.81
N ALA A 1498 48.66 -8.70 -63.73
CA ALA A 1498 48.58 -9.11 -65.14
C ALA A 1498 48.99 -10.57 -65.41
N PRO A 1499 48.11 -11.49 -65.87
CA PRO A 1499 46.81 -11.31 -66.54
C PRO A 1499 45.63 -11.20 -65.53
N ARG A 1500 44.32 -11.48 -65.75
CA ARG A 1500 43.44 -12.08 -66.82
C ARG A 1500 42.03 -11.43 -66.63
N GLN A 1501 40.99 -11.51 -67.48
CA GLN A 1501 40.75 -12.35 -68.67
C GLN A 1501 40.01 -11.60 -69.83
N ARG A 1502 38.80 -11.07 -69.60
CA ARG A 1502 37.74 -10.64 -70.57
C ARG A 1502 36.68 -9.79 -69.81
N LYS A 1503 35.57 -9.26 -70.38
CA LYS A 1503 35.16 -8.44 -71.57
C LYS A 1503 33.62 -8.18 -71.37
N VAL A 1504 32.78 -7.44 -72.11
CA VAL A 1504 32.74 -6.79 -73.45
C VAL A 1504 31.82 -5.54 -73.34
N VAL A 1505 32.36 -4.30 -73.40
CA VAL A 1505 32.53 -3.37 -74.55
C VAL A 1505 31.28 -2.54 -74.95
N GLU A 1506 31.54 -1.25 -75.13
CA GLU A 1506 30.78 -0.04 -75.57
C GLU A 1506 30.48 -0.01 -77.12
N PRO A 1507 30.08 1.11 -77.80
CA PRO A 1507 29.72 2.50 -77.37
C PRO A 1507 28.43 3.13 -78.00
N ALA A 1508 28.12 4.40 -77.66
CA ALA A 1508 27.90 5.56 -78.59
C ALA A 1508 26.65 6.48 -78.42
N ASN A 1509 26.92 7.79 -78.37
CA ASN A 1509 26.22 8.98 -78.92
C ASN A 1509 24.85 9.55 -78.41
N SER A 1510 24.90 10.88 -78.14
CA SER A 1510 24.01 12.02 -78.53
C SER A 1510 22.56 12.22 -78.00
N ASP A 1511 22.42 13.31 -77.22
CA ASP A 1511 21.58 14.53 -77.42
C ASP A 1511 20.03 14.59 -77.25
N SER A 1512 19.63 15.71 -76.60
CA SER A 1512 18.41 16.55 -76.62
C SER A 1512 16.94 16.05 -76.67
N ASP A 1513 16.19 16.46 -75.63
CA ASP A 1513 15.02 17.37 -75.62
C ASP A 1513 13.68 17.11 -76.38
N SER A 1514 12.60 17.26 -75.59
CA SER A 1514 11.29 17.92 -75.88
C SER A 1514 10.25 17.39 -76.90
N GLU A 1515 9.16 16.83 -76.32
CA GLU A 1515 7.74 17.19 -76.51
C GLU A 1515 6.87 16.85 -77.78
N LEU A 1516 5.54 16.75 -77.51
CA LEU A 1516 4.33 16.76 -78.39
C LEU A 1516 4.06 15.54 -79.32
N GLY A 1517 2.78 15.06 -79.40
CA GLY A 1517 2.45 13.99 -80.38
C GLY A 1517 1.10 13.20 -80.42
N ASN A 1518 0.04 13.54 -79.68
CA ASN A 1518 -1.39 13.12 -79.86
C ASN A 1518 -1.82 11.79 -80.57
N ILE A 1519 -2.29 10.79 -79.77
CA ILE A 1519 -3.55 9.97 -79.86
C ILE A 1519 -3.99 9.20 -81.18
N PRO A 1520 -4.97 8.25 -81.19
CA PRO A 1520 -4.70 6.78 -81.22
C PRO A 1520 -5.39 5.94 -82.32
N LYS A 1521 -5.02 4.63 -82.49
CA LYS A 1521 -5.94 3.45 -82.45
C LYS A 1521 -5.37 2.07 -82.89
N LYS A 1522 -5.75 1.05 -82.11
CA LYS A 1522 -6.19 -0.34 -82.45
C LYS A 1522 -5.25 -1.40 -83.05
N THR A 1523 -5.20 -2.49 -82.26
CA THR A 1523 -4.73 -3.86 -82.47
C THR A 1523 -5.36 -4.65 -83.63
N ALA A 1524 -4.66 -5.72 -84.04
CA ALA A 1524 -5.24 -6.88 -84.75
C ALA A 1524 -4.55 -8.21 -84.37
N ALA A 1525 -5.34 -9.24 -84.03
CA ALA A 1525 -4.94 -10.64 -83.87
C ALA A 1525 -6.22 -11.52 -83.84
N PRO A 1526 -6.32 -12.63 -84.61
CA PRO A 1526 -6.84 -13.88 -84.02
C PRO A 1526 -6.52 -15.20 -84.77
N LYS A 1527 -6.75 -16.35 -84.08
CA LYS A 1527 -7.60 -17.51 -84.49
C LYS A 1527 -7.39 -18.65 -83.47
N GLY A 1528 -8.38 -19.40 -82.99
CA GLY A 1528 -9.87 -19.43 -83.08
C GLY A 1528 -10.36 -20.67 -82.29
N LYS A 1529 -11.62 -20.92 -81.89
CA LYS A 1529 -12.99 -20.38 -82.14
C LYS A 1529 -13.82 -20.60 -80.84
N GLY A 1530 -14.99 -20.02 -80.55
CA GLY A 1530 -15.85 -19.03 -81.22
C GLY A 1530 -17.27 -18.98 -80.58
N ARG A 1531 -18.05 -17.89 -80.81
CA ARG A 1531 -19.39 -17.53 -80.23
C ARG A 1531 -19.37 -17.19 -78.72
N GLY A 1532 -19.75 -16.00 -78.20
CA GLY A 1532 -19.89 -14.63 -78.74
C GLY A 1532 -21.26 -14.22 -79.33
N ALA A 1533 -21.80 -12.99 -79.17
CA ALA A 1533 -21.48 -11.84 -78.29
C ALA A 1533 -22.57 -10.72 -78.35
N LYS A 1534 -22.88 -9.99 -77.24
CA LYS A 1534 -23.72 -8.76 -77.04
C LYS A 1534 -23.81 -8.46 -75.50
N LYS A 1535 -24.01 -7.26 -74.93
CA LYS A 1535 -24.12 -5.84 -75.37
C LYS A 1535 -23.96 -4.89 -74.14
N ARG A 1536 -23.45 -3.65 -74.34
CA ARG A 1536 -23.84 -2.31 -73.77
C ARG A 1536 -24.48 -2.15 -72.35
N LYS A 1537 -24.33 -1.05 -71.58
CA LYS A 1537 -23.46 0.18 -71.61
C LYS A 1537 -23.81 1.11 -70.40
N ALA A 1538 -22.80 1.80 -69.82
CA ALA A 1538 -22.88 3.11 -69.13
C ALA A 1538 -23.72 3.30 -67.84
N SER A 1539 -23.39 4.39 -67.13
CA SER A 1539 -23.98 4.92 -65.89
C SER A 1539 -25.12 5.91 -66.15
N GLY A 1540 -26.04 6.04 -65.19
CA GLY A 1540 -27.08 7.06 -65.10
C GLY A 1540 -27.92 6.86 -63.82
N SER A 1541 -28.41 7.93 -63.22
CA SER A 1541 -29.29 7.92 -62.05
C SER A 1541 -30.76 7.70 -62.44
N GLU A 1542 -31.56 7.08 -61.57
CA GLU A 1542 -32.67 7.78 -60.88
C GLU A 1542 -33.33 6.92 -59.79
N ASN A 1543 -34.40 7.47 -59.18
CA ASN A 1543 -34.87 7.24 -57.82
C ASN A 1543 -36.07 6.26 -57.72
N GLU A 1544 -36.40 5.88 -56.49
CA GLU A 1544 -37.68 5.26 -56.02
C GLU A 1544 -38.05 3.83 -56.46
N GLY A 1545 -38.83 3.16 -55.60
CA GLY A 1545 -39.38 1.82 -55.84
C GLY A 1545 -39.30 0.88 -54.62
N ASP A 1546 -40.21 1.04 -53.65
CA ASP A 1546 -40.36 0.12 -52.52
C ASP A 1546 -40.69 -1.32 -52.97
N TYR A 1547 -40.15 -2.31 -52.25
CA TYR A 1547 -41.01 -3.30 -51.55
C TYR A 1547 -40.22 -4.13 -50.51
N ASN A 1548 -40.77 -4.23 -49.29
CA ASN A 1548 -40.29 -5.13 -48.23
C ASN A 1548 -41.24 -6.36 -48.12
N PRO A 1549 -41.02 -7.38 -47.26
CA PRO A 1549 -40.42 -8.63 -47.74
C PRO A 1549 -41.35 -9.86 -47.63
N GLY A 1550 -41.04 -10.92 -48.40
CA GLY A 1550 -41.80 -12.17 -48.40
C GLY A 1550 -40.97 -13.46 -48.51
N ARG A 1551 -40.85 -14.18 -47.38
CA ARG A 1551 -40.56 -15.64 -47.25
C ARG A 1551 -39.29 -16.23 -47.91
N LYS A 1552 -38.33 -16.60 -47.04
CA LYS A 1552 -37.65 -17.93 -47.08
C LYS A 1552 -38.57 -18.97 -46.37
N PRO A 1553 -38.29 -20.30 -46.36
CA PRO A 1553 -37.12 -21.03 -46.89
C PRO A 1553 -37.44 -22.29 -47.75
N SER A 1554 -36.39 -22.88 -48.36
CA SER A 1554 -36.11 -24.35 -48.53
C SER A 1554 -37.19 -25.32 -49.09
N LYS A 1555 -36.88 -26.36 -49.89
CA LYS A 1555 -35.61 -27.02 -50.25
C LYS A 1555 -35.83 -28.00 -51.45
N THR A 1556 -34.83 -28.16 -52.33
CA THR A 1556 -34.49 -29.39 -53.13
C THR A 1556 -35.49 -30.06 -54.10
N ALA A 1557 -35.10 -30.88 -55.10
CA ALA A 1557 -33.90 -30.95 -55.98
C ALA A 1557 -33.96 -32.14 -56.99
N SER A 1558 -33.22 -32.04 -58.11
CA SER A 1558 -32.67 -33.15 -58.94
C SER A 1558 -33.67 -33.97 -59.80
N LYS A 1559 -33.31 -34.81 -60.79
CA LYS A 1559 -32.11 -35.66 -61.11
C LYS A 1559 -31.85 -35.69 -62.65
N LYS A 1560 -30.60 -35.81 -63.16
CA LYS A 1560 -29.75 -37.01 -63.49
C LYS A 1560 -30.33 -37.94 -64.59
N PRO A 1561 -29.53 -38.58 -65.49
CA PRO A 1561 -28.55 -39.66 -65.18
C PRO A 1561 -27.27 -39.71 -66.06
N LYS A 1562 -26.40 -40.74 -66.03
CA LYS A 1562 -25.66 -41.55 -64.99
C LYS A 1562 -24.86 -42.67 -65.74
N LYS A 1563 -24.00 -43.41 -65.01
CA LYS A 1563 -23.46 -44.79 -65.26
C LYS A 1563 -22.16 -44.90 -66.09
N THR A 1564 -21.26 -45.87 -65.86
CA THR A 1564 -21.06 -46.90 -64.78
C THR A 1564 -19.56 -47.27 -64.73
N SER A 1565 -19.01 -47.91 -63.69
CA SER A 1565 -19.58 -48.64 -62.54
C SER A 1565 -18.97 -48.18 -61.19
N PHE A 1566 -19.40 -48.65 -60.01
CA PHE A 1566 -20.48 -49.61 -59.65
C PHE A 1566 -21.43 -48.98 -58.59
N ASP A 1567 -22.08 -49.75 -57.69
CA ASP A 1567 -22.98 -49.20 -56.65
C ASP A 1567 -22.57 -49.53 -55.16
N GLN A 1568 -22.66 -50.69 -54.43
CA GLN A 1568 -23.46 -51.93 -54.43
C GLN A 1568 -23.41 -52.75 -53.06
N ASP A 1569 -24.59 -53.04 -52.47
CA ASP A 1569 -25.19 -54.09 -51.55
C ASP A 1569 -24.62 -54.62 -50.18
N SER A 1570 -25.41 -54.78 -49.08
CA SER A 1570 -26.75 -54.24 -48.65
C SER A 1570 -27.20 -54.57 -47.19
N ASP A 1571 -27.73 -53.58 -46.44
CA ASP A 1571 -28.86 -53.56 -45.44
C ASP A 1571 -28.87 -54.55 -44.21
N VAL A 1572 -29.73 -54.49 -43.15
CA VAL A 1572 -31.07 -53.90 -42.84
C VAL A 1572 -31.21 -53.42 -41.36
N ASP A 1573 -32.19 -52.55 -41.06
CA ASP A 1573 -32.53 -51.86 -39.79
C ASP A 1573 -33.16 -52.67 -38.61
N ILE A 1574 -33.25 -52.08 -37.38
CA ILE A 1574 -34.51 -51.79 -36.60
C ILE A 1574 -34.28 -51.12 -35.19
N PHE A 1575 -35.28 -50.35 -34.74
CA PHE A 1575 -35.46 -49.48 -33.53
C PHE A 1575 -35.55 -50.19 -32.13
N PRO A 1576 -35.77 -49.49 -30.96
CA PRO A 1576 -35.08 -48.32 -30.35
C PRO A 1576 -34.94 -48.33 -28.77
N SER A 1577 -34.19 -47.38 -28.18
CA SER A 1577 -34.17 -46.95 -26.73
C SER A 1577 -33.79 -48.00 -25.65
N ASP A 1578 -33.13 -47.70 -24.52
CA ASP A 1578 -32.80 -46.42 -23.85
C ASP A 1578 -31.43 -46.47 -23.11
N PHE A 1579 -30.88 -45.30 -22.76
CA PHE A 1579 -29.82 -44.94 -21.78
C PHE A 1579 -28.66 -45.91 -21.34
N THR A 1580 -27.43 -45.46 -21.66
CA THR A 1580 -26.16 -45.48 -20.86
C THR A 1580 -25.48 -46.78 -20.39
N SER A 1581 -24.33 -47.11 -20.99
CA SER A 1581 -22.99 -47.20 -20.35
C SER A 1581 -21.88 -47.32 -21.43
N GLU A 1582 -20.60 -47.13 -21.07
CA GLU A 1582 -19.48 -46.94 -22.03
C GLU A 1582 -18.62 -48.20 -22.36
N PRO A 1583 -17.83 -48.17 -23.47
CA PRO A 1583 -16.99 -49.27 -23.99
C PRO A 1583 -15.49 -49.01 -23.64
N PRO A 1584 -14.42 -49.28 -24.46
CA PRO A 1584 -14.21 -50.16 -25.63
C PRO A 1584 -12.91 -51.02 -25.59
N ALA A 1585 -12.61 -51.76 -26.68
CA ALA A 1585 -11.25 -52.22 -27.00
C ALA A 1585 -11.00 -52.32 -28.53
N LEU A 1586 -9.73 -52.19 -28.95
CA LEU A 1586 -9.22 -52.23 -30.33
C LEU A 1586 -8.19 -53.37 -30.50
N PRO A 1587 -7.77 -53.68 -31.74
CA PRO A 1587 -6.36 -54.00 -31.97
C PRO A 1587 -5.71 -53.23 -33.13
N ARG A 1588 -4.37 -53.21 -33.12
CA ARG A 1588 -3.46 -52.52 -34.06
C ARG A 1588 -2.11 -53.27 -34.08
N THR A 1589 -1.25 -53.04 -35.07
CA THR A 1589 0.09 -52.39 -34.90
C THR A 1589 1.10 -52.71 -36.03
N GLY A 1590 1.97 -51.73 -36.29
CA GLY A 1590 3.35 -51.86 -36.77
C GLY A 1590 4.18 -50.87 -35.94
N ARG A 1591 5.39 -51.23 -35.48
CA ARG A 1591 5.80 -50.96 -34.09
C ARG A 1591 7.32 -50.73 -33.94
N ALA A 1592 7.76 -49.97 -32.92
CA ALA A 1592 8.95 -50.29 -32.09
C ALA A 1592 9.27 -49.27 -30.97
N ARG A 1593 9.13 -49.68 -29.71
CA ARG A 1593 10.15 -49.50 -28.64
C ARG A 1593 10.52 -50.91 -28.14
N LYS A 1594 11.64 -51.07 -27.44
CA LYS A 1594 12.23 -52.39 -27.09
C LYS A 1594 11.43 -53.19 -26.06
N GLU A 1595 11.76 -54.48 -25.97
CA GLU A 1595 11.10 -55.51 -25.15
C GLU A 1595 11.85 -55.84 -23.84
N VAL A 1596 11.19 -56.60 -22.97
CA VAL A 1596 11.64 -57.07 -21.65
C VAL A 1596 12.00 -58.58 -21.73
N LYS A 1597 12.77 -59.10 -20.77
CA LYS A 1597 13.00 -60.55 -20.59
C LYS A 1597 12.22 -61.10 -19.39
N TYR A 1598 11.64 -62.30 -19.58
CA TYR A 1598 11.33 -63.42 -18.66
C TYR A 1598 11.47 -63.20 -17.13
N PHE A 1599 10.63 -63.80 -16.27
CA PHE A 1599 9.81 -65.03 -16.39
C PHE A 1599 8.38 -64.85 -15.82
N ALA A 1600 7.57 -65.90 -15.86
CA ALA A 1600 6.31 -66.02 -15.13
C ALA A 1600 6.20 -67.43 -14.51
N GLU A 1601 5.55 -67.54 -13.34
CA GLU A 1601 4.56 -68.58 -12.97
C GLU A 1601 3.98 -68.26 -11.57
N SER A 1602 3.23 -69.18 -10.95
CA SER A 1602 2.05 -68.89 -10.13
C SER A 1602 2.06 -69.42 -8.68
N ASP A 1603 1.18 -68.81 -7.87
CA ASP A 1603 0.52 -69.34 -6.65
C ASP A 1603 1.37 -69.69 -5.41
N GLU A 1604 0.66 -69.97 -4.31
CA GLU A 1604 1.12 -70.22 -2.92
C GLU A 1604 1.85 -69.04 -2.24
N GLU A 1605 1.72 -68.74 -0.94
CA GLU A 1605 0.72 -68.83 0.14
C GLU A 1605 1.45 -68.23 1.39
N GLU A 1606 0.88 -68.32 2.60
CA GLU A 1606 1.44 -67.84 3.89
C GLU A 1606 1.65 -66.30 4.07
N ASP A 1607 0.71 -65.68 4.79
CA ASP A 1607 0.88 -65.10 6.14
C ASP A 1607 2.25 -64.46 6.55
N VAL A 1608 2.30 -63.40 7.36
CA VAL A 1608 1.41 -63.07 8.49
C VAL A 1608 1.23 -61.56 8.68
N ASP A 1609 0.06 -61.17 9.18
CA ASP A 1609 -0.16 -59.91 9.89
C ASP A 1609 0.89 -59.68 11.01
N PHE A 1610 1.26 -58.41 11.26
CA PHE A 1610 0.68 -57.67 12.40
C PHE A 1610 1.16 -56.22 12.44
N ALA A 1611 0.21 -55.30 12.53
CA ALA A 1611 0.45 -53.94 13.00
C ALA A 1611 0.21 -53.88 14.52
N MET A 1612 1.12 -53.26 15.29
CA MET A 1612 0.77 -52.26 16.31
C MET A 1612 1.98 -51.64 17.04
N PHE A 1613 1.86 -50.35 17.34
CA PHE A 1613 2.62 -49.54 18.32
C PHE A 1613 4.16 -49.54 18.26
N ASN A 1614 4.71 -48.56 17.53
CA ASN A 1614 5.11 -47.30 18.18
C ASN A 1614 5.08 -46.12 17.18
#